data_AF-Q8N139-F1
#
_entry.id   AF-Q8N139-F1
#
_cell.length_a   1.000
_cell.length_b   1.000
_cell.length_c   1.000
_cell.angle_alpha   90.00
_cell.angle_beta   90.00
_cell.angle_gamma   90.00
#
_symmetry.space_group_name_H-M   'P 1'
#
loop_
_entity.id
_entity.type
_entity.pdbx_description
1 polymer ?
#
loop_
_entity_poly.entity_id
_entity_poly.type
_entity_poly.pdbx_seq_one_letter_code
_entity_poly.pdbx_strand_id
1 'polypeptide(L)'
;MNMKQKSVYQQTKALLCKNFLKKWRMKRESLLEWGLSILLGLCIALFSSSMRNVQFPGMAPQNLGRVDKFNSSSLMVVYTPISNLTQQIMNKTALAPLLKGTSVIGAPNKTHMDEILLENLPYAMGIIFNETFSYKLIFFQGYNSPLWKEDFSAHCWDGYGEFSCTLTKYWNRGFVALQTAINTAIIEITTNHPVMEELMSVTAITMKTLPFITKNLLHNEMFILFFLLHFSPLVYFISLNVTKERKKSKNLMKMMGLQDSAFWLSWGLIYAGFIFIISIFVTIIITFTQIIVMTGFMVIFILFFLYGLSLVALVFLMSVLLKKAVLTNLVVFLLTLFWGCLGFTVFYEQLPSSLEWILNICSPFAFTTGMIQIIKLDYNLNGVIFPDPSGDSYTMIATFSMLLLDGLIYLLLALYFDKILPYGDERHYSPLFFLNSSSCFQHQRTNAKVIEKEIDAEHPSDDYFEPVAPEFQGKEAIRIRNVKKEYKGKSGKVEALKGLLFDIYEGQITAILGHSGAGKSSLLNILNGLSVPTEGSVTIYNKNLSEMQDLEEIRKITGVCPQFNVQFDILTVKENLSLFAKIKGIHLKEVEQEVQRILLELDMQNIQDNLAKHLSEGQKRKLTFGITILGDPQILLLDEPTTGLDPFSRDQVWSLLRERRADHVILFSTQSMDEADILADRKVIMSNGRLKCAGSSMFLKRRWGLGYHLSLHRNEICNPEQITSFITHHIPDAKLKTENKEKLVYTLPLERTNTFPDLFSDLDKCSDQGVTGYDISMSTLNEVFMKLEGQSTIEQDFEQVEMIRDSESLNEMELAHSSFSEMQTAVSDMGLWRMQVFAMARLRFLKLKRQTKVLLTLLLVFGIAIFPLIVENIMYAMLNEKIDWEFKNELYFLSPGQLPQEPRTSLLIINNTESNIEDFIKSLKHQNILLEVDDFENRNGTDGLSYNGAIIVSGKQKDYRFSVVCNTKRLHCFPILMNIISNGLLQMFNHTQHIRIESSPFPLSHIGLWTGLPDGSFFLFLVLCSISPYITMGSISDYKKNAKSQLWISGLYTSAYWCGQALVDVSFFILILLLMYLIFYIENMQYLLITSQIVFALVIVTPGYAASLVFFIYMISFIFRKRRKNSGLWSFYFFFASTIMFSITLINHFDLSILITTMVLVPSYTLLGFKTFLEVRDQEHYREFPEANFELSATDFLVCFIPYFQTLLFVFVLRCMELKCGKKRMRKDPVFRISPQSRDAKPNPEEPIDEDEDIQTERIRTATALTTSILDEKPVIIASCLHKEYAGQKKSCFSKRKKKIAARNISFCVQEGEILGLLGPNGAGKSSSIRMISGITKPTAGEVELKGCSSVLGHLGYCPQENVLWPMLTLREHLEVYAAVKGLRKADARLAIARLVSAFKLHEQLNVPVQKLTAGITRKLCFVLSLLGNSPVLLLDEPSTGIDPTGQQQMWQAIQAVVKNTERGVLLTTHNLAEAEALCDRVAIMVSGRLRCIGSIQHLKNKLGKDYILELKVKETSQVTLVHTEILKLFPQAAGQERYSSLLTYKLPVADVYPLSQTFHKLEAVKHNFNLEEYSLSQCTLEKVFLELSKEQEVGNFDEEIDTTMRWKLLPHSDEP
;
A
#
# COMPACT_ATOMS: atom_id res chain seq x y z
N MET A 1 -7.81 19.04 39.50
CA MET A 1 -8.35 18.47 38.24
C MET A 1 -8.76 19.59 37.28
N ASN A 2 -7.89 19.97 36.34
CA ASN A 2 -8.31 20.82 35.22
C ASN A 2 -9.21 19.97 34.29
N MET A 3 -10.50 20.30 34.20
CA MET A 3 -11.41 19.58 33.30
C MET A 3 -10.90 19.70 31.85
N LYS A 4 -10.42 18.59 31.29
CA LYS A 4 -10.02 18.45 29.88
C LYS A 4 -11.25 18.71 29.00
N GLN A 5 -11.42 19.94 28.52
CA GLN A 5 -12.53 20.29 27.62
C GLN A 5 -12.22 19.81 26.20
N LYS A 6 -12.91 18.76 25.76
CA LYS A 6 -12.80 18.23 24.39
C LYS A 6 -13.48 19.20 23.41
N SER A 7 -12.69 20.03 22.75
CA SER A 7 -13.16 20.85 21.64
C SER A 7 -12.95 20.11 20.30
N VAL A 8 -14.05 19.80 19.60
CA VAL A 8 -14.03 19.28 18.21
C VAL A 8 -13.12 20.17 17.35
N TYR A 9 -13.22 21.49 17.54
CA TYR A 9 -12.44 22.48 16.79
C TYR A 9 -10.95 22.34 17.03
N GLN A 10 -10.51 22.23 18.29
CA GLN A 10 -9.09 22.05 18.63
C GLN A 10 -8.52 20.76 18.03
N GLN A 11 -9.25 19.64 18.16
CA GLN A 11 -8.84 18.36 17.59
C GLN A 11 -8.79 18.41 16.06
N THR A 12 -9.78 19.04 15.42
CA THR A 12 -9.83 19.20 13.96
C THR A 12 -8.66 20.02 13.46
N LYS A 13 -8.35 21.16 14.10
CA LYS A 13 -7.20 22.00 13.76
C LYS A 13 -5.87 21.25 13.90
N ALA A 14 -5.71 20.46 14.97
CA ALA A 14 -4.51 19.66 15.18
C ALA A 14 -4.35 18.57 14.11
N LEU A 15 -5.41 17.84 13.79
CA LEU A 15 -5.41 16.82 12.74
C LEU A 15 -5.24 17.41 11.34
N LEU A 16 -5.79 18.60 11.07
CA LEU A 16 -5.60 19.32 9.81
C LEU A 16 -4.14 19.73 9.63
N CYS A 17 -3.51 20.29 10.67
CA CYS A 17 -2.07 20.60 10.66
C CYS A 17 -1.22 19.33 10.41
N LYS A 18 -1.56 18.23 11.08
CA LYS A 18 -0.91 16.93 10.85
C LYS A 18 -1.08 16.45 9.40
N ASN A 19 -2.29 16.52 8.86
CA ASN A 19 -2.58 16.11 7.49
C ASN A 19 -1.81 16.99 6.49
N PHE A 20 -1.72 18.31 6.73
CA PHE A 20 -0.92 19.24 5.93
C PHE A 20 0.58 18.89 5.99
N LEU A 21 1.14 18.69 7.18
CA LEU A 21 2.53 18.24 7.35
C LEU A 21 2.80 16.90 6.65
N LYS A 22 1.84 15.97 6.71
CA LYS A 22 1.91 14.68 6.01
C LYS A 22 2.02 14.88 4.50
N LYS A 23 1.20 15.75 3.90
CA LYS A 23 1.27 16.10 2.47
C LYS A 23 2.59 16.81 2.14
N TRP A 24 2.98 17.80 2.93
CA TRP A 24 4.19 18.60 2.71
C TRP A 24 5.48 17.77 2.80
N ARG A 25 5.58 16.84 3.75
CA ARG A 25 6.76 15.97 3.92
C ARG A 25 6.77 14.79 2.97
N MET A 26 5.60 14.28 2.59
CA MET A 26 5.48 13.27 1.54
C MET A 26 5.36 13.91 0.15
N LYS A 27 6.31 14.82 -0.17
CA LYS A 27 6.35 15.59 -1.42
C LYS A 27 6.06 14.75 -2.66
N ARG A 28 6.54 13.50 -2.70
CA ARG A 28 6.34 12.60 -3.84
C ARG A 28 4.91 12.08 -3.97
N GLU A 29 4.26 11.71 -2.86
CA GLU A 29 2.87 11.24 -2.89
C GLU A 29 1.94 12.41 -3.19
N SER A 30 2.23 13.61 -2.66
CA SER A 30 1.49 14.81 -3.00
C SER A 30 1.77 15.31 -4.43
N LEU A 31 3.00 15.27 -4.92
CA LEU A 31 3.30 15.58 -6.33
C LEU A 31 2.61 14.62 -7.28
N LEU A 32 2.44 13.35 -6.90
CA LEU A 32 1.64 12.41 -7.68
C LEU A 32 0.17 12.80 -7.64
N GLU A 33 -0.38 13.01 -6.45
CA GLU A 33 -1.78 13.38 -6.27
C GLU A 33 -2.19 14.61 -7.09
N TRP A 34 -1.39 15.67 -7.02
CA TRP A 34 -1.60 16.88 -7.81
C TRP A 34 -1.23 16.68 -9.28
N GLY A 35 -0.05 16.10 -9.52
CA GLY A 35 0.49 15.92 -10.86
C GLY A 35 -0.38 15.04 -11.74
N LEU A 36 -1.01 13.99 -11.20
CA LEU A 36 -1.92 13.13 -11.95
C LEU A 36 -3.14 13.90 -12.46
N SER A 37 -3.81 14.67 -11.59
CA SER A 37 -4.98 15.47 -11.99
C SER A 37 -4.59 16.58 -12.95
N ILE A 38 -3.51 17.31 -12.68
CA ILE A 38 -3.02 18.39 -13.56
C ILE A 38 -2.63 17.84 -14.92
N LEU A 39 -1.90 16.72 -14.97
CA LEU A 39 -1.41 16.13 -16.21
C LEU A 39 -2.57 15.57 -17.06
N LEU A 40 -3.62 15.02 -16.43
CA LEU A 40 -4.83 14.65 -17.14
C LEU A 40 -5.50 15.89 -17.76
N GLY A 41 -5.58 17.00 -17.03
CA GLY A 41 -6.04 18.29 -17.57
C GLY A 41 -5.21 18.77 -18.76
N LEU A 42 -3.88 18.66 -18.69
CA LEU A 42 -2.98 19.01 -19.80
C LEU A 42 -3.14 18.08 -21.01
N CYS A 43 -3.40 16.80 -20.80
CA CYS A 43 -3.67 15.86 -21.90
C CYS A 43 -4.98 16.21 -22.60
N ILE A 44 -6.00 16.63 -21.85
CA ILE A 44 -7.24 17.16 -22.44
C ILE A 44 -6.93 18.41 -23.27
N ALA A 45 -6.05 19.30 -22.78
CA ALA A 45 -5.65 20.50 -23.52
C ALA A 45 -4.85 20.21 -24.80
N LEU A 46 -3.99 19.19 -24.79
CA LEU A 46 -3.26 18.73 -25.97
C LEU A 46 -4.16 18.02 -26.97
N PHE A 47 -5.14 17.24 -26.48
CA PHE A 47 -6.13 16.61 -27.34
C PHE A 47 -7.03 17.65 -28.00
N SER A 48 -7.44 18.70 -27.26
CA SER A 48 -8.28 19.76 -27.82
C SER A 48 -7.54 20.67 -28.80
N SER A 49 -6.21 20.85 -28.70
CA SER A 49 -5.46 21.65 -29.67
C SER A 49 -5.42 21.01 -31.07
N SER A 50 -5.64 19.70 -31.17
CA SER A 50 -5.70 19.00 -32.47
C SER A 50 -6.98 19.27 -33.26
N MET A 51 -8.07 19.69 -32.61
CA MET A 51 -9.40 19.79 -33.21
C MET A 51 -10.11 21.05 -32.70
N ARG A 52 -9.85 22.18 -33.39
CA ARG A 52 -10.36 23.50 -33.03
C ARG A 52 -11.87 23.60 -33.32
N ASN A 53 -12.65 24.10 -32.37
CA ASN A 53 -14.05 24.44 -32.62
C ASN A 53 -14.12 25.53 -33.69
N VAL A 54 -14.76 25.23 -34.83
CA VAL A 54 -14.98 26.19 -35.91
C VAL A 54 -16.36 26.82 -35.71
N GLN A 55 -16.39 28.15 -35.63
CA GLN A 55 -17.65 28.89 -35.65
C GLN A 55 -18.12 28.96 -37.10
N PHE A 56 -19.29 28.39 -37.39
CA PHE A 56 -19.89 28.50 -38.71
C PHE A 56 -20.62 29.84 -38.81
N PRO A 57 -20.22 30.75 -39.71
CA PRO A 57 -20.98 31.97 -39.96
C PRO A 57 -22.31 31.59 -40.63
N GLY A 58 -23.42 32.18 -40.17
CA GLY A 58 -24.74 31.89 -40.75
C GLY A 58 -24.76 32.11 -42.27
N MET A 59 -25.36 31.19 -43.01
CA MET A 59 -25.39 31.21 -44.48
C MET A 59 -26.78 31.64 -44.99
N ALA A 60 -26.79 32.46 -46.05
CA ALA A 60 -28.02 32.84 -46.74
C ALA A 60 -28.65 31.63 -47.48
N PRO A 61 -29.95 31.69 -47.82
CA PRO A 61 -30.60 30.66 -48.61
C PRO A 61 -29.85 30.36 -49.93
N GLN A 62 -29.60 29.09 -50.23
CA GLN A 62 -28.86 28.66 -51.43
C GLN A 62 -29.80 27.96 -52.40
N ASN A 63 -29.80 28.39 -53.66
CA ASN A 63 -30.52 27.71 -54.74
C ASN A 63 -29.61 26.64 -55.37
N LEU A 64 -30.00 25.37 -55.29
CA LEU A 64 -29.26 24.22 -55.82
C LEU A 64 -29.57 23.95 -57.31
N GLY A 65 -30.55 24.65 -57.88
CA GLY A 65 -30.98 24.47 -59.26
C GLY A 65 -31.94 23.29 -59.46
N ARG A 66 -32.17 22.95 -60.74
CA ARG A 66 -33.09 21.88 -61.16
C ARG A 66 -32.51 20.48 -60.97
N VAL A 67 -33.39 19.50 -60.75
CA VAL A 67 -33.03 18.07 -60.63
C VAL A 67 -32.32 17.55 -61.89
N ASP A 68 -32.76 17.97 -63.08
CA ASP A 68 -32.22 17.54 -64.39
C ASP A 68 -30.77 17.94 -64.69
N LYS A 69 -30.16 18.84 -63.91
CA LYS A 69 -28.76 19.28 -64.11
C LYS A 69 -27.73 18.22 -63.72
N PHE A 70 -28.10 17.22 -62.91
CA PHE A 70 -27.19 16.15 -62.54
C PHE A 70 -26.92 15.24 -63.75
N ASN A 71 -25.66 15.08 -64.14
CA ASN A 71 -25.25 14.19 -65.23
C ASN A 71 -23.95 13.49 -64.83
N SER A 72 -24.00 12.17 -64.62
CA SER A 72 -22.81 11.35 -64.43
C SER A 72 -22.85 10.15 -65.36
N SER A 73 -22.00 10.18 -66.39
CA SER A 73 -21.81 9.07 -67.33
C SER A 73 -21.20 7.81 -66.68
N SER A 74 -20.70 7.92 -65.45
CA SER A 74 -20.02 6.84 -64.73
C SER A 74 -20.91 6.06 -63.75
N LEU A 75 -22.18 6.44 -63.58
CA LEU A 75 -23.08 5.73 -62.66
C LEU A 75 -23.46 4.36 -63.25
N MET A 76 -23.53 3.32 -62.44
CA MET A 76 -24.11 2.02 -62.79
C MET A 76 -25.31 1.76 -61.90
N VAL A 77 -26.42 1.29 -62.48
CA VAL A 77 -27.66 0.99 -61.72
C VAL A 77 -27.98 -0.49 -61.84
N VAL A 78 -28.10 -1.17 -60.71
CA VAL A 78 -28.43 -2.60 -60.62
C VAL A 78 -29.78 -2.77 -59.92
N TYR A 79 -30.72 -3.55 -60.45
CA TYR A 79 -32.05 -3.71 -59.86
C TYR A 79 -32.49 -5.18 -59.68
N THR A 80 -33.30 -5.46 -58.66
CA THR A 80 -33.88 -6.79 -58.37
C THR A 80 -35.30 -6.65 -57.80
N PRO A 81 -36.22 -7.62 -58.02
CA PRO A 81 -36.11 -8.76 -58.91
C PRO A 81 -36.39 -8.38 -60.38
N ILE A 82 -35.96 -9.25 -61.30
CA ILE A 82 -36.30 -9.13 -62.74
C ILE A 82 -37.74 -9.64 -62.93
N SER A 83 -38.69 -8.73 -63.12
CA SER A 83 -40.07 -9.03 -63.52
C SER A 83 -40.47 -8.15 -64.70
N ASN A 84 -41.53 -8.52 -65.44
CA ASN A 84 -42.02 -7.69 -66.56
C ASN A 84 -42.31 -6.25 -66.14
N LEU A 85 -42.86 -6.07 -64.93
CA LEU A 85 -43.21 -4.76 -64.39
C LEU A 85 -41.97 -3.97 -63.98
N THR A 86 -41.01 -4.57 -63.25
CA THR A 86 -39.79 -3.85 -62.85
C THR A 86 -38.92 -3.51 -64.07
N GLN A 87 -38.91 -4.36 -65.09
CA GLN A 87 -38.22 -4.08 -66.35
C GLN A 87 -38.89 -2.94 -67.14
N GLN A 88 -40.23 -2.88 -67.16
CA GLN A 88 -40.95 -1.74 -67.75
C GLN A 88 -40.62 -0.43 -67.02
N ILE A 89 -40.64 -0.44 -65.68
CA ILE A 89 -40.25 0.71 -64.85
C ILE A 89 -38.83 1.13 -65.22
N MET A 90 -37.86 0.23 -65.15
CA MET A 90 -36.45 0.56 -65.39
C MET A 90 -36.16 0.98 -66.83
N ASN A 91 -36.82 0.41 -67.83
CA ASN A 91 -36.72 0.86 -69.22
C ASN A 91 -37.20 2.30 -69.38
N LYS A 92 -38.27 2.68 -68.67
CA LYS A 92 -38.79 4.05 -68.70
C LYS A 92 -37.91 5.00 -67.90
N THR A 93 -37.39 4.57 -66.74
CA THR A 93 -36.39 5.29 -65.96
C THR A 93 -35.14 5.59 -66.78
N ALA A 94 -34.67 4.63 -67.60
CA ALA A 94 -33.48 4.79 -68.45
C ALA A 94 -33.63 5.87 -69.54
N LEU A 95 -34.85 6.30 -69.86
CA LEU A 95 -35.10 7.43 -70.77
C LEU A 95 -34.90 8.79 -70.11
N ALA A 96 -34.80 8.85 -68.78
CA ALA A 96 -34.55 10.10 -68.07
C ALA A 96 -33.21 10.72 -68.51
N PRO A 97 -33.11 12.06 -68.61
CA PRO A 97 -31.88 12.76 -69.03
C PRO A 97 -30.62 12.33 -68.26
N LEU A 98 -30.80 11.98 -66.98
CA LEU A 98 -29.75 11.52 -66.09
C LEU A 98 -29.08 10.20 -66.51
N LEU A 99 -29.86 9.24 -67.03
CA LEU A 99 -29.40 7.86 -67.26
C LEU A 99 -28.98 7.62 -68.72
N LYS A 100 -28.87 8.68 -69.51
CA LYS A 100 -28.56 8.61 -70.93
C LYS A 100 -27.08 8.23 -71.12
N GLY A 101 -26.83 6.94 -71.36
CA GLY A 101 -25.48 6.35 -71.47
C GLY A 101 -25.05 5.53 -70.25
N THR A 102 -25.90 5.38 -69.25
CA THR A 102 -25.66 4.63 -68.01
C THR A 102 -26.02 3.15 -68.19
N SER A 103 -25.20 2.22 -67.68
CA SER A 103 -25.53 0.79 -67.70
C SER A 103 -26.56 0.44 -66.62
N VAL A 104 -27.75 -0.01 -67.04
CA VAL A 104 -28.80 -0.54 -66.16
C VAL A 104 -28.81 -2.07 -66.25
N ILE A 105 -28.55 -2.76 -65.15
CA ILE A 105 -28.40 -4.22 -65.09
C ILE A 105 -29.48 -4.82 -64.17
N GLY A 106 -30.22 -5.81 -64.67
CA GLY A 106 -31.13 -6.61 -63.85
C GLY A 106 -30.39 -7.75 -63.16
N ALA A 107 -30.54 -7.87 -61.85
CA ALA A 107 -30.04 -8.98 -61.05
C ALA A 107 -31.21 -9.89 -60.63
N PRO A 108 -31.07 -11.23 -60.74
CA PRO A 108 -32.17 -12.16 -60.47
C PRO A 108 -32.56 -12.20 -58.99
N ASN A 109 -31.61 -11.96 -58.09
CA ASN A 109 -31.81 -11.92 -56.66
C ASN A 109 -30.85 -10.92 -55.99
N LYS A 110 -31.08 -10.67 -54.70
CA LYS A 110 -30.26 -9.77 -53.90
C LYS A 110 -28.78 -10.18 -53.84
N THR A 111 -28.47 -11.48 -53.79
CA THR A 111 -27.06 -11.94 -53.68
C THR A 111 -26.24 -11.61 -54.93
N HIS A 112 -26.81 -11.83 -56.13
CA HIS A 112 -26.15 -11.44 -57.38
C HIS A 112 -26.01 -9.92 -57.51
N MET A 113 -27.00 -9.16 -57.03
CA MET A 113 -26.89 -7.70 -56.97
C MET A 113 -25.73 -7.28 -56.06
N ASP A 114 -25.61 -7.89 -54.88
CA ASP A 114 -24.55 -7.57 -53.91
C ASP A 114 -23.13 -7.87 -54.49
N GLU A 115 -22.98 -8.95 -55.27
CA GLU A 115 -21.74 -9.28 -56.00
C GLU A 115 -21.38 -8.20 -57.04
N ILE A 116 -22.33 -7.82 -57.90
CA ILE A 116 -22.11 -6.81 -58.96
C ILE A 116 -21.80 -5.44 -58.35
N LEU A 117 -22.50 -5.09 -57.25
CA LEU A 117 -22.23 -3.86 -56.52
C LEU A 117 -20.80 -3.86 -55.97
N LEU A 118 -20.35 -4.96 -55.37
CA LEU A 118 -19.01 -5.07 -54.77
C LEU A 118 -17.89 -4.79 -55.78
N GLU A 119 -18.01 -5.31 -57.01
CA GLU A 119 -17.00 -5.14 -58.07
C GLU A 119 -16.92 -3.70 -58.61
N ASN A 120 -17.99 -2.91 -58.48
CA ASN A 120 -18.13 -1.61 -59.16
C ASN A 120 -18.29 -0.40 -58.19
N LEU A 121 -17.94 -0.58 -56.92
CA LEU A 121 -17.93 0.51 -55.92
C LEU A 121 -16.83 1.54 -56.22
N PRO A 122 -17.05 2.86 -56.00
CA PRO A 122 -18.23 3.52 -55.42
C PRO A 122 -19.28 3.97 -56.46
N TYR A 123 -19.15 3.57 -57.72
CA TYR A 123 -19.94 4.11 -58.84
C TYR A 123 -21.22 3.33 -59.16
N ALA A 124 -21.50 2.24 -58.44
CA ALA A 124 -22.71 1.44 -58.59
C ALA A 124 -23.78 1.71 -57.52
N MET A 125 -25.06 1.72 -57.91
CA MET A 125 -26.24 1.83 -57.04
C MET A 125 -27.17 0.64 -57.23
N GLY A 126 -27.73 0.14 -56.14
CA GLY A 126 -28.69 -0.97 -56.14
C GLY A 126 -30.13 -0.49 -55.94
N ILE A 127 -31.10 -1.18 -56.55
CA ILE A 127 -32.54 -0.94 -56.38
C ILE A 127 -33.23 -2.26 -56.09
N ILE A 128 -33.87 -2.38 -54.93
CA ILE A 128 -34.72 -3.53 -54.59
C ILE A 128 -36.18 -3.09 -54.69
N PHE A 129 -36.95 -3.67 -55.61
CA PHE A 129 -38.39 -3.48 -55.66
C PHE A 129 -39.07 -4.52 -54.75
N ASN A 130 -39.72 -4.04 -53.67
CA ASN A 130 -40.52 -4.89 -52.78
C ASN A 130 -41.93 -5.08 -53.37
N GLU A 131 -42.55 -4.00 -53.85
CA GLU A 131 -43.85 -3.96 -54.51
C GLU A 131 -43.83 -2.94 -55.66
N THR A 132 -44.90 -2.84 -56.45
CA THR A 132 -45.01 -1.85 -57.55
C THR A 132 -44.79 -0.40 -57.09
N PHE A 133 -45.29 -0.05 -55.90
CA PHE A 133 -45.19 1.28 -55.30
C PHE A 133 -44.20 1.31 -54.13
N SER A 134 -43.38 0.27 -53.92
CA SER A 134 -42.41 0.23 -52.82
C SER A 134 -41.07 -0.25 -53.32
N TYR A 135 -40.08 0.64 -53.28
CA TYR A 135 -38.70 0.32 -53.66
C TYR A 135 -37.69 0.86 -52.66
N LYS A 136 -36.54 0.20 -52.66
CA LYS A 136 -35.46 0.42 -51.72
C LYS A 136 -34.16 0.70 -52.46
N LEU A 137 -33.55 1.85 -52.18
CA LEU A 137 -32.28 2.27 -52.77
C LEU A 137 -31.10 1.83 -51.91
N ILE A 138 -30.11 1.25 -52.57
CA ILE A 138 -28.83 0.82 -52.00
C ILE A 138 -27.71 1.67 -52.57
N PHE A 139 -26.93 2.30 -51.68
CA PHE A 139 -25.83 3.17 -52.06
C PHE A 139 -24.59 2.92 -51.19
N PHE A 140 -23.43 3.37 -51.66
CA PHE A 140 -22.22 3.42 -50.84
C PHE A 140 -22.33 4.47 -49.73
N GLN A 141 -22.03 4.06 -48.50
CA GLN A 141 -22.19 4.87 -47.30
C GLN A 141 -21.24 6.09 -47.32
N GLY A 142 -21.79 7.30 -47.11
CA GLY A 142 -21.03 8.57 -47.07
C GLY A 142 -20.83 9.30 -48.42
N TYR A 143 -20.98 8.60 -49.54
CA TYR A 143 -20.83 9.17 -50.88
C TYR A 143 -22.12 9.83 -51.39
N ASN A 144 -23.24 9.09 -51.39
CA ASN A 144 -24.53 9.59 -51.92
C ASN A 144 -25.57 9.92 -50.84
N SER A 145 -25.30 9.58 -49.58
CA SER A 145 -26.16 9.86 -48.43
C SER A 145 -25.35 10.31 -47.20
N PRO A 146 -25.96 11.08 -46.28
CA PRO A 146 -25.37 11.45 -44.99
C PRO A 146 -25.03 10.23 -44.13
N LEU A 147 -23.89 10.28 -43.45
CA LEU A 147 -23.45 9.25 -42.48
C LEU A 147 -24.14 9.37 -41.10
N TRP A 148 -24.81 10.49 -40.84
CA TRP A 148 -25.13 10.95 -39.48
C TRP A 148 -26.62 10.87 -39.18
N LYS A 149 -26.96 10.48 -37.94
CA LYS A 149 -28.27 10.77 -37.34
C LYS A 149 -28.41 12.28 -37.17
N GLU A 150 -29.65 12.79 -37.16
CA GLU A 150 -29.97 14.22 -37.18
C GLU A 150 -29.56 15.04 -35.95
N ASP A 151 -28.89 14.42 -34.97
CA ASP A 151 -28.67 15.03 -33.67
C ASP A 151 -27.20 15.47 -33.48
N PHE A 152 -27.05 16.75 -33.10
CA PHE A 152 -25.83 17.40 -32.57
C PHE A 152 -24.53 17.29 -33.38
N SER A 153 -24.61 17.01 -34.68
CA SER A 153 -23.46 17.04 -35.60
C SER A 153 -23.50 18.27 -36.51
N ALA A 154 -22.33 18.69 -36.98
CA ALA A 154 -22.21 19.79 -37.95
C ALA A 154 -22.99 19.45 -39.24
N HIS A 155 -24.15 20.08 -39.44
CA HIS A 155 -24.98 19.88 -40.62
C HIS A 155 -24.46 20.65 -41.85
N CYS A 156 -23.58 21.63 -41.62
CA CYS A 156 -22.84 22.37 -42.64
C CYS A 156 -21.38 22.57 -42.21
N TRP A 157 -20.46 22.59 -43.18
CA TRP A 157 -19.04 22.87 -42.96
C TRP A 157 -18.46 23.72 -44.10
N ASP A 158 -17.33 24.36 -43.80
CA ASP A 158 -16.50 25.09 -44.79
C ASP A 158 -15.40 24.16 -45.29
N GLY A 159 -15.39 23.88 -46.59
CA GLY A 159 -14.33 23.13 -47.27
C GLY A 159 -13.71 23.98 -48.37
N TYR A 160 -12.47 24.43 -48.18
CA TYR A 160 -11.69 25.20 -49.17
C TYR A 160 -12.41 26.46 -49.73
N GLY A 161 -13.24 27.13 -48.92
CA GLY A 161 -13.94 28.36 -49.30
C GLY A 161 -15.32 28.15 -49.94
N GLU A 162 -15.78 26.90 -50.08
CA GLU A 162 -17.16 26.58 -50.44
C GLU A 162 -17.90 26.00 -49.22
N PHE A 163 -18.99 26.66 -48.83
CA PHE A 163 -19.88 26.15 -47.81
C PHE A 163 -20.71 25.00 -48.37
N SER A 164 -20.64 23.84 -47.71
CA SER A 164 -21.43 22.67 -48.10
C SER A 164 -22.19 22.12 -46.91
N CYS A 165 -23.47 21.84 -47.11
CA CYS A 165 -24.33 21.22 -46.10
C CYS A 165 -24.58 19.75 -46.45
N THR A 166 -24.63 18.88 -45.45
CA THR A 166 -24.77 17.43 -45.66
C THR A 166 -26.06 17.08 -46.41
N LEU A 167 -27.14 17.82 -46.16
CA LEU A 167 -28.42 17.73 -46.87
C LEU A 167 -28.26 17.90 -48.39
N THR A 168 -27.36 18.78 -48.85
CA THR A 168 -27.16 19.06 -50.29
C THR A 168 -26.58 17.86 -51.05
N LYS A 169 -25.98 16.88 -50.35
CA LYS A 169 -25.47 15.65 -50.98
C LYS A 169 -26.57 14.87 -51.69
N TYR A 170 -27.78 14.81 -51.11
CA TYR A 170 -28.93 14.13 -51.72
C TYR A 170 -29.28 14.71 -53.12
N TRP A 171 -29.09 16.02 -53.29
CA TRP A 171 -29.35 16.73 -54.54
C TRP A 171 -28.17 16.61 -55.51
N ASN A 172 -26.96 17.00 -55.05
CA ASN A 172 -25.77 17.12 -55.91
C ASN A 172 -25.14 15.78 -56.31
N ARG A 173 -25.38 14.70 -55.55
CA ARG A 173 -24.84 13.36 -55.82
C ARG A 173 -25.85 12.40 -56.48
N GLY A 174 -27.00 12.92 -56.91
CA GLY A 174 -27.93 12.18 -57.78
C GLY A 174 -28.94 11.26 -57.10
N PHE A 175 -28.99 11.21 -55.76
CA PHE A 175 -29.97 10.38 -55.05
C PHE A 175 -31.41 10.82 -55.38
N VAL A 176 -31.71 12.11 -55.20
CA VAL A 176 -33.05 12.65 -55.49
C VAL A 176 -33.36 12.58 -56.98
N ALA A 177 -32.36 12.75 -57.84
CA ALA A 177 -32.53 12.64 -59.28
C ALA A 177 -32.92 11.22 -59.72
N LEU A 178 -32.27 10.19 -59.15
CA LEU A 178 -32.63 8.79 -59.39
C LEU A 178 -34.01 8.47 -58.81
N GLN A 179 -34.29 8.89 -57.58
CA GLN A 179 -35.63 8.78 -56.96
C GLN A 179 -36.71 9.39 -57.86
N THR A 180 -36.46 10.58 -58.39
CA THR A 180 -37.38 11.32 -59.25
C THR A 180 -37.66 10.56 -60.55
N ALA A 181 -36.62 10.03 -61.19
CA ALA A 181 -36.76 9.25 -62.41
C ALA A 181 -37.58 7.97 -62.18
N ILE A 182 -37.36 7.26 -61.07
CA ILE A 182 -38.10 6.05 -60.71
C ILE A 182 -39.56 6.39 -60.38
N ASN A 183 -39.80 7.40 -59.54
CA ASN A 183 -41.15 7.85 -59.18
C ASN A 183 -41.93 8.26 -60.42
N THR A 184 -41.31 9.00 -61.33
CA THR A 184 -41.90 9.37 -62.62
C THR A 184 -42.27 8.13 -63.40
N ALA A 185 -41.35 7.18 -63.60
CA ALA A 185 -41.61 5.95 -64.34
C ALA A 185 -42.80 5.18 -63.75
N ILE A 186 -42.89 5.06 -62.42
CA ILE A 186 -44.02 4.42 -61.73
C ILE A 186 -45.34 5.18 -62.01
N ILE A 187 -45.34 6.51 -61.88
CA ILE A 187 -46.55 7.32 -62.13
C ILE A 187 -46.97 7.18 -63.60
N GLU A 188 -46.06 7.34 -64.56
CA GLU A 188 -46.45 7.30 -65.97
C GLU A 188 -46.88 5.90 -66.45
N ILE A 189 -46.35 4.82 -65.85
CA ILE A 189 -46.77 3.44 -66.18
C ILE A 189 -48.16 3.14 -65.59
N THR A 190 -48.48 3.72 -64.44
CA THR A 190 -49.74 3.44 -63.73
C THR A 190 -50.87 4.34 -64.21
N THR A 191 -50.61 5.61 -64.48
CA THR A 191 -51.62 6.61 -64.85
C THR A 191 -51.70 6.89 -66.35
N ASN A 192 -50.73 6.44 -67.16
CA ASN A 192 -50.55 6.82 -68.57
C ASN A 192 -50.41 8.34 -68.83
N HIS A 193 -50.20 9.16 -67.80
CA HIS A 193 -49.91 10.58 -67.95
C HIS A 193 -48.40 10.84 -67.96
N PRO A 194 -47.85 11.60 -68.94
CA PRO A 194 -46.44 11.98 -68.93
C PRO A 194 -46.19 13.06 -67.86
N VAL A 195 -45.29 12.78 -66.93
CA VAL A 195 -44.92 13.69 -65.81
C VAL A 195 -43.40 13.91 -65.70
N MET A 196 -42.60 13.31 -66.59
CA MET A 196 -41.14 13.41 -66.56
C MET A 196 -40.64 14.86 -66.58
N GLU A 197 -41.21 15.72 -67.42
CA GLU A 197 -40.78 17.12 -67.47
C GLU A 197 -41.14 17.88 -66.19
N GLU A 198 -42.35 17.68 -65.66
CA GLU A 198 -42.82 18.35 -64.44
C GLU A 198 -41.92 18.01 -63.25
N LEU A 199 -41.69 16.72 -62.99
CA LEU A 199 -40.91 16.25 -61.84
C LEU A 199 -39.40 16.49 -62.00
N MET A 200 -38.83 16.38 -63.20
CA MET A 200 -37.41 16.67 -63.43
C MET A 200 -37.09 18.17 -63.43
N SER A 201 -38.11 19.03 -63.61
CA SER A 201 -37.97 20.49 -63.56
C SER A 201 -37.97 21.08 -62.16
N VAL A 202 -38.21 20.27 -61.12
CA VAL A 202 -38.26 20.70 -59.71
C VAL A 202 -36.93 21.32 -59.29
N THR A 203 -36.99 22.44 -58.57
CA THR A 203 -35.80 23.15 -58.06
C THR A 203 -35.69 23.03 -56.54
N ALA A 204 -34.46 22.89 -56.02
CA ALA A 204 -34.21 22.87 -54.58
C ALA A 204 -33.60 24.16 -54.07
N ILE A 205 -34.07 24.59 -52.90
CA ILE A 205 -33.57 25.74 -52.15
C ILE A 205 -33.31 25.32 -50.70
N THR A 206 -32.18 25.71 -50.13
CA THR A 206 -31.94 25.58 -48.69
C THR A 206 -32.44 26.82 -47.97
N MET A 207 -33.06 26.67 -46.80
CA MET A 207 -33.39 27.80 -45.93
C MET A 207 -32.12 28.48 -45.41
N LYS A 208 -32.29 29.71 -44.89
CA LYS A 208 -31.24 30.40 -44.15
C LYS A 208 -30.72 29.54 -42.99
N THR A 209 -29.42 29.54 -42.74
CA THR A 209 -28.82 28.94 -41.54
C THR A 209 -28.39 30.00 -40.55
N LEU A 210 -28.75 29.80 -39.27
CA LEU A 210 -28.23 30.60 -38.17
C LEU A 210 -26.77 30.21 -37.87
N PRO A 211 -25.95 31.13 -37.33
CA PRO A 211 -24.61 30.78 -36.88
C PRO A 211 -24.66 29.76 -35.73
N PHE A 212 -23.73 28.82 -35.72
CA PHE A 212 -23.58 27.80 -34.68
C PHE A 212 -22.10 27.39 -34.56
N ILE A 213 -21.76 26.67 -33.49
CA ILE A 213 -20.42 26.11 -33.31
C ILE A 213 -20.44 24.66 -33.77
N THR A 214 -19.65 24.32 -34.79
CA THR A 214 -19.52 22.91 -35.23
C THR A 214 -18.82 22.14 -34.13
N LYS A 215 -19.50 21.13 -33.58
CA LYS A 215 -18.91 20.21 -32.61
C LYS A 215 -19.01 18.78 -33.13
N ASN A 216 -17.93 18.02 -33.01
CA ASN A 216 -17.93 16.61 -33.35
C ASN A 216 -18.47 15.82 -32.16
N LEU A 217 -19.54 15.06 -32.40
CA LEU A 217 -20.27 14.29 -31.39
C LEU A 217 -19.34 13.39 -30.57
N LEU A 218 -18.54 12.56 -31.25
CA LEU A 218 -17.64 11.60 -30.62
C LEU A 218 -16.57 12.30 -29.77
N HIS A 219 -16.16 13.52 -30.15
CA HIS A 219 -15.19 14.30 -29.39
C HIS A 219 -15.81 14.87 -28.12
N ASN A 220 -17.04 15.37 -28.18
CA ASN A 220 -17.76 15.83 -26.99
C ASN A 220 -17.97 14.70 -25.99
N GLU A 221 -18.30 13.49 -26.45
CA GLU A 221 -18.41 12.32 -25.59
C GLU A 221 -17.09 11.99 -24.90
N MET A 222 -15.98 11.99 -25.65
CA MET A 222 -14.66 11.77 -25.09
C MET A 222 -14.27 12.87 -24.09
N PHE A 223 -14.58 14.15 -24.37
CA PHE A 223 -14.35 15.24 -23.42
C PHE A 223 -15.17 15.08 -22.15
N ILE A 224 -16.46 14.76 -22.24
CA ILE A 224 -17.32 14.51 -21.08
C ILE A 224 -16.74 13.35 -20.26
N LEU A 225 -16.33 12.25 -20.90
CA LEU A 225 -15.74 11.10 -20.22
C LEU A 225 -14.42 11.47 -19.53
N PHE A 226 -13.55 12.25 -20.17
CA PHE A 226 -12.30 12.71 -19.55
C PHE A 226 -12.55 13.65 -18.37
N PHE A 227 -13.54 14.55 -18.47
CA PHE A 227 -13.92 15.43 -17.37
C PHE A 227 -14.57 14.67 -16.21
N LEU A 228 -15.40 13.67 -16.49
CA LEU A 228 -15.96 12.75 -15.50
C LEU A 228 -14.86 12.04 -14.70
N LEU A 229 -13.82 11.57 -15.38
CA LEU A 229 -12.71 10.85 -14.76
C LEU A 229 -11.63 11.76 -14.14
N HIS A 230 -11.77 13.07 -14.23
CA HIS A 230 -10.73 14.03 -13.83
C HIS A 230 -10.36 13.96 -12.34
N PHE A 231 -11.34 13.79 -11.46
CA PHE A 231 -11.11 13.68 -10.03
C PHE A 231 -10.74 12.26 -9.57
N SER A 232 -10.71 11.27 -10.46
CA SER A 232 -10.40 9.88 -10.10
C SER A 232 -9.03 9.68 -9.43
N PRO A 233 -7.94 10.39 -9.81
CA PRO A 233 -6.67 10.27 -9.12
C PRO A 233 -6.73 10.81 -7.69
N LEU A 234 -7.43 11.92 -7.47
CA LEU A 234 -7.62 12.50 -6.15
C LEU A 234 -8.42 11.54 -5.26
N VAL A 235 -9.51 10.98 -5.79
CA VAL A 235 -10.34 9.95 -5.15
C VAL A 235 -9.52 8.73 -4.73
N TYR A 236 -8.57 8.29 -5.56
CA TYR A 236 -7.63 7.21 -5.22
C TYR A 236 -6.78 7.55 -3.99
N PHE A 237 -6.18 8.73 -3.93
CA PHE A 237 -5.35 9.13 -2.79
C PHE A 237 -6.16 9.42 -1.53
N ILE A 238 -7.39 9.91 -1.66
CA ILE A 238 -8.33 10.07 -0.55
C ILE A 238 -8.62 8.71 0.07
N SER A 239 -9.11 7.76 -0.72
CA SER A 239 -9.45 6.42 -0.24
C SER A 239 -8.23 5.73 0.38
N LEU A 240 -7.06 5.79 -0.26
CA LEU A 240 -5.83 5.21 0.28
C LEU A 240 -5.46 5.77 1.65
N ASN A 241 -5.50 7.10 1.81
CA ASN A 241 -5.10 7.76 3.04
C ASN A 241 -6.12 7.55 4.17
N VAL A 242 -7.40 7.76 3.88
CA VAL A 242 -8.48 7.68 4.86
C VAL A 242 -8.68 6.25 5.35
N THR A 243 -8.82 5.27 4.45
CA THR A 243 -9.08 3.88 4.86
C THR A 243 -7.89 3.28 5.62
N LYS A 244 -6.65 3.62 5.25
CA LYS A 244 -5.45 3.14 5.92
C LYS A 244 -5.32 3.71 7.34
N GLU A 245 -5.58 5.00 7.49
CA GLU A 245 -5.46 5.68 8.78
C GLU A 245 -6.61 5.31 9.72
N ARG A 246 -7.83 5.18 9.17
CA ARG A 246 -8.99 4.64 9.88
C ARG A 246 -8.68 3.27 10.48
N LYS A 247 -8.11 2.35 9.69
CA LYS A 247 -7.79 0.99 10.15
C LYS A 247 -6.67 0.92 11.20
N LYS A 248 -5.64 1.77 11.08
CA LYS A 248 -4.41 1.59 11.86
C LYS A 248 -4.32 2.52 13.08
N SER A 249 -4.85 3.73 12.97
CA SER A 249 -4.58 4.81 13.92
C SER A 249 -5.85 5.39 14.56
N LYS A 250 -7.01 5.33 13.90
CA LYS A 250 -8.24 5.96 14.43
C LYS A 250 -8.65 5.37 15.77
N ASN A 251 -8.72 4.05 15.90
CA ASN A 251 -9.14 3.40 17.16
C ASN A 251 -8.21 3.79 18.31
N LEU A 252 -6.91 3.88 18.01
CA LEU A 252 -5.92 4.27 18.99
C LEU A 252 -5.99 5.77 19.36
N MET A 253 -6.29 6.65 18.40
CA MET A 253 -6.57 8.06 18.73
C MET A 253 -7.88 8.20 19.52
N LYS A 254 -8.89 7.37 19.25
CA LYS A 254 -10.19 7.36 19.96
C LYS A 254 -10.02 6.93 21.42
N MET A 255 -9.16 5.94 21.64
CA MET A 255 -8.68 5.51 22.95
C MET A 255 -7.96 6.62 23.72
N MET A 256 -7.23 7.49 23.02
CA MET A 256 -6.62 8.72 23.58
C MET A 256 -7.61 9.91 23.68
N GLY A 257 -8.88 9.72 23.35
CA GLY A 257 -9.94 10.72 23.52
C GLY A 257 -10.39 11.48 22.27
N LEU A 258 -10.01 11.06 21.05
CA LEU A 258 -10.45 11.67 19.79
C LEU A 258 -11.97 11.53 19.57
N GLN A 259 -12.61 12.62 19.12
CA GLN A 259 -13.99 12.59 18.62
C GLN A 259 -14.05 12.23 17.13
N ASP A 260 -15.02 11.38 16.76
CA ASP A 260 -15.14 10.86 15.39
C ASP A 260 -15.38 11.97 14.35
N SER A 261 -16.11 13.04 14.71
CA SER A 261 -16.37 14.18 13.82
C SER A 261 -15.10 14.94 13.43
N ALA A 262 -14.18 15.15 14.38
CA ALA A 262 -12.91 15.84 14.13
C ALA A 262 -12.04 15.10 13.11
N PHE A 263 -12.09 13.77 13.10
CA PHE A 263 -11.38 12.95 12.12
C PHE A 263 -11.89 13.23 10.68
N TRP A 264 -13.20 13.12 10.47
CA TRP A 264 -13.81 13.30 9.15
C TRP A 264 -13.68 14.73 8.63
N LEU A 265 -13.91 15.74 9.49
CA LEU A 265 -13.76 17.15 9.13
C LEU A 265 -12.31 17.48 8.73
N SER A 266 -11.31 16.93 9.44
CA SER A 266 -9.90 17.21 9.12
C SER A 266 -9.47 16.71 7.73
N TRP A 267 -10.04 15.60 7.27
CA TRP A 267 -9.80 15.06 5.93
C TRP A 267 -10.65 15.79 4.89
N GLY A 268 -11.93 16.05 5.21
CA GLY A 268 -12.85 16.78 4.34
C GLY A 268 -12.34 18.17 3.98
N LEU A 269 -11.88 18.96 4.95
CA LEU A 269 -11.41 20.33 4.73
C LEU A 269 -10.17 20.40 3.82
N ILE A 270 -9.20 19.49 3.99
CA ILE A 270 -8.00 19.46 3.13
C ILE A 270 -8.36 19.13 1.69
N TYR A 271 -9.21 18.13 1.48
CA TYR A 271 -9.59 17.73 0.13
C TYR A 271 -10.57 18.70 -0.52
N ALA A 272 -11.43 19.36 0.25
CA ALA A 272 -12.22 20.49 -0.24
C ALA A 272 -11.33 21.61 -0.78
N GLY A 273 -10.24 21.94 -0.07
CA GLY A 273 -9.24 22.90 -0.55
C GLY A 273 -8.51 22.43 -1.82
N PHE A 274 -8.20 21.13 -1.95
CA PHE A 274 -7.58 20.59 -3.16
C PHE A 274 -8.53 20.60 -4.35
N ILE A 275 -9.79 20.19 -4.15
CA ILE A 275 -10.85 20.26 -5.15
C ILE A 275 -11.04 21.70 -5.62
N PHE A 276 -11.10 22.67 -4.71
CA PHE A 276 -11.25 24.08 -5.05
C PHE A 276 -10.19 24.55 -6.07
N ILE A 277 -8.91 24.25 -5.81
CA ILE A 277 -7.80 24.66 -6.69
C ILE A 277 -7.84 23.90 -8.03
N ILE A 278 -8.13 22.59 -8.01
CA ILE A 278 -8.18 21.78 -9.24
C ILE A 278 -9.38 22.19 -10.11
N SER A 279 -10.53 22.49 -9.51
CA SER A 279 -11.70 22.99 -10.24
C SER A 279 -11.38 24.29 -10.97
N ILE A 280 -10.71 25.25 -10.31
CA ILE A 280 -10.24 26.49 -10.97
C ILE A 280 -9.31 26.16 -12.15
N PHE A 281 -8.35 25.26 -11.95
CA PHE A 281 -7.39 24.88 -12.98
C PHE A 281 -8.06 24.25 -14.21
N VAL A 282 -9.00 23.33 -14.00
CA VAL A 282 -9.76 22.71 -15.09
C VAL A 282 -10.63 23.72 -15.81
N THR A 283 -11.30 24.62 -15.08
CA THR A 283 -12.09 25.68 -15.71
C THR A 283 -11.22 26.57 -16.58
N ILE A 284 -10.02 26.96 -16.13
CA ILE A 284 -9.06 27.72 -16.94
C ILE A 284 -8.69 26.96 -18.22
N ILE A 285 -8.42 25.66 -18.15
CA ILE A 285 -8.12 24.84 -19.33
C ILE A 285 -9.29 24.86 -20.31
N ILE A 286 -10.51 24.61 -19.82
CA ILE A 286 -11.72 24.57 -20.65
C ILE A 286 -11.93 25.91 -21.37
N THR A 287 -11.80 27.03 -20.65
CA THR A 287 -11.97 28.36 -21.23
C THR A 287 -10.82 28.72 -22.18
N PHE A 288 -9.57 28.37 -21.86
CA PHE A 288 -8.40 28.67 -22.69
C PHE A 288 -8.39 27.89 -24.01
N THR A 289 -8.78 26.61 -23.96
CA THR A 289 -8.82 25.73 -25.13
C THR A 289 -10.06 25.96 -26.01
N GLN A 290 -10.94 26.88 -25.62
CA GLN A 290 -12.18 27.21 -26.34
C GLN A 290 -13.09 25.99 -26.59
N ILE A 291 -13.06 24.98 -25.71
CA ILE A 291 -13.95 23.81 -25.80
C ILE A 291 -15.41 24.23 -25.55
N ILE A 292 -15.61 25.11 -24.56
CA ILE A 292 -16.87 25.79 -24.26
C ILE A 292 -16.59 27.28 -24.41
N VAL A 293 -17.32 27.96 -25.31
CA VAL A 293 -16.99 29.33 -25.73
C VAL A 293 -17.88 30.35 -25.03
N MET A 294 -19.19 30.10 -24.97
CA MET A 294 -20.21 31.07 -24.60
C MET A 294 -20.58 31.02 -23.11
N THR A 295 -20.44 29.88 -22.45
CA THR A 295 -20.80 29.73 -21.02
C THR A 295 -19.79 30.41 -20.10
N GLY A 296 -20.27 31.13 -19.07
CA GLY A 296 -19.44 31.87 -18.14
C GLY A 296 -18.56 30.99 -17.24
N PHE A 297 -17.37 31.50 -16.92
CA PHE A 297 -16.39 30.84 -16.04
C PHE A 297 -16.99 30.33 -14.72
N MET A 298 -17.85 31.13 -14.08
CA MET A 298 -18.42 30.79 -12.77
C MET A 298 -19.34 29.56 -12.81
N VAL A 299 -20.13 29.39 -13.87
CA VAL A 299 -21.03 28.25 -14.04
C VAL A 299 -20.23 26.95 -14.12
N ILE A 300 -19.18 26.95 -14.95
CA ILE A 300 -18.30 25.79 -15.12
C ILE A 300 -17.58 25.50 -13.79
N PHE A 301 -17.01 26.50 -13.14
CA PHE A 301 -16.33 26.34 -11.85
C PHE A 301 -17.24 25.71 -10.77
N ILE A 302 -18.47 26.22 -10.62
CA ILE A 302 -19.43 25.72 -9.62
C ILE A 302 -19.77 24.24 -9.88
N LEU A 303 -20.01 23.86 -11.14
CA LEU A 303 -20.30 22.47 -11.51
C LEU A 303 -19.17 21.53 -11.07
N PHE A 304 -17.92 21.84 -11.44
CA PHE A 304 -16.77 21.01 -11.08
C PHE A 304 -16.49 21.01 -9.57
N PHE A 305 -16.66 22.14 -8.89
CA PHE A 305 -16.46 22.24 -7.44
C PHE A 305 -17.46 21.40 -6.64
N LEU A 306 -18.76 21.51 -6.95
CA LEU A 306 -19.80 20.73 -6.27
C LEU A 306 -19.68 19.23 -6.57
N TYR A 307 -19.39 18.86 -7.82
CA TYR A 307 -19.10 17.48 -8.19
C TYR A 307 -17.89 16.91 -7.43
N GLY A 308 -16.81 17.68 -7.33
CA GLY A 308 -15.64 17.27 -6.56
C GLY A 308 -15.93 17.04 -5.07
N LEU A 309 -16.74 17.90 -4.46
CA LEU A 309 -17.16 17.75 -3.05
C LEU A 309 -18.05 16.52 -2.83
N SER A 310 -19.02 16.27 -3.71
CA SER A 310 -19.90 15.11 -3.60
C SER A 310 -19.12 13.80 -3.78
N LEU A 311 -18.13 13.75 -4.68
CA LEU A 311 -17.21 12.62 -4.79
C LEU A 311 -16.39 12.36 -3.52
N VAL A 312 -15.90 13.41 -2.84
CA VAL A 312 -15.18 13.24 -1.57
C VAL A 312 -16.09 12.59 -0.52
N ALA A 313 -17.34 13.02 -0.43
CA ALA A 313 -18.33 12.44 0.48
C ALA A 313 -18.67 10.99 0.11
N LEU A 314 -18.80 10.67 -1.18
CA LEU A 314 -19.00 9.31 -1.67
C LEU A 314 -17.83 8.40 -1.28
N VAL A 315 -16.58 8.89 -1.38
CA VAL A 315 -15.39 8.14 -0.96
C VAL A 315 -15.40 7.90 0.54
N PHE A 316 -15.83 8.86 1.35
CA PHE A 316 -15.97 8.67 2.79
C PHE A 316 -16.97 7.55 3.09
N LEU A 317 -18.16 7.60 2.49
CA LEU A 317 -19.17 6.54 2.60
C LEU A 317 -18.60 5.17 2.21
N MET A 318 -17.96 5.06 1.06
CA MET A 318 -17.41 3.78 0.59
C MET A 318 -16.21 3.32 1.41
N SER A 319 -15.43 4.23 2.00
CA SER A 319 -14.35 3.89 2.94
C SER A 319 -14.88 3.39 4.30
N VAL A 320 -16.11 3.77 4.63
CA VAL A 320 -16.85 3.30 5.81
C VAL A 320 -17.53 1.96 5.54
N LEU A 321 -17.95 1.66 4.32
CA LEU A 321 -18.56 0.37 3.97
C LEU A 321 -17.51 -0.73 3.67
N LEU A 322 -16.36 -0.35 3.10
CA LEU A 322 -15.36 -1.29 2.60
C LEU A 322 -14.06 -1.27 3.43
N LYS A 323 -13.65 -2.45 3.92
CA LYS A 323 -12.45 -2.65 4.79
C LYS A 323 -11.10 -2.41 4.09
N LYS A 324 -11.05 -2.44 2.75
CA LYS A 324 -9.80 -2.43 1.98
C LYS A 324 -9.75 -1.22 1.04
N ALA A 325 -8.75 -0.35 1.23
CA ALA A 325 -8.54 0.84 0.41
C ALA A 325 -8.58 0.59 -1.10
N VAL A 326 -7.89 -0.46 -1.58
CA VAL A 326 -7.85 -0.78 -3.02
C VAL A 326 -9.22 -1.18 -3.55
N LEU A 327 -10.00 -1.92 -2.75
CA LEU A 327 -11.36 -2.31 -3.12
C LEU A 327 -12.28 -1.08 -3.11
N THR A 328 -12.16 -0.21 -2.11
CA THR A 328 -12.89 1.06 -2.06
C THR A 328 -12.67 1.86 -3.33
N ASN A 329 -11.41 2.02 -3.74
CA ASN A 329 -11.10 2.75 -4.95
C ASN A 329 -11.69 2.10 -6.21
N LEU A 330 -11.55 0.77 -6.37
CA LEU A 330 -12.08 0.07 -7.54
C LEU A 330 -13.59 0.25 -7.64
N VAL A 331 -14.31 0.07 -6.54
CA VAL A 331 -15.77 0.20 -6.52
C VAL A 331 -16.19 1.64 -6.80
N VAL A 332 -15.53 2.64 -6.19
CA VAL A 332 -15.84 4.05 -6.47
C VAL A 332 -15.57 4.38 -7.94
N PHE A 333 -14.45 3.93 -8.50
CA PHE A 333 -14.12 4.12 -9.92
C PHE A 333 -15.15 3.50 -10.85
N LEU A 334 -15.56 2.26 -10.59
CA LEU A 334 -16.60 1.58 -11.36
C LEU A 334 -17.96 2.24 -11.22
N LEU A 335 -18.33 2.71 -10.02
CA LEU A 335 -19.57 3.47 -9.81
C LEU A 335 -19.53 4.80 -10.56
N THR A 336 -18.42 5.53 -10.53
CA THR A 336 -18.28 6.78 -11.30
C THR A 336 -18.40 6.55 -12.80
N LEU A 337 -17.79 5.47 -13.30
CA LEU A 337 -17.88 5.11 -14.72
C LEU A 337 -19.30 4.68 -15.09
N PHE A 338 -19.91 3.77 -14.32
CA PHE A 338 -21.23 3.22 -14.62
C PHE A 338 -22.31 4.30 -14.61
N TRP A 339 -22.40 5.09 -13.53
CA TRP A 339 -23.42 6.13 -13.41
C TRP A 339 -23.15 7.32 -14.34
N GLY A 340 -21.88 7.66 -14.59
CA GLY A 340 -21.55 8.70 -15.57
C GLY A 340 -21.85 8.26 -17.01
N CYS A 341 -21.54 7.03 -17.39
CA CYS A 341 -21.88 6.51 -18.72
C CYS A 341 -23.38 6.42 -18.94
N LEU A 342 -24.16 6.07 -17.90
CA LEU A 342 -25.62 6.15 -17.93
C LEU A 342 -26.12 7.56 -18.27
N GLY A 343 -25.37 8.61 -17.91
CA GLY A 343 -25.72 9.99 -18.27
C GLY A 343 -25.71 10.28 -19.76
N PHE A 344 -24.96 9.54 -20.58
CA PHE A 344 -25.00 9.71 -22.04
C PHE A 344 -26.37 9.34 -22.64
N THR A 345 -27.19 8.55 -21.96
CA THR A 345 -28.56 8.27 -22.43
C THR A 345 -29.44 9.52 -22.46
N VAL A 346 -29.13 10.54 -21.65
CA VAL A 346 -29.74 11.88 -21.73
C VAL A 346 -29.26 12.62 -22.97
N PHE A 347 -27.99 12.45 -23.37
CA PHE A 347 -27.45 13.05 -24.59
C PHE A 347 -28.20 12.58 -25.84
N TYR A 348 -28.61 11.31 -25.86
CA TYR A 348 -29.37 10.69 -26.95
C TYR A 348 -30.90 10.85 -26.82
N GLU A 349 -31.39 11.65 -25.88
CA GLU A 349 -32.82 11.88 -25.60
C GLU A 349 -33.65 10.56 -25.44
N GLN A 350 -33.02 9.49 -24.95
CA GLN A 350 -33.66 8.17 -24.76
C GLN A 350 -34.40 8.04 -23.43
N LEU A 351 -34.19 8.95 -22.48
CA LEU A 351 -34.76 8.90 -21.14
C LEU A 351 -35.92 9.88 -20.98
N PRO A 352 -37.05 9.45 -20.37
CA PRO A 352 -38.11 10.38 -19.98
C PRO A 352 -37.66 11.27 -18.82
N SER A 353 -38.10 12.53 -18.81
CA SER A 353 -37.64 13.57 -17.86
C SER A 353 -37.81 13.17 -16.39
N SER A 354 -38.80 12.36 -16.03
CA SER A 354 -39.02 11.88 -14.66
C SER A 354 -37.91 10.96 -14.15
N LEU A 355 -37.34 10.11 -15.02
CA LEU A 355 -36.26 9.19 -14.65
C LEU A 355 -34.94 9.94 -14.47
N GLU A 356 -34.72 11.01 -15.24
CA GLU A 356 -33.57 11.90 -15.12
C GLU A 356 -33.45 12.48 -13.71
N TRP A 357 -34.57 12.95 -13.14
CA TRP A 357 -34.60 13.48 -11.77
C TRP A 357 -34.23 12.44 -10.69
N ILE A 358 -34.65 11.20 -10.87
CA ILE A 358 -34.34 10.11 -9.91
C ILE A 358 -32.85 9.75 -10.01
N LEU A 359 -32.33 9.63 -11.22
CA LEU A 359 -30.94 9.27 -11.46
C LEU A 359 -29.96 10.39 -11.05
N ASN A 360 -30.41 11.66 -11.01
CA ASN A 360 -29.62 12.79 -10.53
C ASN A 360 -29.20 12.72 -9.05
N ILE A 361 -29.74 11.79 -8.24
CA ILE A 361 -29.21 11.46 -6.89
C ILE A 361 -27.83 10.79 -6.92
N CYS A 362 -27.44 10.28 -8.10
CA CYS A 362 -26.10 9.75 -8.33
C CYS A 362 -25.23 10.85 -8.91
N SER A 363 -24.39 11.46 -8.06
CA SER A 363 -23.50 12.56 -8.45
C SER A 363 -22.75 12.43 -9.80
N PRO A 364 -22.26 11.25 -10.26
CA PRO A 364 -21.63 11.14 -11.57
C PRO A 364 -22.62 11.33 -12.73
N PHE A 365 -23.86 10.85 -12.58
CA PHE A 365 -24.94 11.04 -13.57
C PHE A 365 -25.32 12.52 -13.64
N ALA A 366 -25.54 13.16 -12.49
CA ALA A 366 -25.88 14.59 -12.44
C ALA A 366 -24.80 15.48 -13.08
N PHE A 367 -23.51 15.13 -12.90
CA PHE A 367 -22.41 15.84 -13.55
C PHE A 367 -22.44 15.70 -15.07
N THR A 368 -22.64 14.48 -15.59
CA THR A 368 -22.74 14.27 -17.05
C THR A 368 -23.93 15.01 -17.65
N THR A 369 -25.10 14.95 -17.01
CA THR A 369 -26.29 15.70 -17.43
C THR A 369 -26.02 17.21 -17.47
N GLY A 370 -25.36 17.77 -16.44
CA GLY A 370 -24.97 19.18 -16.41
C GLY A 370 -24.00 19.57 -17.53
N MET A 371 -23.01 18.72 -17.86
CA MET A 371 -22.09 18.97 -18.97
C MET A 371 -22.79 18.91 -20.34
N ILE A 372 -23.74 17.98 -20.51
CA ILE A 372 -24.54 17.85 -21.74
C ILE A 372 -25.39 19.10 -21.96
N GLN A 373 -26.03 19.62 -20.90
CA GLN A 373 -26.80 20.86 -20.95
C GLN A 373 -25.92 22.06 -21.36
N ILE A 374 -24.72 22.19 -20.77
CA ILE A 374 -23.76 23.23 -21.16
C ILE A 374 -23.39 23.13 -22.65
N ILE A 375 -23.14 21.91 -23.16
CA ILE A 375 -22.78 21.70 -24.56
C ILE A 375 -23.95 22.04 -25.50
N LYS A 376 -25.19 21.69 -25.15
CA LYS A 376 -26.41 22.00 -25.91
C LYS A 376 -26.64 23.52 -26.00
N LEU A 377 -26.44 24.22 -24.90
CA LEU A 377 -26.54 25.69 -24.83
C LEU A 377 -25.45 26.39 -25.66
N ASP A 378 -24.21 25.90 -25.57
CA ASP A 378 -23.06 26.45 -26.29
C ASP A 378 -23.18 26.23 -27.82
N TYR A 379 -23.75 25.10 -28.26
CA TYR A 379 -24.01 24.81 -29.68
C TYR A 379 -24.94 25.85 -30.33
N ASN A 380 -26.01 26.23 -29.62
CA ASN A 380 -26.99 27.23 -30.08
C ASN A 380 -26.53 28.69 -29.84
N LEU A 381 -25.29 28.92 -29.41
CA LEU A 381 -24.77 30.25 -29.01
C LEU A 381 -25.54 30.90 -27.84
N ASN A 382 -26.33 30.12 -27.09
CA ASN A 382 -27.12 30.56 -25.93
C ASN A 382 -26.33 30.36 -24.62
N GLY A 383 -25.14 30.96 -24.53
CA GLY A 383 -24.28 30.86 -23.35
C GLY A 383 -24.90 31.51 -22.11
N VAL A 384 -24.83 30.80 -20.97
CA VAL A 384 -25.26 31.32 -19.66
C VAL A 384 -24.06 31.89 -18.92
N ILE A 385 -24.09 33.19 -18.61
CA ILE A 385 -23.05 33.85 -17.80
C ILE A 385 -23.35 33.66 -16.30
N PHE A 386 -24.62 33.88 -15.94
CA PHE A 386 -25.19 33.56 -14.63
C PHE A 386 -26.55 32.87 -14.84
N PRO A 387 -26.85 31.79 -14.10
CA PRO A 387 -28.09 31.06 -14.30
C PRO A 387 -29.26 31.85 -13.72
N ASP A 388 -30.15 32.33 -14.59
CA ASP A 388 -31.38 33.00 -14.20
C ASP A 388 -32.52 31.99 -13.99
N PRO A 389 -33.52 32.27 -13.12
CA PRO A 389 -34.62 31.35 -12.84
C PRO A 389 -35.63 31.17 -14.00
N SER A 390 -35.45 31.84 -15.13
CA SER A 390 -36.34 31.78 -16.30
C SER A 390 -35.65 31.14 -17.52
N GLY A 391 -36.37 30.28 -18.25
CA GLY A 391 -35.89 29.64 -19.48
C GLY A 391 -35.04 28.40 -19.22
N ASP A 392 -34.16 28.05 -20.17
CA ASP A 392 -33.35 26.84 -20.13
C ASP A 392 -32.33 26.81 -18.97
N SER A 393 -32.01 27.96 -18.38
CA SER A 393 -31.05 28.08 -17.27
C SER A 393 -31.54 27.50 -15.93
N TYR A 394 -32.85 27.28 -15.75
CA TYR A 394 -33.40 26.63 -14.54
C TYR A 394 -32.83 25.21 -14.35
N THR A 395 -32.61 24.48 -15.45
CA THR A 395 -32.06 23.12 -15.41
C THR A 395 -30.64 23.08 -14.81
N MET A 396 -29.84 24.12 -15.03
CA MET A 396 -28.51 24.25 -14.42
C MET A 396 -28.57 24.51 -12.90
N ILE A 397 -29.54 25.29 -12.42
CA ILE A 397 -29.73 25.53 -10.98
C ILE A 397 -30.16 24.24 -10.28
N ALA A 398 -31.04 23.48 -10.92
CA ALA A 398 -31.49 22.19 -10.42
C ALA A 398 -30.34 21.18 -10.29
N THR A 399 -29.47 21.07 -11.30
CA THR A 399 -28.30 20.16 -11.25
C THR A 399 -27.32 20.54 -10.13
N PHE A 400 -27.06 21.84 -9.92
CA PHE A 400 -26.22 22.30 -8.80
C PHE A 400 -26.84 21.95 -7.44
N SER A 401 -28.15 22.11 -7.30
CA SER A 401 -28.87 21.80 -6.06
C SER A 401 -28.83 20.30 -5.74
N MET A 402 -28.97 19.44 -6.75
CA MET A 402 -28.86 17.98 -6.59
C MET A 402 -27.45 17.55 -6.17
N LEU A 403 -26.40 18.09 -6.80
CA LEU A 403 -25.01 17.75 -6.43
C LEU A 403 -24.68 18.12 -4.98
N LEU A 404 -25.20 19.25 -4.48
CA LEU A 404 -25.04 19.66 -3.09
C LEU A 404 -25.78 18.70 -2.13
N LEU A 405 -27.01 18.32 -2.48
CA LEU A 405 -27.82 17.39 -1.71
C LEU A 405 -27.14 16.01 -1.60
N ASP A 406 -26.63 15.49 -2.71
CA ASP A 406 -25.90 14.21 -2.76
C ASP A 406 -24.72 14.19 -1.80
N GLY A 407 -23.90 15.26 -1.83
CA GLY A 407 -22.75 15.40 -0.95
C GLY A 407 -23.13 15.34 0.54
N LEU A 408 -24.24 15.98 0.92
CA LEU A 408 -24.75 15.95 2.29
C LEU A 408 -25.27 14.57 2.69
N ILE A 409 -26.04 13.91 1.81
CA ILE A 409 -26.58 12.56 2.05
C ILE A 409 -25.43 11.56 2.25
N TYR A 410 -24.43 11.58 1.37
CA TYR A 410 -23.29 10.67 1.48
C TYR A 410 -22.49 10.89 2.78
N LEU A 411 -22.31 12.14 3.20
CA LEU A 411 -21.63 12.47 4.45
C LEU A 411 -22.40 11.98 5.68
N LEU A 412 -23.72 12.19 5.72
CA LEU A 412 -24.59 11.72 6.81
C LEU A 412 -24.58 10.19 6.91
N LEU A 413 -24.70 9.50 5.77
CA LEU A 413 -24.62 8.04 5.72
C LEU A 413 -23.25 7.55 6.17
N ALA A 414 -22.15 8.21 5.78
CA ALA A 414 -20.81 7.84 6.21
C ALA A 414 -20.67 7.93 7.74
N LEU A 415 -21.16 9.01 8.37
CA LEU A 415 -21.12 9.20 9.82
C LEU A 415 -22.02 8.20 10.56
N TYR A 416 -23.17 7.86 9.99
CA TYR A 416 -24.10 6.88 10.53
C TYR A 416 -23.49 5.46 10.51
N PHE A 417 -23.03 5.01 9.34
CA PHE A 417 -22.47 3.66 9.19
C PHE A 417 -21.17 3.46 9.95
N ASP A 418 -20.37 4.51 10.18
CA ASP A 418 -19.12 4.43 10.94
C ASP A 418 -19.36 4.12 12.43
N LYS A 419 -20.54 4.43 12.96
CA LYS A 419 -20.95 4.10 14.33
C LYS A 419 -21.53 2.70 14.48
N ILE A 420 -22.18 2.18 13.43
CA ILE A 420 -22.99 0.95 13.48
C ILE A 420 -22.23 -0.29 13.00
N LEU A 421 -21.42 -0.16 11.95
CA LEU A 421 -20.82 -1.32 11.31
C LEU A 421 -19.73 -1.98 12.16
N PRO A 422 -19.74 -3.32 12.33
CA PRO A 422 -18.76 -4.04 13.12
C PRO A 422 -17.35 -4.03 12.50
N TYR A 423 -16.48 -3.24 13.11
CA TYR A 423 -15.10 -3.03 12.66
C TYR A 423 -14.07 -3.60 13.64
N GLY A 424 -14.17 -4.91 13.91
CA GLY A 424 -13.29 -5.63 14.84
C GLY A 424 -14.07 -6.17 16.02
N ASP A 425 -13.41 -6.28 17.17
CA ASP A 425 -14.00 -6.75 18.44
C ASP A 425 -14.52 -5.59 19.32
N GLU A 426 -14.66 -4.39 18.75
CA GLU A 426 -15.17 -3.20 19.43
C GLU A 426 -16.72 -3.21 19.49
N ARG A 427 -17.29 -2.55 20.51
CA ARG A 427 -18.74 -2.39 20.63
C ARG A 427 -19.26 -1.30 19.71
N HIS A 428 -20.41 -1.56 19.11
CA HIS A 428 -21.08 -0.67 18.18
C HIS A 428 -22.36 -0.10 18.78
N TYR A 429 -22.71 1.10 18.33
CA TYR A 429 -23.98 1.72 18.69
C TYR A 429 -25.13 0.90 18.10
N SER A 430 -26.24 0.81 18.82
CA SER A 430 -27.46 0.22 18.25
C SER A 430 -27.85 1.03 16.99
N PRO A 431 -28.45 0.39 15.97
CA PRO A 431 -28.82 1.07 14.73
C PRO A 431 -29.77 2.26 14.93
N LEU A 432 -30.47 2.31 16.07
CA LEU A 432 -31.40 3.38 16.48
C LEU A 432 -30.85 4.27 17.61
N PHE A 433 -29.52 4.39 17.75
CA PHE A 433 -28.91 5.15 18.85
C PHE A 433 -29.32 6.63 18.92
N PHE A 434 -29.74 7.22 17.80
CA PHE A 434 -30.16 8.62 17.70
C PHE A 434 -31.63 8.85 18.11
N LEU A 435 -32.46 7.79 18.09
CA LEU A 435 -33.85 7.81 18.56
C LEU A 435 -33.94 7.49 20.06
N ASN A 436 -32.93 6.82 20.61
CA ASN A 436 -32.77 6.68 22.05
C ASN A 436 -32.20 7.96 22.67
N SER A 437 -32.96 9.05 22.64
CA SER A 437 -32.76 10.18 23.56
C SER A 437 -33.42 9.90 24.92
N SER A 438 -33.56 8.63 25.31
CA SER A 438 -34.08 8.23 26.62
C SER A 438 -33.03 8.40 27.71
N SER A 439 -32.55 9.64 27.88
CA SER A 439 -32.18 10.18 29.19
C SER A 439 -33.40 10.47 30.07
N CYS A 440 -34.62 10.18 29.60
CA CYS A 440 -35.88 10.39 30.33
C CYS A 440 -36.58 9.09 30.79
N PHE A 441 -36.03 7.92 30.47
CA PHE A 441 -36.46 6.62 31.00
C PHE A 441 -35.26 5.83 31.55
N GLN A 442 -34.41 6.51 32.33
CA GLN A 442 -33.84 5.81 33.48
C GLN A 442 -35.02 5.58 34.40
N HIS A 443 -35.58 4.37 34.36
CA HIS A 443 -36.12 3.81 35.59
C HIS A 443 -35.08 4.14 36.66
N GLN A 444 -35.52 4.84 37.70
CA GLN A 444 -35.02 4.58 39.04
C GLN A 444 -35.03 3.05 39.16
N ARG A 445 -33.92 2.40 38.80
CA ARG A 445 -33.48 1.23 39.52
C ARG A 445 -33.22 1.77 40.91
N THR A 446 -34.31 1.82 41.67
CA THR A 446 -34.37 1.46 43.08
C THR A 446 -33.04 0.88 43.48
N ASN A 447 -32.38 1.53 44.45
CA ASN A 447 -31.43 0.92 45.38
C ASN A 447 -31.29 -0.58 45.18
N ALA A 448 -30.54 -0.95 44.16
CA ALA A 448 -29.93 -2.23 44.09
C ALA A 448 -28.59 -1.87 44.74
N LYS A 449 -28.30 -2.27 45.99
CA LYS A 449 -28.38 -3.68 46.40
C LYS A 449 -28.25 -4.60 45.18
N VAL A 450 -27.35 -4.24 44.26
CA VAL A 450 -26.82 -5.12 43.23
C VAL A 450 -25.86 -6.01 43.99
N ILE A 451 -26.47 -7.01 44.62
CA ILE A 451 -25.86 -8.31 44.87
C ILE A 451 -24.55 -8.22 45.68
N GLU A 452 -24.70 -7.84 46.95
CA GLU A 452 -23.96 -8.48 48.07
C GLU A 452 -24.59 -9.85 48.45
N LYS A 453 -25.43 -10.42 47.58
CA LYS A 453 -25.91 -11.79 47.75
C LYS A 453 -25.00 -12.74 47.00
N GLU A 454 -24.13 -13.38 47.78
CA GLU A 454 -23.73 -14.78 47.59
C GLU A 454 -23.24 -15.11 46.17
N ILE A 455 -21.95 -14.89 45.95
CA ILE A 455 -21.03 -16.03 45.98
C ILE A 455 -19.81 -15.51 46.74
N ASP A 456 -19.70 -15.87 48.03
CA ASP A 456 -18.41 -16.31 48.55
C ASP A 456 -17.98 -17.46 47.63
N ALA A 457 -17.50 -17.12 46.44
CA ALA A 457 -16.63 -18.03 45.73
C ALA A 457 -15.42 -17.94 46.63
N GLU A 458 -15.28 -18.95 47.49
CA GLU A 458 -14.08 -19.24 48.27
C GLU A 458 -12.95 -18.54 47.55
N HIS A 459 -12.39 -17.47 48.15
CA HIS A 459 -10.98 -17.20 47.86
C HIS A 459 -10.39 -18.58 48.03
N PRO A 460 -9.90 -19.24 46.96
CA PRO A 460 -9.36 -20.56 47.16
C PRO A 460 -8.40 -20.35 48.32
N SER A 461 -8.65 -21.07 49.40
CA SER A 461 -7.81 -21.12 50.59
C SER A 461 -6.51 -21.77 50.14
N ASP A 462 -5.83 -21.04 49.28
CA ASP A 462 -4.76 -21.45 48.42
C ASP A 462 -3.65 -20.51 48.84
N ASP A 463 -2.72 -21.10 49.54
CA ASP A 463 -1.44 -20.54 49.98
C ASP A 463 -0.61 -19.85 48.87
N TYR A 464 -1.13 -19.76 47.64
CA TYR A 464 -0.50 -19.15 46.46
C TYR A 464 -0.83 -17.65 46.29
N PHE A 465 -1.75 -17.10 47.09
CA PHE A 465 -2.14 -15.69 47.02
C PHE A 465 -1.81 -14.93 48.30
N GLU A 466 -0.99 -13.88 48.18
CA GLU A 466 -0.64 -13.02 49.30
C GLU A 466 -1.86 -12.17 49.72
N PRO A 467 -2.24 -12.17 51.01
CA PRO A 467 -3.33 -11.35 51.52
C PRO A 467 -3.03 -9.86 51.32
N VAL A 468 -4.09 -9.07 51.14
CA VAL A 468 -3.98 -7.64 50.86
C VAL A 468 -3.60 -6.91 52.15
N ALA A 469 -2.56 -6.08 52.11
CA ALA A 469 -2.17 -5.27 53.26
C ALA A 469 -3.30 -4.28 53.64
N PRO A 470 -3.48 -3.97 54.94
CA PRO A 470 -4.57 -3.12 55.42
C PRO A 470 -4.58 -1.72 54.78
N GLU A 471 -3.42 -1.21 54.35
CA GLU A 471 -3.27 0.09 53.67
C GLU A 471 -4.00 0.21 52.33
N PHE A 472 -4.34 -0.93 51.70
CA PHE A 472 -4.99 -0.97 50.39
C PHE A 472 -6.47 -1.36 50.44
N GLN A 473 -7.00 -1.71 51.62
CA GLN A 473 -8.43 -2.00 51.77
C GLN A 473 -9.27 -0.73 51.50
N GLY A 474 -10.21 -0.80 50.56
CA GLY A 474 -11.03 0.33 50.13
C GLY A 474 -10.40 1.21 49.03
N LYS A 475 -9.19 0.88 48.57
CA LYS A 475 -8.52 1.53 47.44
C LYS A 475 -8.63 0.71 46.14
N GLU A 476 -9.64 -0.16 45.99
CA GLU A 476 -9.80 -0.98 44.78
C GLU A 476 -10.22 -0.12 43.58
N ALA A 477 -9.28 0.15 42.68
CA ALA A 477 -9.52 0.97 41.50
C ALA A 477 -10.06 0.17 40.31
N ILE A 478 -9.56 -1.06 40.09
CA ILE A 478 -10.00 -1.94 39.00
C ILE A 478 -10.41 -3.29 39.60
N ARG A 479 -11.67 -3.69 39.38
CA ARG A 479 -12.20 -4.98 39.84
C ARG A 479 -12.51 -5.89 38.67
N ILE A 480 -11.86 -7.06 38.61
CA ILE A 480 -12.03 -8.05 37.54
C ILE A 480 -12.79 -9.25 38.11
N ARG A 481 -14.01 -9.48 37.61
CA ARG A 481 -14.90 -10.54 38.12
C ARG A 481 -15.20 -11.58 37.04
N ASN A 482 -14.61 -12.77 37.21
CA ASN A 482 -14.76 -13.97 36.39
C ASN A 482 -14.67 -13.72 34.86
N VAL A 483 -13.66 -12.95 34.43
CA VAL A 483 -13.53 -12.55 33.03
C VAL A 483 -13.05 -13.71 32.16
N LYS A 484 -13.84 -14.06 31.14
CA LYS A 484 -13.48 -15.02 30.08
C LYS A 484 -13.41 -14.33 28.72
N LYS A 485 -12.54 -14.83 27.84
CA LYS A 485 -12.42 -14.33 26.46
C LYS A 485 -12.14 -15.45 25.48
N GLU A 486 -13.07 -15.63 24.54
CA GLU A 486 -12.95 -16.53 23.40
C GLU A 486 -12.76 -15.74 22.10
N TYR A 487 -11.80 -16.17 21.28
CA TYR A 487 -11.63 -15.68 19.91
C TYR A 487 -12.05 -16.76 18.90
N LYS A 488 -12.92 -16.41 17.96
CA LYS A 488 -13.34 -17.30 16.85
C LYS A 488 -12.36 -17.15 15.68
N GLY A 489 -11.43 -18.09 15.56
CA GLY A 489 -10.46 -18.17 14.46
C GLY A 489 -10.92 -19.09 13.33
N LYS A 490 -10.22 -19.05 12.19
CA LYS A 490 -10.45 -20.00 11.07
C LYS A 490 -10.09 -21.45 11.43
N SER A 491 -9.22 -21.64 12.42
CA SER A 491 -8.70 -22.93 12.88
C SER A 491 -9.41 -23.46 14.14
N GLY A 492 -10.47 -22.80 14.61
CA GLY A 492 -11.21 -23.19 15.82
C GLY A 492 -11.45 -22.03 16.78
N LYS A 493 -12.13 -22.32 17.90
CA LYS A 493 -12.26 -21.41 19.04
C LYS A 493 -11.00 -21.50 19.88
N VAL A 494 -10.43 -20.34 20.23
CA VAL A 494 -9.30 -20.26 21.16
C VAL A 494 -9.76 -19.47 22.39
N GLU A 495 -9.79 -20.15 23.54
CA GLU A 495 -9.99 -19.52 24.84
C GLU A 495 -8.70 -18.83 25.27
N ALA A 496 -8.68 -17.50 25.18
CA ALA A 496 -7.53 -16.70 25.60
C ALA A 496 -7.52 -16.42 27.11
N LEU A 497 -8.70 -16.27 27.73
CA LEU A 497 -8.86 -16.04 29.17
C LEU A 497 -9.95 -16.98 29.72
N LYS A 498 -9.66 -17.66 30.83
CA LYS A 498 -10.46 -18.75 31.39
C LYS A 498 -10.97 -18.45 32.81
N GLY A 499 -11.55 -17.27 33.01
CA GLY A 499 -12.25 -16.90 34.26
C GLY A 499 -11.31 -16.26 35.27
N LEU A 500 -10.86 -15.03 34.98
CA LEU A 500 -9.97 -14.29 35.88
C LEU A 500 -10.73 -13.57 36.99
N LEU A 501 -10.21 -13.64 38.21
CA LEU A 501 -10.75 -12.98 39.41
C LEU A 501 -9.58 -12.35 40.21
N PHE A 502 -9.45 -11.03 40.21
CA PHE A 502 -8.55 -10.27 41.08
C PHE A 502 -8.83 -8.76 41.00
N ASP A 503 -8.35 -8.01 42.00
CA ASP A 503 -8.51 -6.56 42.10
C ASP A 503 -7.14 -5.84 42.01
N ILE A 504 -7.13 -4.59 41.54
CA ILE A 504 -5.94 -3.72 41.43
C ILE A 504 -6.21 -2.42 42.20
N TYR A 505 -5.19 -1.94 42.91
CA TYR A 505 -5.31 -0.90 43.92
C TYR A 505 -4.66 0.42 43.51
N GLU A 506 -5.19 1.53 44.01
CA GLU A 506 -4.58 2.86 43.88
C GLU A 506 -3.36 3.00 44.79
N GLY A 507 -2.29 3.64 44.30
CA GLY A 507 -1.03 3.77 45.02
C GLY A 507 -0.11 2.54 44.88
N GLN A 508 -0.46 1.58 44.02
CA GLN A 508 0.26 0.31 43.85
C GLN A 508 0.65 0.08 42.39
N ILE A 509 1.86 -0.42 42.15
CA ILE A 509 2.29 -0.93 40.85
C ILE A 509 2.05 -2.44 40.78
N THR A 510 1.20 -2.87 39.84
CA THR A 510 0.87 -4.29 39.63
C THR A 510 1.47 -4.79 38.30
N ALA A 511 2.24 -5.88 38.34
CA ALA A 511 2.81 -6.54 37.17
C ALA A 511 2.05 -7.83 36.82
N ILE A 512 1.68 -8.00 35.55
CA ILE A 512 1.16 -9.27 35.01
C ILE A 512 2.30 -10.00 34.30
N LEU A 513 2.71 -11.13 34.89
CA LEU A 513 3.77 -12.01 34.42
C LEU A 513 3.20 -13.24 33.73
N GLY A 514 3.93 -13.80 32.77
CA GLY A 514 3.58 -15.07 32.11
C GLY A 514 4.32 -15.26 30.79
N HIS A 515 4.26 -16.45 30.22
CA HIS A 515 4.85 -16.72 28.91
C HIS A 515 4.13 -15.97 27.78
N SER A 516 4.73 -15.95 26.58
CA SER A 516 4.06 -15.48 25.37
C SER A 516 2.85 -16.36 25.07
N GLY A 517 1.67 -15.74 24.88
CA GLY A 517 0.42 -16.47 24.66
C GLY A 517 -0.40 -16.78 25.91
N ALA A 518 0.07 -16.45 27.12
CA ALA A 518 -0.66 -16.67 28.37
C ALA A 518 -2.00 -15.89 28.49
N GLY A 519 -2.23 -14.89 27.64
CA GLY A 519 -3.46 -14.07 27.61
C GLY A 519 -3.30 -12.61 28.09
N LYS A 520 -2.09 -12.18 28.46
CA LYS A 520 -1.81 -10.86 29.08
C LYS A 520 -2.34 -9.68 28.26
N SER A 521 -1.97 -9.60 26.98
CA SER A 521 -2.43 -8.52 26.09
C SER A 521 -3.94 -8.59 25.83
N SER A 522 -4.55 -9.78 25.85
CA SER A 522 -6.01 -9.93 25.73
C SER A 522 -6.72 -9.29 26.92
N LEU A 523 -6.19 -9.47 28.13
CA LEU A 523 -6.72 -8.81 29.33
C LEU A 523 -6.58 -7.29 29.25
N LEU A 524 -5.39 -6.78 28.89
CA LEU A 524 -5.19 -5.33 28.74
C LEU A 524 -6.09 -4.71 27.66
N ASN A 525 -6.36 -5.42 26.56
CA ASN A 525 -7.31 -4.99 25.54
C ASN A 525 -8.75 -4.91 26.07
N ILE A 526 -9.13 -5.78 27.02
CA ILE A 526 -10.43 -5.71 27.69
C ILE A 526 -10.50 -4.50 28.62
N LEU A 527 -9.48 -4.30 29.47
CA LEU A 527 -9.40 -3.16 30.39
C LEU A 527 -9.42 -1.81 29.66
N ASN A 528 -8.87 -1.76 28.46
CA ASN A 528 -8.85 -0.58 27.59
C ASN A 528 -10.15 -0.41 26.76
N GLY A 529 -11.08 -1.37 26.81
CA GLY A 529 -12.33 -1.35 26.04
C GLY A 529 -12.14 -1.52 24.53
N LEU A 530 -11.02 -2.12 24.09
CA LEU A 530 -10.82 -2.58 22.70
C LEU A 530 -11.47 -3.93 22.43
N SER A 531 -11.70 -4.72 23.48
CA SER A 531 -12.33 -6.03 23.40
C SER A 531 -13.37 -6.18 24.51
N VAL A 532 -14.53 -6.74 24.18
CA VAL A 532 -15.55 -7.09 25.18
C VAL A 532 -15.21 -8.45 25.81
N PRO A 533 -15.34 -8.63 27.13
CA PRO A 533 -15.28 -9.95 27.73
C PRO A 533 -16.41 -10.83 27.18
N THR A 534 -16.15 -12.13 26.97
CA THR A 534 -17.17 -13.11 26.56
C THR A 534 -18.12 -13.40 27.72
N GLU A 535 -17.57 -13.55 28.93
CA GLU A 535 -18.29 -13.65 30.20
C GLU A 535 -17.54 -12.86 31.26
N GLY A 536 -18.22 -12.51 32.35
CA GLY A 536 -17.68 -11.72 33.45
C GLY A 536 -17.84 -10.22 33.26
N SER A 537 -17.43 -9.46 34.27
CA SER A 537 -17.53 -8.00 34.30
C SER A 537 -16.23 -7.38 34.81
N VAL A 538 -15.96 -6.15 34.35
CA VAL A 538 -14.86 -5.33 34.86
C VAL A 538 -15.40 -3.96 35.19
N THR A 539 -15.09 -3.49 36.40
CA THR A 539 -15.39 -2.12 36.82
C THR A 539 -14.10 -1.35 37.12
N ILE A 540 -14.07 -0.08 36.74
CA ILE A 540 -12.97 0.86 37.02
C ILE A 540 -13.57 2.04 37.79
N TYR A 541 -13.14 2.28 39.02
CA TYR A 541 -13.75 3.26 39.95
C TYR A 541 -15.29 3.14 39.97
N ASN A 542 -15.80 1.91 40.11
CA ASN A 542 -17.22 1.55 40.09
C ASN A 542 -17.98 1.85 38.78
N LYS A 543 -17.30 2.28 37.72
CA LYS A 543 -17.88 2.46 36.38
C LYS A 543 -17.70 1.20 35.56
N ASN A 544 -18.74 0.79 34.85
CA ASN A 544 -18.72 -0.49 34.15
C ASN A 544 -18.14 -0.29 32.75
N LEU A 545 -17.11 -1.08 32.39
CA LEU A 545 -16.57 -1.08 31.02
C LEU A 545 -17.61 -1.53 29.98
N SER A 546 -18.70 -2.12 30.46
CA SER A 546 -19.87 -2.50 29.67
C SER A 546 -20.82 -1.33 29.33
N GLU A 547 -20.56 -0.10 29.74
CA GLU A 547 -21.42 1.03 29.38
C GLU A 547 -20.62 2.06 28.55
N MET A 548 -21.20 2.54 27.44
CA MET A 548 -20.49 3.42 26.51
C MET A 548 -20.19 4.80 27.11
N GLN A 549 -21.10 5.32 27.93
CA GLN A 549 -20.92 6.62 28.61
C GLN A 549 -19.76 6.52 29.62
N ASP A 550 -19.78 5.48 30.45
CA ASP A 550 -18.71 5.15 31.38
C ASP A 550 -17.35 4.98 30.69
N LEU A 551 -17.33 4.29 29.55
CA LEU A 551 -16.09 4.09 28.77
C LEU A 551 -15.48 5.41 28.27
N GLU A 552 -16.30 6.38 27.86
CA GLU A 552 -15.80 7.69 27.44
C GLU A 552 -15.20 8.50 28.60
N GLU A 553 -15.69 8.31 29.82
CA GLU A 553 -15.13 8.92 31.03
C GLU A 553 -13.86 8.20 31.49
N ILE A 554 -13.85 6.87 31.50
CA ILE A 554 -12.66 6.05 31.82
C ILE A 554 -11.50 6.44 30.89
N ARG A 555 -11.76 6.62 29.59
CA ARG A 555 -10.73 7.05 28.61
C ARG A 555 -10.15 8.44 28.88
N LYS A 556 -10.80 9.31 29.66
CA LYS A 556 -10.24 10.64 30.02
C LYS A 556 -9.16 10.53 31.10
N ILE A 557 -9.30 9.54 31.99
CA ILE A 557 -8.39 9.31 33.13
C ILE A 557 -7.36 8.21 32.86
N THR A 558 -7.52 7.44 31.79
CA THR A 558 -6.63 6.32 31.45
C THR A 558 -5.60 6.70 30.38
N GLY A 559 -4.32 6.44 30.66
CA GLY A 559 -3.23 6.42 29.70
C GLY A 559 -2.88 4.98 29.36
N VAL A 560 -2.69 4.69 28.08
CA VAL A 560 -2.39 3.32 27.66
C VAL A 560 -1.20 3.27 26.72
N CYS A 561 -0.32 2.32 26.95
CA CYS A 561 0.82 1.98 26.09
C CYS A 561 0.60 0.57 25.53
N PRO A 562 0.13 0.40 24.28
CA PRO A 562 -0.07 -0.93 23.70
C PRO A 562 1.27 -1.58 23.31
N GLN A 563 1.26 -2.89 23.01
CA GLN A 563 2.46 -3.62 22.60
C GLN A 563 3.16 -3.03 21.35
N PHE A 564 2.39 -2.44 20.43
CA PHE A 564 2.93 -1.82 19.22
C PHE A 564 3.12 -0.30 19.39
N ASN A 565 4.14 0.23 18.73
CA ASN A 565 4.47 1.65 18.80
C ASN A 565 3.42 2.54 18.06
N VAL A 566 3.00 3.63 18.72
CA VAL A 566 1.83 4.46 18.37
C VAL A 566 2.12 5.61 17.40
N GLN A 567 3.37 6.04 17.31
CA GLN A 567 3.74 7.29 16.66
C GLN A 567 3.42 7.35 15.15
N PHE A 568 3.21 8.58 14.67
CA PHE A 568 3.20 8.88 13.25
C PHE A 568 4.62 9.05 12.74
N ASP A 569 5.10 8.09 11.94
CA ASP A 569 6.44 8.08 11.32
C ASP A 569 6.85 9.37 10.60
N ILE A 570 5.88 10.15 10.11
CA ILE A 570 6.07 11.35 9.29
C ILE A 570 6.24 12.62 10.14
N LEU A 571 5.87 12.55 11.42
CA LEU A 571 5.99 13.66 12.36
C LEU A 571 7.30 13.55 13.14
N THR A 572 7.79 14.68 13.65
CA THR A 572 8.91 14.69 14.61
C THR A 572 8.45 14.20 15.99
N VAL A 573 9.39 13.96 16.90
CA VAL A 573 9.08 13.59 18.29
C VAL A 573 8.23 14.67 18.94
N LYS A 574 8.64 15.95 18.87
CA LYS A 574 7.89 17.10 19.42
C LYS A 574 6.48 17.21 18.82
N GLU A 575 6.36 17.02 17.51
CA GLU A 575 5.05 17.11 16.83
C GLU A 575 4.12 15.95 17.18
N ASN A 576 4.64 14.74 17.37
CA ASN A 576 3.83 13.62 17.85
C ASN A 576 3.27 13.94 19.24
N LEU A 577 4.13 14.37 20.18
CA LEU A 577 3.70 14.72 21.53
C LEU A 577 2.69 15.87 21.51
N SER A 578 2.94 16.93 20.75
CA SER A 578 2.01 18.06 20.61
C SER A 578 0.66 17.66 20.00
N LEU A 579 0.66 16.75 19.02
CA LEU A 579 -0.57 16.24 18.41
C LEU A 579 -1.41 15.47 19.43
N PHE A 580 -0.80 14.51 20.14
CA PHE A 580 -1.51 13.69 21.12
C PHE A 580 -1.93 14.50 22.35
N ALA A 581 -1.15 15.51 22.76
CA ALA A 581 -1.54 16.46 23.81
C ALA A 581 -2.83 17.21 23.43
N LYS A 582 -2.93 17.69 22.18
CA LYS A 582 -4.14 18.34 21.65
C LYS A 582 -5.32 17.38 21.53
N ILE A 583 -5.08 16.11 21.18
CA ILE A 583 -6.14 15.08 21.11
C ILE A 583 -6.67 14.75 22.51
N LYS A 584 -5.79 14.58 23.50
CA LYS A 584 -6.17 14.35 24.91
C LYS A 584 -6.96 15.50 25.54
N GLY A 585 -6.93 16.69 24.93
CA GLY A 585 -7.68 17.87 25.39
C GLY A 585 -6.91 18.75 26.39
N ILE A 586 -5.58 18.73 26.33
CA ILE A 586 -4.73 19.65 27.12
C ILE A 586 -4.89 21.07 26.57
N HIS A 587 -4.92 22.06 27.48
CA HIS A 587 -5.18 23.45 27.11
C HIS A 587 -4.06 23.99 26.21
N LEU A 588 -4.41 24.75 25.17
CA LEU A 588 -3.49 25.13 24.09
C LEU A 588 -2.24 25.90 24.57
N LYS A 589 -2.36 26.63 25.69
CA LYS A 589 -1.25 27.36 26.35
C LYS A 589 -0.28 26.44 27.09
N GLU A 590 -0.79 25.32 27.62
CA GLU A 590 -0.02 24.36 28.44
C GLU A 590 0.62 23.26 27.58
N VAL A 591 0.11 23.02 26.36
CA VAL A 591 0.63 21.96 25.47
C VAL A 591 2.15 22.07 25.27
N GLU A 592 2.68 23.27 25.06
CA GLU A 592 4.11 23.45 24.82
C GLU A 592 4.95 23.11 26.06
N GLN A 593 4.48 23.51 27.25
CA GLN A 593 5.13 23.25 28.53
C GLN A 593 5.09 21.76 28.87
N GLU A 594 3.93 21.14 28.71
CA GLU A 594 3.73 19.71 28.92
C GLU A 594 4.61 18.86 28.01
N VAL A 595 4.71 19.23 26.72
CA VAL A 595 5.58 18.52 25.77
C VAL A 595 7.05 18.68 26.16
N GLN A 596 7.49 19.86 26.62
CA GLN A 596 8.86 20.05 27.08
C GLN A 596 9.16 19.26 28.36
N ARG A 597 8.20 19.18 29.29
CA ARG A 597 8.31 18.33 30.48
C ARG A 597 8.57 16.86 30.10
N ILE A 598 7.75 16.29 29.22
CA ILE A 598 7.92 14.89 28.78
C ILE A 598 9.24 14.68 28.00
N LEU A 599 9.68 15.67 27.22
CA LEU A 599 10.96 15.59 26.52
C LEU A 599 12.16 15.61 27.47
N LEU A 600 12.07 16.32 28.60
CA LEU A 600 13.06 16.32 29.68
C LEU A 600 13.05 15.00 30.44
N GLU A 601 11.88 14.58 30.92
CA GLU A 601 11.71 13.37 31.73
C GLU A 601 12.20 12.09 31.03
N LEU A 602 12.08 12.01 29.70
CA LEU A 602 12.49 10.83 28.91
C LEU A 602 13.84 10.98 28.19
N ASP A 603 14.58 12.06 28.47
CA ASP A 603 15.80 12.47 27.78
C ASP A 603 15.71 12.37 26.25
N MET A 604 14.71 13.05 25.68
CA MET A 604 14.45 13.08 24.24
C MET A 604 14.70 14.43 23.58
N GLN A 605 15.25 15.43 24.30
CA GLN A 605 15.50 16.77 23.78
C GLN A 605 16.42 16.76 22.54
N ASN A 606 17.47 15.94 22.55
CA ASN A 606 18.44 15.82 21.46
C ASN A 606 17.84 15.33 20.14
N ILE A 607 16.75 14.55 20.24
CA ILE A 607 16.05 13.94 19.10
C ILE A 607 14.69 14.57 18.82
N GLN A 608 14.32 15.67 19.50
CA GLN A 608 12.98 16.25 19.44
C GLN A 608 12.51 16.62 18.01
N ASP A 609 13.45 17.07 17.17
CA ASP A 609 13.20 17.45 15.77
C ASP A 609 13.42 16.31 14.76
N ASN A 610 13.85 15.13 15.23
CA ASN A 610 14.03 13.99 14.36
C ASN A 610 12.68 13.37 14.02
N LEU A 611 12.53 12.97 12.75
CA LEU A 611 11.35 12.25 12.30
C LEU A 611 11.25 10.88 12.99
N ALA A 612 10.08 10.54 13.49
CA ALA A 612 9.79 9.28 14.17
C ALA A 612 10.20 8.03 13.36
N LYS A 613 10.17 8.11 12.03
CA LYS A 613 10.62 7.04 11.14
C LYS A 613 12.09 6.64 11.35
N HIS A 614 12.96 7.59 11.66
CA HIS A 614 14.41 7.38 11.80
C HIS A 614 14.85 7.02 13.22
N LEU A 615 13.91 6.98 14.17
CA LEU A 615 14.17 6.54 15.54
C LEU A 615 14.44 5.03 15.60
N SER A 616 15.30 4.62 16.53
CA SER A 616 15.48 3.21 16.88
C SER A 616 14.17 2.63 17.45
N GLU A 617 14.03 1.30 17.50
CA GLU A 617 12.83 0.70 18.11
C GLU A 617 12.68 1.10 19.59
N GLY A 618 13.77 1.12 20.35
CA GLY A 618 13.76 1.62 21.73
C GLY A 618 13.35 3.09 21.84
N GLN A 619 13.84 3.98 20.95
CA GLN A 619 13.41 5.39 20.95
C GLN A 619 11.94 5.56 20.55
N LYS A 620 11.42 4.72 19.65
CA LYS A 620 9.99 4.69 19.32
C LYS A 620 9.15 4.21 20.51
N ARG A 621 9.69 3.26 21.28
CA ARG A 621 9.07 2.78 22.51
C ARG A 621 9.01 3.89 23.55
N LYS A 622 10.13 4.59 23.80
CA LYS A 622 10.17 5.81 24.65
C LYS A 622 9.14 6.85 24.20
N LEU A 623 9.06 7.17 22.90
CA LEU A 623 8.06 8.12 22.39
C LEU A 623 6.62 7.63 22.63
N THR A 624 6.35 6.34 22.45
CA THR A 624 5.03 5.76 22.72
C THR A 624 4.69 5.87 24.21
N PHE A 625 5.63 5.57 25.09
CA PHE A 625 5.49 5.76 26.52
C PHE A 625 5.27 7.24 26.89
N GLY A 626 6.01 8.15 26.27
CA GLY A 626 5.81 9.60 26.40
C GLY A 626 4.40 10.05 26.02
N ILE A 627 3.81 9.49 24.96
CA ILE A 627 2.42 9.76 24.57
C ILE A 627 1.44 9.25 25.64
N THR A 628 1.73 8.11 26.26
CA THR A 628 0.91 7.51 27.31
C THR A 628 0.83 8.40 28.55
N ILE A 629 1.96 8.96 29.01
CA ILE A 629 2.04 9.81 30.22
C ILE A 629 1.58 11.27 30.00
N LEU A 630 1.34 11.71 28.75
CA LEU A 630 0.87 13.07 28.46
C LEU A 630 -0.39 13.44 29.25
N GLY A 631 -0.35 14.59 29.92
CA GLY A 631 -1.49 15.12 30.68
C GLY A 631 -1.85 14.30 31.91
N ASP A 632 -0.86 13.60 32.47
CA ASP A 632 -0.83 12.92 33.77
C ASP A 632 -2.10 12.10 34.07
N PRO A 633 -2.30 10.97 33.38
CA PRO A 633 -3.51 10.15 33.55
C PRO A 633 -3.44 9.30 34.82
N GLN A 634 -4.49 9.34 35.64
CA GLN A 634 -4.60 8.60 36.91
C GLN A 634 -4.39 7.08 36.79
N ILE A 635 -4.80 6.47 35.66
CA ILE A 635 -4.62 5.03 35.41
C ILE A 635 -3.63 4.84 34.25
N LEU A 636 -2.58 4.04 34.45
CA LEU A 636 -1.61 3.67 33.42
C LEU A 636 -1.72 2.17 33.12
N LEU A 637 -2.14 1.84 31.89
CA LEU A 637 -2.18 0.47 31.37
C LEU A 637 -1.04 0.26 30.36
N LEU A 638 -0.02 -0.52 30.71
CA LEU A 638 1.22 -0.64 29.93
C LEU A 638 1.46 -2.08 29.47
N ASP A 639 1.32 -2.34 28.17
CA ASP A 639 1.58 -3.66 27.60
C ASP A 639 3.04 -3.77 27.15
N GLU A 640 3.90 -4.41 27.95
CA GLU A 640 5.34 -4.62 27.69
C GLU A 640 6.15 -3.31 27.54
N PRO A 641 6.12 -2.37 28.52
CA PRO A 641 6.60 -0.99 28.35
C PRO A 641 8.07 -0.87 27.93
N THR A 642 8.93 -1.77 28.38
CA THR A 642 10.39 -1.64 28.24
C THR A 642 11.02 -2.55 27.19
N THR A 643 10.23 -3.30 26.42
CA THR A 643 10.76 -4.19 25.39
C THR A 643 11.58 -3.42 24.34
N GLY A 644 12.81 -3.89 24.10
CA GLY A 644 13.73 -3.28 23.13
C GLY A 644 14.39 -1.98 23.58
N LEU A 645 14.19 -1.56 24.84
CA LEU A 645 15.00 -0.53 25.48
C LEU A 645 16.35 -1.11 25.92
N ASP A 646 17.40 -0.31 25.84
CA ASP A 646 18.66 -0.62 26.53
C ASP A 646 18.48 -0.55 28.05
N PRO A 647 19.36 -1.21 28.83
CA PRO A 647 19.25 -1.27 30.29
C PRO A 647 19.10 0.11 30.94
N PHE A 648 19.82 1.11 30.43
CA PHE A 648 19.77 2.48 30.93
C PHE A 648 18.44 3.17 30.63
N SER A 649 17.99 3.12 29.37
CA SER A 649 16.67 3.62 28.98
C SER A 649 15.51 2.95 29.73
N ARG A 650 15.67 1.67 30.06
CA ARG A 650 14.75 0.90 30.88
C ARG A 650 14.71 1.42 32.31
N ASP A 651 15.87 1.66 32.91
CA ASP A 651 16.01 2.23 34.26
C ASP A 651 15.35 3.60 34.39
N GLN A 652 15.51 4.49 33.41
CA GLN A 652 14.80 5.78 33.35
C GLN A 652 13.28 5.64 33.32
N VAL A 653 12.76 4.66 32.58
CA VAL A 653 11.31 4.41 32.56
C VAL A 653 10.86 3.86 33.91
N TRP A 654 11.67 3.03 34.55
CA TRP A 654 11.38 2.47 35.87
C TRP A 654 11.37 3.52 36.97
N SER A 655 12.34 4.43 36.99
CA SER A 655 12.38 5.53 37.96
C SER A 655 11.12 6.39 37.83
N LEU A 656 10.73 6.74 36.60
CA LEU A 656 9.55 7.56 36.33
C LEU A 656 8.25 6.87 36.75
N LEU A 657 8.13 5.55 36.56
CA LEU A 657 6.97 4.78 37.04
C LEU A 657 6.93 4.70 38.58
N ARG A 658 8.08 4.54 39.24
CA ARG A 658 8.19 4.53 40.70
C ARG A 658 7.82 5.90 41.29
N GLU A 659 8.30 6.99 40.70
CA GLU A 659 7.98 8.37 41.13
C GLU A 659 6.47 8.67 41.07
N ARG A 660 5.75 8.12 40.07
CA ARG A 660 4.31 8.35 39.91
C ARG A 660 3.43 7.44 40.76
N ARG A 661 3.99 6.45 41.47
CA ARG A 661 3.23 5.41 42.18
C ARG A 661 2.16 5.96 43.12
N ALA A 662 2.47 6.96 43.95
CA ALA A 662 1.65 7.35 45.10
C ALA A 662 0.18 7.71 44.77
N ASP A 663 -0.02 8.43 43.66
CA ASP A 663 -1.34 8.97 43.27
C ASP A 663 -1.93 8.28 42.01
N HIS A 664 -1.32 7.17 41.57
CA HIS A 664 -1.65 6.52 40.31
C HIS A 664 -1.96 5.03 40.47
N VAL A 665 -2.72 4.49 39.52
CA VAL A 665 -2.95 3.06 39.37
C VAL A 665 -2.15 2.57 38.18
N ILE A 666 -1.06 1.83 38.43
CA ILE A 666 -0.14 1.39 37.37
C ILE A 666 -0.27 -0.12 37.20
N LEU A 667 -0.80 -0.54 36.06
CA LEU A 667 -0.85 -1.95 35.65
C LEU A 667 0.01 -2.14 34.41
N PHE A 668 1.00 -3.02 34.49
CA PHE A 668 1.79 -3.37 33.32
C PHE A 668 1.93 -4.88 33.11
N SER A 669 2.01 -5.31 31.86
CA SER A 669 2.42 -6.67 31.52
C SER A 669 3.91 -6.68 31.19
N THR A 670 4.62 -7.74 31.60
CA THR A 670 6.01 -7.95 31.18
C THR A 670 6.32 -9.44 31.07
N GLN A 671 7.31 -9.77 30.23
CA GLN A 671 7.98 -11.06 30.20
C GLN A 671 9.28 -11.07 31.01
N SER A 672 9.81 -9.90 31.39
CA SER A 672 11.02 -9.81 32.20
C SER A 672 10.66 -9.93 33.68
N MET A 673 11.10 -11.03 34.30
CA MET A 673 10.89 -11.25 35.72
C MET A 673 11.66 -10.27 36.58
N ASP A 674 12.88 -9.91 36.16
CA ASP A 674 13.70 -8.93 36.86
C ASP A 674 13.04 -7.55 36.86
N GLU A 675 12.37 -7.17 35.75
CA GLU A 675 11.58 -5.94 35.69
C GLU A 675 10.45 -5.93 36.72
N ALA A 676 9.69 -7.02 36.82
CA ALA A 676 8.63 -7.11 37.81
C ALA A 676 9.17 -7.16 39.24
N ASP A 677 10.30 -7.84 39.46
CA ASP A 677 10.95 -7.96 40.77
C ASP A 677 11.35 -6.57 41.31
N ILE A 678 11.97 -5.75 40.45
CA ILE A 678 12.46 -4.40 40.77
C ILE A 678 11.32 -3.36 40.85
N LEU A 679 10.36 -3.39 39.91
CA LEU A 679 9.39 -2.30 39.74
C LEU A 679 8.09 -2.50 40.52
N ALA A 680 7.54 -3.73 40.50
CA ALA A 680 6.17 -3.94 40.92
C ALA A 680 6.06 -4.20 42.41
N ASP A 681 5.04 -3.65 43.06
CA ASP A 681 4.74 -3.99 44.46
C ASP A 681 4.07 -5.38 44.51
N ARG A 682 3.11 -5.62 43.59
CA ARG A 682 2.36 -6.88 43.47
C ARG A 682 2.56 -7.52 42.10
N LYS A 683 2.88 -8.82 42.08
CA LYS A 683 3.11 -9.61 40.87
C LYS A 683 1.99 -10.62 40.71
N VAL A 684 1.47 -10.75 39.50
CA VAL A 684 0.38 -11.67 39.14
C VAL A 684 0.90 -12.60 38.05
N ILE A 685 1.09 -13.88 38.35
CA ILE A 685 1.58 -14.86 37.38
C ILE A 685 0.40 -15.54 36.69
N MET A 686 0.37 -15.46 35.36
CA MET A 686 -0.67 -15.99 34.50
C MET A 686 -0.11 -17.04 33.56
N SER A 687 -0.79 -18.18 33.45
CA SER A 687 -0.44 -19.29 32.56
C SER A 687 -1.70 -19.90 31.98
N ASN A 688 -1.69 -20.23 30.68
CA ASN A 688 -2.83 -20.83 29.95
C ASN A 688 -4.19 -20.11 30.17
N GLY A 689 -4.17 -18.78 30.26
CA GLY A 689 -5.37 -17.96 30.45
C GLY A 689 -5.96 -17.96 31.87
N ARG A 690 -5.26 -18.54 32.86
CA ARG A 690 -5.65 -18.56 34.29
C ARG A 690 -4.59 -17.89 35.17
N LEU A 691 -5.05 -17.35 36.29
CA LEU A 691 -4.21 -16.87 37.39
C LEU A 691 -3.61 -18.08 38.12
N LYS A 692 -2.29 -18.09 38.36
CA LYS A 692 -1.62 -19.17 39.12
C LYS A 692 -1.29 -18.74 40.54
N CYS A 693 -0.70 -17.57 40.70
CA CYS A 693 -0.37 -17.00 42.01
C CYS A 693 -0.29 -15.48 41.93
N ALA A 694 -0.42 -14.80 43.06
CA ALA A 694 -0.18 -13.37 43.14
C ALA A 694 0.40 -12.95 44.50
N GLY A 695 1.36 -12.03 44.48
CA GLY A 695 1.98 -11.51 45.70
C GLY A 695 3.25 -10.72 45.42
N SER A 696 3.92 -10.32 46.50
CA SER A 696 5.22 -9.67 46.51
C SER A 696 6.33 -10.64 46.09
N SER A 697 7.47 -10.12 45.64
CA SER A 697 8.61 -10.96 45.23
C SER A 697 9.09 -11.87 46.34
N MET A 698 9.13 -11.33 47.56
CA MET A 698 9.60 -12.06 48.73
C MET A 698 8.61 -13.16 49.13
N PHE A 699 7.30 -12.87 49.13
CA PHE A 699 6.27 -13.90 49.32
C PHE A 699 6.42 -15.03 48.30
N LEU A 700 6.59 -14.68 47.02
CA LEU A 700 6.75 -15.66 45.94
C LEU A 700 8.10 -16.41 45.98
N LYS A 701 9.19 -15.81 46.48
CA LYS A 701 10.47 -16.54 46.63
C LYS A 701 10.42 -17.49 47.82
N ARG A 702 9.94 -17.00 48.97
CA ARG A 702 9.80 -17.76 50.20
C ARG A 702 8.91 -18.98 50.02
N ARG A 703 7.72 -18.80 49.44
CA ARG A 703 6.73 -19.88 49.32
C ARG A 703 7.19 -21.06 48.45
N TRP A 704 8.04 -20.82 47.45
CA TRP A 704 8.57 -21.88 46.56
C TRP A 704 9.92 -22.46 47.03
N GLY A 705 10.31 -22.18 48.28
CA GLY A 705 11.51 -22.72 48.92
C GLY A 705 12.79 -22.30 48.19
N LEU A 706 12.83 -21.04 47.74
CA LEU A 706 13.95 -20.44 47.04
C LEU A 706 14.54 -19.35 47.95
N GLY A 707 15.82 -19.48 48.29
CA GLY A 707 16.52 -18.56 49.18
C GLY A 707 17.89 -18.15 48.65
N TYR A 708 18.92 -18.26 49.47
CA TYR A 708 20.28 -17.89 49.08
C TYR A 708 20.98 -19.02 48.32
N HIS A 709 21.69 -18.68 47.26
CA HIS A 709 22.61 -19.56 46.57
C HIS A 709 24.02 -19.32 47.10
N LEU A 710 24.53 -20.27 47.88
CA LEU A 710 25.91 -20.32 48.33
C LEU A 710 26.75 -20.98 47.23
N SER A 711 27.61 -20.21 46.58
CA SER A 711 28.57 -20.69 45.61
C SER A 711 29.93 -20.88 46.30
N LEU A 712 30.55 -22.03 46.10
CA LEU A 712 31.83 -22.42 46.69
C LEU A 712 32.79 -22.72 45.55
N HIS A 713 33.88 -21.95 45.45
CA HIS A 713 34.95 -22.19 44.49
C HIS A 713 35.88 -23.27 45.02
N ARG A 714 36.13 -24.31 44.20
CA ARG A 714 36.88 -25.49 44.61
C ARG A 714 38.15 -25.69 43.78
N ASN A 715 39.19 -26.20 44.46
CA ASN A 715 40.39 -26.76 43.84
C ASN A 715 40.23 -28.26 43.58
N GLU A 716 41.16 -28.85 42.84
CA GLU A 716 41.14 -30.29 42.50
C GLU A 716 41.17 -31.25 43.71
N ILE A 717 41.56 -30.76 44.90
CA ILE A 717 41.68 -31.53 46.15
C ILE A 717 40.33 -31.66 46.90
N CYS A 718 39.31 -30.92 46.47
CA CYS A 718 38.08 -30.71 47.21
C CYS A 718 37.09 -31.89 47.08
N ASN A 719 36.68 -32.51 48.19
CA ASN A 719 35.69 -33.60 48.19
C ASN A 719 34.25 -33.06 48.33
N PRO A 720 33.40 -33.15 47.28
CA PRO A 720 32.05 -32.56 47.29
C PRO A 720 31.11 -33.22 48.31
N GLU A 721 31.27 -34.50 48.62
CA GLU A 721 30.42 -35.20 49.59
C GLU A 721 30.68 -34.70 51.02
N GLN A 722 31.95 -34.46 51.35
CA GLN A 722 32.36 -33.99 52.66
C GLN A 722 31.86 -32.57 52.92
N ILE A 723 31.97 -31.69 51.93
CA ILE A 723 31.40 -30.32 51.99
C ILE A 723 29.88 -30.34 52.05
N THR A 724 29.22 -31.21 51.28
CA THR A 724 27.77 -31.34 51.33
C THR A 724 27.32 -31.76 52.73
N SER A 725 27.99 -32.76 53.33
CA SER A 725 27.69 -33.21 54.70
C SER A 725 27.88 -32.08 55.71
N PHE A 726 28.94 -31.29 55.57
CA PHE A 726 29.24 -30.13 56.42
C PHE A 726 28.15 -29.05 56.31
N ILE A 727 27.71 -28.70 55.11
CA ILE A 727 26.64 -27.69 54.91
C ILE A 727 25.31 -28.21 55.45
N THR A 728 24.98 -29.49 55.17
CA THR A 728 23.74 -30.09 55.68
C THR A 728 23.73 -30.25 57.21
N HIS A 729 24.90 -30.27 57.86
CA HIS A 729 24.99 -30.29 59.31
C HIS A 729 24.48 -28.99 59.95
N HIS A 730 24.85 -27.83 59.37
CA HIS A 730 24.33 -26.53 59.83
C HIS A 730 22.90 -26.28 59.34
N ILE A 731 22.60 -26.65 58.09
CA ILE A 731 21.32 -26.37 57.43
C ILE A 731 20.82 -27.66 56.75
N PRO A 732 19.97 -28.46 57.43
CA PRO A 732 19.51 -29.76 56.92
C PRO A 732 18.77 -29.67 55.58
N ASP A 733 18.08 -28.55 55.34
CA ASP A 733 17.26 -28.30 54.16
C ASP A 733 18.08 -27.77 52.96
N ALA A 734 19.40 -27.62 53.11
CA ALA A 734 20.28 -27.15 52.05
C ALA A 734 20.34 -28.16 50.89
N LYS A 735 20.08 -27.71 49.67
CA LYS A 735 20.08 -28.57 48.47
C LYS A 735 21.21 -28.20 47.52
N LEU A 736 22.02 -29.18 47.10
CA LEU A 736 22.98 -28.99 46.04
C LEU A 736 22.25 -28.79 44.71
N LYS A 737 22.41 -27.63 44.07
CA LYS A 737 21.75 -27.24 42.82
C LYS A 737 22.64 -27.49 41.60
N THR A 738 23.93 -27.22 41.72
CA THR A 738 24.86 -27.33 40.58
C THR A 738 26.23 -27.77 41.06
N GLU A 739 26.76 -28.81 40.43
CA GLU A 739 28.13 -29.26 40.61
C GLU A 739 28.90 -29.07 39.30
N ASN A 740 29.84 -28.12 39.29
CA ASN A 740 30.79 -27.90 38.20
C ASN A 740 32.21 -28.18 38.69
N LYS A 741 33.15 -28.52 37.80
CA LYS A 741 34.55 -28.79 38.18
C LYS A 741 35.16 -27.68 39.04
N GLU A 742 34.82 -26.42 38.77
CA GLU A 742 35.37 -25.25 39.49
C GLU A 742 34.49 -24.73 40.64
N LYS A 743 33.20 -25.12 40.72
CA LYS A 743 32.30 -24.60 41.75
C LYS A 743 31.18 -25.56 42.18
N LEU A 744 30.79 -25.46 43.44
CA LEU A 744 29.59 -26.08 44.01
C LEU A 744 28.57 -24.99 44.35
N VAL A 745 27.30 -25.18 44.03
CA VAL A 745 26.23 -24.21 44.34
C VAL A 745 25.13 -24.87 45.16
N TYR A 746 24.92 -24.38 46.38
CA TYR A 746 23.89 -24.85 47.30
C TYR A 746 22.77 -23.83 47.44
N THR A 747 21.52 -24.29 47.48
CA THR A 747 20.35 -23.46 47.81
C THR A 747 20.05 -23.58 49.31
N LEU A 748 20.11 -22.45 50.00
CA LEU A 748 19.85 -22.28 51.43
C LEU A 748 18.48 -21.59 51.62
N PRO A 749 17.59 -22.10 52.47
CA PRO A 749 16.28 -21.49 52.71
C PRO A 749 16.37 -20.17 53.48
N LEU A 750 15.48 -19.22 53.15
CA LEU A 750 15.39 -17.91 53.80
C LEU A 750 14.98 -17.99 55.28
N GLU A 751 14.19 -19.01 55.69
CA GLU A 751 13.77 -19.13 57.09
C GLU A 751 14.93 -19.37 58.07
N ARG A 752 16.07 -19.85 57.60
CA ARG A 752 17.24 -20.21 58.41
C ARG A 752 18.37 -19.16 58.34
N THR A 753 18.07 -17.92 57.92
CA THR A 753 19.09 -16.86 57.83
C THR A 753 19.79 -16.59 59.17
N ASN A 754 19.14 -16.87 60.29
CA ASN A 754 19.71 -16.78 61.63
C ASN A 754 20.84 -17.79 61.94
N THR A 755 20.92 -18.92 61.22
CA THR A 755 22.01 -19.92 61.39
C THR A 755 23.15 -19.73 60.39
N PHE A 756 23.03 -18.76 59.48
CA PHE A 756 24.08 -18.45 58.49
C PHE A 756 25.38 -17.94 59.12
N PRO A 757 25.37 -17.09 60.18
CA PRO A 757 26.61 -16.64 60.82
C PRO A 757 27.50 -17.80 61.27
N ASP A 758 26.92 -18.84 61.86
CA ASP A 758 27.65 -20.02 62.35
C ASP A 758 28.26 -20.79 61.17
N LEU A 759 27.46 -21.05 60.13
CA LEU A 759 27.92 -21.71 58.90
C LEU A 759 29.11 -20.97 58.25
N PHE A 760 29.02 -19.64 58.09
CA PHE A 760 30.13 -18.88 57.49
C PHE A 760 31.34 -18.81 58.42
N SER A 761 31.14 -18.76 59.74
CA SER A 761 32.25 -18.74 60.69
C SER A 761 33.07 -20.02 60.65
N ASP A 762 32.44 -21.16 60.37
CA ASP A 762 33.12 -22.44 60.25
C ASP A 762 33.66 -22.65 58.82
N LEU A 763 32.99 -22.15 57.78
CA LEU A 763 33.57 -22.06 56.42
C LEU A 763 34.84 -21.23 56.38
N ASP A 764 34.89 -20.11 57.11
CA ASP A 764 36.08 -19.26 57.24
C ASP A 764 37.27 -20.01 57.86
N LYS A 765 37.02 -21.03 58.69
CA LYS A 765 38.06 -21.89 59.30
C LYS A 765 38.43 -23.10 58.41
N CYS A 766 37.64 -23.42 57.38
CA CYS A 766 37.80 -24.61 56.55
C CYS A 766 38.68 -24.40 55.29
N SER A 767 39.64 -23.47 55.32
CA SER A 767 40.58 -23.22 54.20
C SER A 767 41.32 -24.47 53.69
N ASP A 768 41.46 -25.47 54.57
CA ASP A 768 42.33 -26.62 54.36
C ASP A 768 41.64 -27.75 53.56
N GLN A 769 40.32 -27.64 53.30
CA GLN A 769 39.50 -28.66 52.60
C GLN A 769 39.33 -28.39 51.08
N GLY A 770 40.21 -27.57 50.49
CA GLY A 770 40.24 -27.33 49.05
C GLY A 770 39.20 -26.32 48.54
N VAL A 771 38.57 -25.54 49.43
CA VAL A 771 37.70 -24.41 49.08
C VAL A 771 38.54 -23.14 48.99
N THR A 772 38.61 -22.53 47.81
CA THR A 772 39.39 -21.29 47.59
C THR A 772 38.66 -20.02 48.02
N GLY A 773 37.34 -20.08 48.10
CA GLY A 773 36.50 -18.94 48.44
C GLY A 773 35.03 -19.28 48.25
N TYR A 774 34.16 -18.46 48.82
CA TYR A 774 32.72 -18.64 48.75
C TYR A 774 32.01 -17.30 48.56
N ASP A 775 30.88 -17.33 47.89
CA ASP A 775 30.06 -16.18 47.55
C ASP A 775 28.57 -16.48 47.72
N ILE A 776 27.79 -15.43 47.99
CA ILE A 776 26.36 -15.54 48.22
C ILE A 776 25.58 -14.67 47.25
N SER A 777 24.57 -15.29 46.64
CA SER A 777 23.60 -14.64 45.76
C SER A 777 22.19 -15.05 46.15
N MET A 778 21.17 -14.30 45.72
CA MET A 778 19.78 -14.59 46.07
C MET A 778 19.02 -15.16 44.88
N SER A 779 18.06 -16.05 45.13
CA SER A 779 17.19 -16.60 44.09
C SER A 779 16.35 -15.52 43.41
N THR A 780 16.27 -15.59 42.08
CA THR A 780 15.51 -14.65 41.24
C THR A 780 14.07 -15.11 41.03
N LEU A 781 13.20 -14.16 40.68
CA LEU A 781 11.78 -14.46 40.39
C LEU A 781 11.64 -15.38 39.15
N ASN A 782 12.62 -15.35 38.24
CA ASN A 782 12.76 -16.31 37.13
C ASN A 782 12.78 -17.77 37.60
N GLU A 783 13.44 -18.08 38.72
CA GLU A 783 13.49 -19.45 39.25
C GLU A 783 12.14 -19.93 39.79
N VAL A 784 11.39 -19.02 40.43
CA VAL A 784 10.02 -19.29 40.87
C VAL A 784 9.15 -19.65 39.68
N PHE A 785 9.26 -18.90 38.59
CA PHE A 785 8.50 -19.14 37.37
C PHE A 785 8.87 -20.44 36.68
N MET A 786 10.15 -20.78 36.59
CA MET A 786 10.60 -22.06 36.03
C MET A 786 10.09 -23.25 36.86
N LYS A 787 10.07 -23.15 38.19
CA LYS A 787 9.46 -24.17 39.05
C LYS A 787 7.95 -24.29 38.82
N LEU A 788 7.25 -23.16 38.67
CA LEU A 788 5.81 -23.12 38.40
C LEU A 788 5.43 -23.74 37.06
N GLU A 789 6.18 -23.47 36.00
CA GLU A 789 5.94 -24.09 34.68
C GLU A 789 6.35 -25.57 34.68
N GLY A 790 7.47 -25.92 35.30
CA GLY A 790 7.96 -27.31 35.37
C GLY A 790 6.99 -28.25 36.10
N GLN A 791 6.27 -27.76 37.11
CA GLN A 791 5.19 -28.54 37.75
C GLN A 791 3.97 -28.73 36.84
N SER A 792 3.66 -27.76 35.98
CA SER A 792 2.49 -27.86 35.09
C SER A 792 2.65 -28.86 33.94
N THR A 793 3.89 -29.10 33.49
CA THR A 793 4.18 -30.18 32.52
C THR A 793 4.06 -31.58 33.13
N ILE A 794 4.23 -31.72 34.45
CA ILE A 794 4.08 -33.00 35.15
C ILE A 794 2.60 -33.38 35.33
N GLU A 795 1.68 -32.42 35.26
CA GLU A 795 0.24 -32.69 35.46
C GLU A 795 -0.58 -32.82 34.16
N GLN A 796 0.01 -32.61 32.97
CA GLN A 796 -0.75 -32.70 31.70
C GLN A 796 -0.21 -33.68 30.64
N ASP A 797 0.93 -34.33 30.86
CA ASP A 797 1.52 -35.28 29.88
C ASP A 797 1.95 -36.65 30.48
N PHE A 798 1.33 -37.11 31.58
CA PHE A 798 1.52 -38.50 32.08
C PHE A 798 0.49 -39.51 31.55
N GLU A 799 0.07 -39.34 30.30
CA GLU A 799 -0.52 -40.42 29.49
C GLU A 799 0.05 -40.36 28.06
N GLN A 800 1.37 -40.53 27.90
CA GLN A 800 1.99 -41.30 26.80
C GLN A 800 3.54 -41.28 26.87
N VAL A 801 4.08 -42.46 27.21
CA VAL A 801 5.42 -43.01 26.86
C VAL A 801 6.65 -42.52 27.66
N GLU A 802 6.98 -43.36 28.64
CA GLU A 802 8.31 -43.83 29.09
C GLU A 802 9.49 -42.85 29.25
N MET A 803 9.81 -42.63 30.53
CA MET A 803 11.18 -42.43 31.01
C MET A 803 12.09 -43.59 30.57
N ILE A 804 12.91 -43.37 29.55
CA ILE A 804 14.26 -43.91 29.26
C ILE A 804 14.59 -43.31 27.88
N ARG A 805 15.11 -42.06 27.82
CA ARG A 805 15.79 -41.52 26.61
C ARG A 805 16.41 -40.12 26.68
N ASP A 806 16.43 -39.44 27.82
CA ASP A 806 16.93 -38.05 27.88
C ASP A 806 18.45 -37.86 27.75
N SER A 807 19.21 -38.95 27.61
CA SER A 807 20.62 -38.91 27.18
C SER A 807 20.82 -39.01 25.66
N GLU A 808 19.77 -39.27 24.86
CA GLU A 808 19.90 -39.37 23.38
C GLU A 808 19.69 -38.03 22.64
N SER A 809 19.03 -37.03 23.24
CA SER A 809 18.75 -35.75 22.55
C SER A 809 19.99 -34.86 22.37
N LEU A 810 20.97 -34.97 23.27
CA LEU A 810 22.29 -34.33 23.13
C LEU A 810 23.18 -35.05 22.11
N ASN A 811 23.10 -36.39 22.06
CA ASN A 811 23.84 -37.20 21.10
C ASN A 811 23.35 -36.99 19.65
N GLU A 812 22.07 -36.71 19.41
CA GLU A 812 21.60 -36.34 18.06
C GLU A 812 22.19 -35.00 17.59
N MET A 813 22.49 -34.07 18.50
CA MET A 813 23.14 -32.80 18.16
C MET A 813 24.65 -32.96 17.93
N GLU A 814 25.30 -33.87 18.66
CA GLU A 814 26.70 -34.27 18.48
C GLU A 814 26.93 -35.06 17.16
N LEU A 815 26.01 -35.97 16.80
CA LEU A 815 26.05 -36.71 15.52
C LEU A 815 25.58 -35.88 14.31
N ALA A 816 24.83 -34.79 14.53
CA ALA A 816 24.27 -33.97 13.43
C ALA A 816 25.33 -33.25 12.59
N HIS A 817 26.55 -33.05 13.11
CA HIS A 817 27.55 -32.14 12.50
C HIS A 817 28.89 -32.78 12.14
N SER A 818 29.30 -33.88 12.78
CA SER A 818 30.59 -34.55 12.49
C SER A 818 30.71 -35.05 11.04
N SER A 819 29.59 -35.33 10.36
CA SER A 819 29.57 -35.79 8.96
C SER A 819 29.59 -34.67 7.89
N PHE A 820 29.53 -33.39 8.26
CA PHE A 820 29.55 -32.32 7.24
C PHE A 820 30.93 -32.09 6.61
N SER A 821 32.00 -32.52 7.28
CA SER A 821 33.39 -32.30 6.86
C SER A 821 33.75 -33.09 5.59
N GLU A 822 33.21 -34.30 5.41
CA GLU A 822 33.73 -35.25 4.42
C GLU A 822 33.05 -35.23 3.03
N MET A 823 32.01 -34.43 2.78
CA MET A 823 31.14 -34.63 1.60
C MET A 823 30.95 -33.45 0.64
N GLN A 824 31.84 -32.45 0.66
CA GLN A 824 31.77 -31.30 -0.26
C GLN A 824 32.80 -31.39 -1.39
N THR A 825 32.41 -32.02 -2.51
CA THR A 825 33.10 -31.82 -3.78
C THR A 825 32.90 -30.37 -4.24
N ALA A 826 33.98 -29.60 -4.41
CA ALA A 826 33.95 -28.21 -4.82
C ALA A 826 33.18 -28.03 -6.14
N VAL A 827 32.03 -27.37 -6.09
CA VAL A 827 31.25 -27.03 -7.28
C VAL A 827 32.01 -25.94 -8.05
N SER A 828 32.24 -26.14 -9.35
CA SER A 828 32.91 -25.13 -10.19
C SER A 828 32.19 -23.79 -10.14
N ASP A 829 32.91 -22.67 -10.29
CA ASP A 829 32.33 -21.31 -10.21
C ASP A 829 31.12 -21.12 -11.13
N MET A 830 31.17 -21.71 -12.33
CA MET A 830 30.05 -21.68 -13.28
C MET A 830 28.90 -22.59 -12.85
N GLY A 831 29.18 -23.74 -12.25
CA GLY A 831 28.18 -24.62 -11.65
C GLY A 831 27.44 -23.94 -10.50
N LEU A 832 28.17 -23.27 -9.62
CA LEU A 832 27.61 -22.48 -8.52
C LEU A 832 26.77 -21.31 -9.06
N TRP A 833 27.27 -20.60 -10.07
CA TRP A 833 26.52 -19.52 -10.72
C TRP A 833 25.19 -20.01 -11.31
N ARG A 834 25.18 -21.13 -12.04
CA ARG A 834 23.93 -21.71 -12.60
C ARG A 834 22.95 -22.08 -11.49
N MET A 835 23.44 -22.73 -10.44
CA MET A 835 22.64 -23.11 -9.29
C MET A 835 22.00 -21.89 -8.61
N GLN A 836 22.77 -20.82 -8.44
CA GLN A 836 22.31 -19.55 -7.88
C GLN A 836 21.27 -18.85 -8.78
N VAL A 837 21.44 -18.86 -10.10
CA VAL A 837 20.47 -18.33 -11.07
C VAL A 837 19.13 -19.06 -10.92
N PHE A 838 19.14 -20.40 -10.89
CA PHE A 838 17.91 -21.19 -10.71
C PHE A 838 17.27 -20.95 -9.34
N ALA A 839 18.06 -20.79 -8.28
CA ALA A 839 17.54 -20.46 -6.96
C ALA A 839 16.84 -19.10 -6.93
N MET A 840 17.45 -18.08 -7.56
CA MET A 840 16.86 -16.74 -7.67
C MET A 840 15.63 -16.71 -8.58
N ALA A 841 15.63 -17.48 -9.67
CA ALA A 841 14.46 -17.67 -10.52
C ALA A 841 13.32 -18.34 -9.74
N ARG A 842 13.59 -19.43 -9.01
CA ARG A 842 12.60 -20.09 -8.16
C ARG A 842 12.05 -19.15 -7.09
N LEU A 843 12.91 -18.40 -6.41
CA LEU A 843 12.52 -17.38 -5.44
C LEU A 843 11.59 -16.33 -6.07
N ARG A 844 11.92 -15.86 -7.27
CA ARG A 844 11.12 -14.87 -8.00
C ARG A 844 9.76 -15.43 -8.41
N PHE A 845 9.72 -16.66 -8.92
CA PHE A 845 8.50 -17.37 -9.26
C PHE A 845 7.60 -17.58 -8.03
N LEU A 846 8.16 -18.03 -6.90
CA LEU A 846 7.40 -18.20 -5.66
C LEU A 846 6.82 -16.87 -5.14
N LYS A 847 7.59 -15.77 -5.24
CA LYS A 847 7.08 -14.43 -4.91
C LYS A 847 5.90 -14.04 -5.78
N LEU A 848 5.98 -14.26 -7.09
CA LEU A 848 4.89 -13.98 -8.04
C LEU A 848 3.66 -14.86 -7.74
N LYS A 849 3.85 -16.18 -7.60
CA LYS A 849 2.79 -17.16 -7.30
C LYS A 849 2.02 -16.81 -6.02
N ARG A 850 2.73 -16.43 -4.95
CA ARG A 850 2.11 -16.10 -3.65
C ARG A 850 1.56 -14.67 -3.59
N GLN A 851 1.95 -13.81 -4.52
CA GLN A 851 1.31 -12.51 -4.74
C GLN A 851 0.07 -12.65 -5.64
N THR A 852 -0.74 -13.69 -5.44
CA THR A 852 -1.98 -13.94 -6.19
C THR A 852 -2.90 -12.74 -6.23
N LYS A 853 -2.96 -11.93 -5.16
CA LYS A 853 -3.74 -10.69 -5.17
C LYS A 853 -3.24 -9.71 -6.22
N VAL A 854 -1.93 -9.54 -6.35
CA VAL A 854 -1.34 -8.63 -7.36
C VAL A 854 -1.55 -9.21 -8.74
N LEU A 855 -1.31 -10.52 -8.92
CA LEU A 855 -1.55 -11.21 -10.20
C LEU A 855 -3.02 -11.09 -10.64
N LEU A 856 -3.97 -11.36 -9.74
CA LEU A 856 -5.40 -11.22 -10.00
C LEU A 856 -5.77 -9.76 -10.28
N THR A 857 -5.15 -8.79 -9.61
CA THR A 857 -5.37 -7.37 -9.92
C THR A 857 -4.84 -7.03 -11.31
N LEU A 858 -3.67 -7.55 -11.69
CA LEU A 858 -3.12 -7.35 -13.04
C LEU A 858 -3.99 -7.99 -14.11
N LEU A 859 -4.51 -9.19 -13.85
CA LEU A 859 -5.40 -9.91 -14.76
C LEU A 859 -6.78 -9.24 -14.85
N LEU A 860 -7.26 -8.65 -13.76
CA LEU A 860 -8.46 -7.78 -13.75
C LEU A 860 -8.22 -6.52 -14.58
N VAL A 861 -7.09 -5.84 -14.41
CA VAL A 861 -6.75 -4.65 -15.21
C VAL A 861 -6.63 -5.00 -16.68
N PHE A 862 -6.02 -6.15 -17.00
CA PHE A 862 -5.96 -6.68 -18.36
C PHE A 862 -7.37 -7.00 -18.89
N GLY A 863 -8.23 -7.64 -18.10
CA GLY A 863 -9.63 -7.92 -18.47
C GLY A 863 -10.46 -6.66 -18.70
N ILE A 864 -10.28 -5.62 -17.88
CA ILE A 864 -10.91 -4.31 -18.08
C ILE A 864 -10.37 -3.64 -19.35
N ALA A 865 -9.09 -3.81 -19.66
CA ALA A 865 -8.48 -3.24 -20.86
C ALA A 865 -8.94 -3.92 -22.16
N ILE A 866 -9.50 -5.13 -22.09
CA ILE A 866 -10.16 -5.80 -23.22
C ILE A 866 -11.57 -5.23 -23.46
N PHE A 867 -12.22 -4.67 -22.43
CA PHE A 867 -13.60 -4.20 -22.54
C PHE A 867 -13.85 -3.18 -23.67
N PRO A 868 -12.99 -2.16 -23.90
CA PRO A 868 -13.15 -1.27 -25.05
C PRO A 868 -13.15 -1.99 -26.40
N LEU A 869 -12.33 -3.04 -26.54
CA LEU A 869 -12.26 -3.87 -27.74
C LEU A 869 -13.59 -4.61 -27.99
N ILE A 870 -14.17 -5.19 -26.93
CA ILE A 870 -15.48 -5.84 -26.99
C ILE A 870 -16.58 -4.84 -27.31
N VAL A 871 -16.58 -3.68 -26.65
CA VAL A 871 -17.57 -2.62 -26.88
C VAL A 871 -17.50 -2.09 -28.30
N GLU A 872 -16.29 -1.89 -28.83
CA GLU A 872 -16.09 -1.46 -30.20
C GLU A 872 -16.61 -2.51 -31.18
N ASN A 873 -16.32 -3.80 -30.97
CA ASN A 873 -16.89 -4.87 -31.80
C ASN A 873 -18.41 -4.92 -31.73
N ILE A 874 -19.00 -4.70 -30.54
CA ILE A 874 -20.46 -4.58 -30.38
C ILE A 874 -20.98 -3.35 -31.12
N MET A 875 -20.31 -2.20 -31.00
CA MET A 875 -20.66 -0.97 -31.71
C MET A 875 -20.59 -1.16 -33.22
N TYR A 876 -19.52 -1.77 -33.76
CA TYR A 876 -19.42 -2.12 -35.17
C TYR A 876 -20.52 -3.08 -35.60
N ALA A 877 -20.83 -4.10 -34.79
CA ALA A 877 -21.93 -5.02 -35.06
C ALA A 877 -23.29 -4.28 -35.08
N MET A 878 -23.51 -3.33 -34.17
CA MET A 878 -24.72 -2.50 -34.13
C MET A 878 -24.78 -1.46 -35.27
N LEU A 879 -23.63 -0.90 -35.69
CA LEU A 879 -23.56 0.01 -36.83
C LEU A 879 -23.82 -0.73 -38.16
N ASN A 880 -23.40 -2.00 -38.22
CA ASN A 880 -23.63 -2.90 -39.35
C ASN A 880 -25.03 -3.56 -39.34
N GLU A 881 -25.78 -3.49 -38.24
CA GLU A 881 -27.18 -3.90 -38.23
C GLU A 881 -27.98 -2.96 -39.13
N LYS A 882 -28.59 -3.54 -40.16
CA LYS A 882 -29.32 -2.88 -41.25
C LYS A 882 -30.40 -1.95 -40.70
N ILE A 883 -30.09 -0.65 -40.58
CA ILE A 883 -31.14 0.36 -40.40
C ILE A 883 -31.63 0.69 -41.80
N ASP A 884 -32.68 -0.01 -42.21
CA ASP A 884 -33.48 0.36 -43.37
C ASP A 884 -34.26 1.63 -43.00
N TRP A 885 -33.95 2.74 -43.66
CA TRP A 885 -34.60 4.02 -43.43
C TRP A 885 -35.76 4.18 -44.40
N GLU A 886 -36.99 4.08 -43.90
CA GLU A 886 -38.18 4.43 -44.67
C GLU A 886 -38.43 5.94 -44.58
N PHE A 887 -38.49 6.64 -45.73
CA PHE A 887 -38.70 8.08 -45.79
C PHE A 887 -40.17 8.45 -45.53
N LYS A 888 -40.58 8.45 -44.26
CA LYS A 888 -41.95 8.78 -43.83
C LYS A 888 -42.16 10.28 -43.63
N ASN A 889 -43.33 10.77 -44.01
CA ASN A 889 -43.74 12.16 -43.80
C ASN A 889 -43.74 12.55 -42.31
N GLU A 890 -44.11 11.61 -41.44
CA GLU A 890 -44.18 11.76 -39.98
C GLU A 890 -42.83 12.05 -39.31
N LEU A 891 -41.71 11.89 -40.04
CA LEU A 891 -40.39 12.25 -39.51
C LEU A 891 -40.27 13.76 -39.27
N TYR A 892 -40.84 14.59 -40.15
CA TYR A 892 -40.71 16.06 -40.08
C TYR A 892 -42.02 16.80 -39.98
N PHE A 893 -43.13 16.21 -40.42
CA PHE A 893 -44.38 16.92 -40.51
C PHE A 893 -45.43 16.38 -39.54
N LEU A 894 -46.18 17.28 -38.93
CA LEU A 894 -47.27 16.95 -38.01
C LEU A 894 -48.44 16.35 -38.78
N SER A 895 -49.15 15.41 -38.16
CA SER A 895 -50.47 14.98 -38.64
C SER A 895 -51.56 15.89 -38.08
N PRO A 896 -52.71 16.07 -38.78
CA PRO A 896 -53.82 16.87 -38.29
C PRO A 896 -54.27 16.43 -36.88
N GLY A 897 -54.34 17.38 -35.93
CA GLY A 897 -54.77 17.14 -34.55
C GLY A 897 -53.67 16.83 -33.53
N GLN A 898 -52.40 16.73 -33.95
CA GLN A 898 -51.26 16.58 -33.04
C GLN A 898 -50.79 17.94 -32.48
N LEU A 899 -50.38 17.97 -31.21
CA LEU A 899 -49.76 19.15 -30.59
C LEU A 899 -48.37 19.43 -31.20
N PRO A 900 -47.95 20.70 -31.34
CA PRO A 900 -46.62 21.03 -31.79
C PRO A 900 -45.57 20.41 -30.86
N GLN A 901 -44.72 19.52 -31.40
CA GLN A 901 -43.65 18.87 -30.68
C GLN A 901 -42.41 18.84 -31.58
N GLU A 902 -41.35 19.57 -31.22
CA GLU A 902 -40.08 19.45 -31.91
C GLU A 902 -39.61 17.98 -31.85
N PRO A 903 -39.15 17.40 -32.98
CA PRO A 903 -38.71 18.07 -34.20
C PRO A 903 -39.80 18.33 -35.28
N ARG A 904 -41.09 18.04 -35.09
CA ARG A 904 -42.12 18.06 -36.14
C ARG A 904 -42.82 19.42 -36.29
N THR A 905 -43.05 19.86 -37.54
CA THR A 905 -43.71 21.15 -37.86
C THR A 905 -44.87 20.94 -38.84
N SER A 906 -45.70 21.97 -39.05
CA SER A 906 -46.57 22.01 -40.24
C SER A 906 -45.72 22.11 -41.52
N LEU A 907 -46.26 21.67 -42.66
CA LEU A 907 -45.66 21.86 -43.99
C LEU A 907 -46.18 23.17 -44.58
N LEU A 908 -45.27 24.09 -44.93
CA LEU A 908 -45.62 25.38 -45.53
C LEU A 908 -45.80 25.24 -47.05
N ILE A 909 -46.91 25.71 -47.60
CA ILE A 909 -47.17 25.78 -49.04
C ILE A 909 -47.27 27.24 -49.44
N ILE A 910 -46.48 27.67 -50.42
CA ILE A 910 -46.48 29.03 -50.94
C ILE A 910 -47.04 29.00 -52.37
N ASN A 911 -48.12 29.74 -52.60
CA ASN A 911 -48.80 29.78 -53.88
C ASN A 911 -48.34 30.99 -54.72
N ASN A 912 -47.59 30.69 -55.80
CA ASN A 912 -47.09 31.66 -56.79
C ASN A 912 -47.75 31.50 -58.18
N THR A 913 -48.89 30.81 -58.31
CA THR A 913 -49.51 30.53 -59.62
C THR A 913 -50.52 31.58 -60.08
N GLU A 914 -50.75 32.65 -59.31
CA GLU A 914 -51.87 33.61 -59.48
C GLU A 914 -53.26 32.92 -59.59
N SER A 915 -53.35 31.63 -59.29
CA SER A 915 -54.52 30.76 -59.48
C SER A 915 -54.78 29.91 -58.25
N ASN A 916 -56.00 29.38 -58.13
CA ASN A 916 -56.34 28.48 -57.02
C ASN A 916 -55.69 27.09 -57.22
N ILE A 917 -54.89 26.65 -56.25
CA ILE A 917 -54.19 25.35 -56.19
C ILE A 917 -54.90 24.31 -55.30
N GLU A 918 -56.20 24.46 -55.04
CA GLU A 918 -56.96 23.58 -54.13
C GLU A 918 -56.92 22.11 -54.55
N ASP A 919 -56.80 21.81 -55.85
CA ASP A 919 -56.63 20.45 -56.36
C ASP A 919 -55.36 19.79 -55.81
N PHE A 920 -54.23 20.52 -55.84
CA PHE A 920 -52.97 20.08 -55.27
C PHE A 920 -53.02 20.05 -53.73
N ILE A 921 -53.57 21.08 -53.07
CA ILE A 921 -53.72 21.11 -51.60
C ILE A 921 -54.55 19.91 -51.12
N LYS A 922 -55.66 19.61 -51.80
CA LYS A 922 -56.50 18.45 -51.48
C LYS A 922 -55.72 17.14 -51.65
N SER A 923 -54.89 17.02 -52.69
CA SER A 923 -54.02 15.86 -52.88
C SER A 923 -53.03 15.65 -51.72
N LEU A 924 -52.48 16.75 -51.17
CA LEU A 924 -51.54 16.71 -50.06
C LEU A 924 -52.22 16.41 -48.72
N LYS A 925 -53.43 16.93 -48.48
CA LYS A 925 -54.22 16.62 -47.27
C LYS A 925 -54.51 15.12 -47.13
N HIS A 926 -54.66 14.38 -48.24
CA HIS A 926 -54.87 12.92 -48.22
C HIS A 926 -53.64 12.15 -47.71
N GLN A 927 -52.46 12.77 -47.67
CA GLN A 927 -51.23 12.16 -47.15
C GLN A 927 -51.08 12.30 -45.62
N ASN A 928 -52.13 12.71 -44.90
CA ASN A 928 -52.15 12.92 -43.43
C ASN A 928 -51.11 13.94 -42.92
N ILE A 929 -50.91 15.03 -43.65
CA ILE A 929 -49.98 16.12 -43.30
C ILE A 929 -50.76 17.37 -42.90
N LEU A 930 -50.34 18.03 -41.81
CA LEU A 930 -50.81 19.35 -41.42
C LEU A 930 -50.17 20.42 -42.33
N LEU A 931 -51.00 21.12 -43.10
CA LEU A 931 -50.57 22.12 -44.07
C LEU A 931 -50.86 23.54 -43.56
N GLU A 932 -49.90 24.45 -43.74
CA GLU A 932 -50.11 25.89 -43.66
C GLU A 932 -49.93 26.48 -45.06
N VAL A 933 -50.96 27.13 -45.60
CA VAL A 933 -50.95 27.68 -46.96
C VAL A 933 -50.83 29.21 -46.87
N ASP A 934 -49.86 29.76 -47.60
CA ASP A 934 -49.67 31.19 -47.79
C ASP A 934 -50.00 31.54 -49.25
N ASP A 935 -51.21 32.03 -49.46
CA ASP A 935 -51.60 32.65 -50.71
C ASP A 935 -51.07 34.11 -50.69
N PHE A 936 -50.35 34.53 -51.73
CA PHE A 936 -49.83 35.91 -51.94
C PHE A 936 -48.45 36.29 -51.35
N GLU A 937 -47.50 35.35 -51.20
CA GLU A 937 -46.08 35.65 -50.84
C GLU A 937 -45.89 36.56 -49.60
N ASN A 938 -46.78 36.52 -48.61
CA ASN A 938 -46.60 37.35 -47.42
C ASN A 938 -45.45 36.86 -46.53
N ARG A 939 -45.08 35.59 -46.66
CA ARG A 939 -43.97 34.96 -45.91
C ARG A 939 -42.87 34.55 -46.88
N ASN A 940 -41.65 35.04 -46.65
CA ASN A 940 -40.45 34.48 -47.25
C ASN A 940 -40.25 33.06 -46.71
N GLY A 941 -40.69 32.04 -47.45
CA GLY A 941 -40.52 30.63 -47.08
C GLY A 941 -39.06 30.21 -46.89
N THR A 942 -38.11 31.00 -47.41
CA THR A 942 -36.67 30.82 -47.25
C THR A 942 -36.12 31.34 -45.92
N ASP A 943 -36.82 32.25 -45.26
CA ASP A 943 -36.44 32.87 -43.98
C ASP A 943 -37.22 32.28 -42.76
N GLY A 944 -38.28 31.52 -43.02
CA GLY A 944 -39.14 30.89 -42.01
C GLY A 944 -38.51 29.70 -41.29
N LEU A 945 -37.55 29.96 -40.38
CA LEU A 945 -36.81 28.94 -39.62
C LEU A 945 -37.66 28.03 -38.71
N SER A 946 -38.91 28.41 -38.45
CA SER A 946 -39.86 27.62 -37.66
C SER A 946 -40.40 26.39 -38.37
N TYR A 947 -40.19 26.27 -39.69
CA TYR A 947 -40.66 25.16 -40.50
C TYR A 947 -39.52 24.24 -40.90
N ASN A 948 -39.78 22.93 -40.98
CA ASN A 948 -38.81 21.95 -41.47
C ASN A 948 -38.66 21.96 -43.00
N GLY A 949 -39.72 22.33 -43.72
CA GLY A 949 -39.71 22.42 -45.17
C GLY A 949 -40.92 23.21 -45.72
N ALA A 950 -40.80 23.68 -46.95
CA ALA A 950 -41.85 24.36 -47.68
C ALA A 950 -41.88 23.94 -49.17
N ILE A 951 -43.05 24.01 -49.79
CA ILE A 951 -43.24 23.77 -51.24
C ILE A 951 -43.77 25.07 -51.87
N ILE A 952 -43.01 25.63 -52.81
CA ILE A 952 -43.43 26.79 -53.60
C ILE A 952 -44.01 26.25 -54.92
N VAL A 953 -45.29 26.53 -55.18
CA VAL A 953 -45.98 26.14 -56.39
C VAL A 953 -46.03 27.34 -57.34
N SER A 954 -45.54 27.17 -58.55
CA SER A 954 -45.49 28.21 -59.59
C SER A 954 -45.99 27.64 -60.93
N GLY A 955 -46.30 28.50 -61.90
CA GLY A 955 -46.82 28.06 -63.20
C GLY A 955 -48.28 28.45 -63.44
N LYS A 956 -48.89 27.89 -64.48
CA LYS A 956 -50.27 28.18 -64.89
C LYS A 956 -51.19 27.05 -64.46
N GLN A 957 -52.51 27.30 -64.45
CA GLN A 957 -53.50 26.30 -64.03
C GLN A 957 -53.34 24.99 -64.81
N LYS A 958 -53.08 23.88 -64.09
CA LYS A 958 -52.77 22.51 -64.59
C LYS A 958 -51.36 22.26 -65.18
N ASP A 959 -50.44 23.21 -65.10
CA ASP A 959 -49.02 23.05 -65.44
C ASP A 959 -48.17 23.59 -64.28
N TYR A 960 -48.14 22.80 -63.20
CA TYR A 960 -47.51 23.18 -61.93
C TYR A 960 -46.02 22.89 -61.94
N ARG A 961 -45.23 23.88 -61.53
CA ARG A 961 -43.79 23.78 -61.30
C ARG A 961 -43.51 23.95 -59.82
N PHE A 962 -42.82 22.98 -59.23
CA PHE A 962 -42.55 22.95 -57.81
C PHE A 962 -41.11 23.38 -57.48
N SER A 963 -40.96 24.18 -56.43
CA SER A 963 -39.68 24.39 -55.75
C SER A 963 -39.76 23.86 -54.33
N VAL A 964 -38.80 23.04 -53.93
CA VAL A 964 -38.71 22.48 -52.57
C VAL A 964 -37.73 23.29 -51.74
N VAL A 965 -38.17 23.76 -50.59
CA VAL A 965 -37.37 24.54 -49.64
C VAL A 965 -37.17 23.71 -48.38
N CYS A 966 -35.92 23.48 -47.97
CA CYS A 966 -35.62 22.62 -46.82
C CYS A 966 -34.78 23.32 -45.75
N ASN A 967 -35.12 23.06 -44.48
CA ASN A 967 -34.27 23.41 -43.35
C ASN A 967 -33.03 22.52 -43.35
N THR A 968 -31.85 23.11 -43.29
CA THR A 968 -30.57 22.39 -43.36
C THR A 968 -30.32 21.48 -42.16
N LYS A 969 -31.02 21.69 -41.03
CA LYS A 969 -30.98 20.77 -39.87
C LYS A 969 -31.66 19.42 -40.16
N ARG A 970 -32.58 19.34 -41.12
CA ARG A 970 -33.35 18.11 -41.44
C ARG A 970 -32.74 17.40 -42.64
N LEU A 971 -31.90 16.39 -42.37
CA LEU A 971 -31.00 15.78 -43.35
C LEU A 971 -31.71 15.06 -44.49
N HIS A 972 -32.91 14.52 -44.26
CA HIS A 972 -33.69 13.76 -45.25
C HIS A 972 -34.83 14.58 -45.88
N CYS A 973 -34.83 15.91 -45.69
CA CYS A 973 -35.94 16.76 -46.11
C CYS A 973 -36.19 16.71 -47.63
N PHE A 974 -35.15 16.75 -48.46
CA PHE A 974 -35.31 16.73 -49.92
C PHE A 974 -35.94 15.43 -50.45
N PRO A 975 -35.45 14.23 -50.11
CA PRO A 975 -36.13 12.98 -50.48
C PRO A 975 -37.59 12.92 -50.04
N ILE A 976 -37.92 13.41 -48.84
CA ILE A 976 -39.29 13.39 -48.31
C ILE A 976 -40.19 14.36 -49.08
N LEU A 977 -39.77 15.62 -49.28
CA LEU A 977 -40.55 16.59 -50.06
C LEU A 977 -40.76 16.12 -51.50
N MET A 978 -39.75 15.50 -52.12
CA MET A 978 -39.89 14.95 -53.47
C MET A 978 -40.89 13.77 -53.51
N ASN A 979 -40.91 12.94 -52.47
CA ASN A 979 -41.91 11.88 -52.35
C ASN A 979 -43.33 12.44 -52.12
N ILE A 980 -43.46 13.51 -51.31
CA ILE A 980 -44.74 14.21 -51.07
C ILE A 980 -45.31 14.77 -52.38
N ILE A 981 -44.47 15.42 -53.21
CA ILE A 981 -44.87 15.95 -54.52
C ILE A 981 -45.27 14.80 -55.46
N SER A 982 -44.46 13.75 -55.54
CA SER A 982 -44.73 12.57 -56.41
C SER A 982 -46.08 11.93 -56.06
N ASN A 983 -46.34 11.72 -54.77
CA ASN A 983 -47.61 11.16 -54.27
C ASN A 983 -48.78 12.13 -54.44
N GLY A 984 -48.53 13.45 -54.37
CA GLY A 984 -49.53 14.48 -54.64
C GLY A 984 -50.01 14.41 -56.10
N LEU A 985 -49.07 14.33 -57.06
CA LEU A 985 -49.40 14.17 -58.48
C LEU A 985 -50.13 12.86 -58.76
N LEU A 986 -49.67 11.74 -58.20
CA LEU A 986 -50.35 10.44 -58.33
C LEU A 986 -51.82 10.50 -57.85
N GLN A 987 -52.06 11.20 -56.74
CA GLN A 987 -53.39 11.41 -56.19
C GLN A 987 -54.24 12.39 -57.02
N MET A 988 -53.63 13.41 -57.64
CA MET A 988 -54.31 14.29 -58.60
C MET A 988 -54.83 13.52 -59.82
N PHE A 989 -54.17 12.44 -60.22
CA PHE A 989 -54.62 11.52 -61.26
C PHE A 989 -55.57 10.41 -60.75
N ASN A 990 -56.21 10.62 -59.59
CA ASN A 990 -57.20 9.74 -58.95
C ASN A 990 -56.69 8.35 -58.50
N HIS A 991 -55.38 8.17 -58.27
CA HIS A 991 -54.86 6.95 -57.64
C HIS A 991 -54.66 7.11 -56.12
N THR A 992 -55.07 6.11 -55.34
CA THR A 992 -55.05 6.14 -53.85
C THR A 992 -53.81 5.49 -53.22
N GLN A 993 -52.94 4.86 -54.01
CA GLN A 993 -51.74 4.21 -53.51
C GLN A 993 -50.59 5.22 -53.39
N HIS A 994 -49.70 5.03 -52.42
CA HIS A 994 -48.55 5.90 -52.18
C HIS A 994 -47.26 5.18 -52.50
N ILE A 995 -46.36 5.87 -53.20
CA ILE A 995 -44.98 5.48 -53.40
C ILE A 995 -44.24 5.55 -52.06
N ARG A 996 -43.71 4.40 -51.64
CA ARG A 996 -42.87 4.23 -50.46
C ARG A 996 -41.43 4.04 -50.90
N ILE A 997 -40.54 4.77 -50.24
CA ILE A 997 -39.12 4.76 -50.56
C ILE A 997 -38.37 4.41 -49.30
N GLU A 998 -37.59 3.35 -49.40
CA GLU A 998 -36.65 2.94 -48.38
C GLU A 998 -35.23 3.23 -48.87
N SER A 999 -34.34 3.52 -47.94
CA SER A 999 -32.91 3.54 -48.20
C SER A 999 -32.19 2.59 -47.28
N SER A 1000 -31.19 1.90 -47.81
CA SER A 1000 -30.23 1.18 -47.00
C SER A 1000 -28.82 1.46 -47.48
N PRO A 1001 -27.86 1.70 -46.58
CA PRO A 1001 -26.46 1.67 -46.95
C PRO A 1001 -26.06 0.27 -47.41
N PHE A 1002 -25.16 0.21 -48.40
CA PHE A 1002 -24.46 -1.04 -48.72
C PHE A 1002 -23.54 -1.41 -47.55
N PRO A 1003 -23.62 -2.64 -47.01
CA PRO A 1003 -22.88 -3.02 -45.81
C PRO A 1003 -21.37 -2.94 -46.04
N LEU A 1004 -20.69 -2.21 -45.15
CA LEU A 1004 -19.24 -2.02 -45.18
C LEU A 1004 -18.53 -3.23 -44.54
N SER A 1005 -18.74 -4.45 -45.06
CA SER A 1005 -17.97 -5.63 -44.60
C SER A 1005 -16.62 -5.79 -45.31
N HIS A 1006 -16.36 -5.05 -46.40
CA HIS A 1006 -15.22 -5.35 -47.29
C HIS A 1006 -14.26 -4.20 -47.63
N ILE A 1007 -14.56 -2.94 -47.26
CA ILE A 1007 -13.65 -1.81 -47.55
C ILE A 1007 -13.14 -1.25 -46.23
N GLY A 1008 -12.20 -2.00 -45.63
CA GLY A 1008 -11.45 -1.57 -44.47
C GLY A 1008 -10.28 -0.68 -44.90
N LEU A 1009 -10.47 0.64 -44.88
CA LEU A 1009 -9.36 1.59 -44.92
C LEU A 1009 -8.61 1.67 -43.57
N TRP A 1010 -8.66 0.60 -42.78
CA TRP A 1010 -8.19 0.47 -41.41
C TRP A 1010 -7.83 -1.01 -41.19
N THR A 1011 -6.65 -1.29 -40.64
CA THR A 1011 -5.84 -2.52 -40.75
C THR A 1011 -6.39 -3.82 -40.13
N GLY A 1012 -7.70 -4.00 -40.06
CA GLY A 1012 -8.32 -5.20 -39.47
C GLY A 1012 -8.01 -5.39 -37.99
N LEU A 1013 -7.57 -4.36 -37.26
CA LEU A 1013 -7.33 -4.37 -35.81
C LEU A 1013 -8.11 -3.22 -35.18
N PRO A 1014 -9.11 -3.49 -34.30
CA PRO A 1014 -9.98 -2.46 -33.73
C PRO A 1014 -9.18 -1.35 -33.04
N ASP A 1015 -9.68 -0.11 -33.07
CA ASP A 1015 -9.11 1.07 -32.41
C ASP A 1015 -8.79 0.81 -30.93
N GLY A 1016 -9.64 0.03 -30.26
CA GLY A 1016 -9.52 -0.43 -28.88
C GLY A 1016 -8.26 -1.25 -28.62
N SER A 1017 -7.62 -1.79 -29.66
CA SER A 1017 -6.32 -2.47 -29.55
C SER A 1017 -5.22 -1.51 -29.07
N PHE A 1018 -5.29 -0.23 -29.46
CA PHE A 1018 -4.37 0.81 -29.02
C PHE A 1018 -4.38 0.97 -27.49
N PHE A 1019 -5.57 0.99 -26.89
CA PHE A 1019 -5.75 1.09 -25.45
C PHE A 1019 -5.16 -0.13 -24.74
N LEU A 1020 -5.35 -1.34 -25.29
CA LEU A 1020 -4.78 -2.57 -24.73
C LEU A 1020 -3.25 -2.55 -24.73
N PHE A 1021 -2.61 -2.09 -25.83
CA PHE A 1021 -1.16 -1.92 -25.90
C PHE A 1021 -0.65 -0.92 -24.85
N LEU A 1022 -1.30 0.24 -24.69
CA LEU A 1022 -0.93 1.23 -23.68
C LEU A 1022 -1.00 0.67 -22.26
N VAL A 1023 -2.08 -0.03 -21.91
CA VAL A 1023 -2.25 -0.62 -20.58
C VAL A 1023 -1.22 -1.71 -20.32
N LEU A 1024 -0.93 -2.55 -21.32
CA LEU A 1024 0.02 -3.65 -21.18
C LEU A 1024 1.45 -3.18 -20.92
N CYS A 1025 1.90 -2.15 -21.65
CA CYS A 1025 3.19 -1.52 -21.41
C CYS A 1025 3.27 -0.94 -19.99
N SER A 1026 2.16 -0.37 -19.52
CA SER A 1026 2.03 0.24 -18.19
C SER A 1026 2.02 -0.77 -17.05
N ILE A 1027 1.65 -2.03 -17.28
CA ILE A 1027 1.67 -3.09 -16.26
C ILE A 1027 3.09 -3.54 -15.92
N SER A 1028 4.04 -3.41 -16.85
CA SER A 1028 5.41 -3.93 -16.71
C SER A 1028 6.13 -3.51 -15.42
N PRO A 1029 6.04 -2.28 -14.88
CA PRO A 1029 6.75 -1.92 -13.65
C PRO A 1029 6.16 -2.60 -12.39
N TYR A 1030 4.89 -3.02 -12.40
CA TYR A 1030 4.30 -3.76 -11.28
C TYR A 1030 4.89 -5.16 -11.15
N ILE A 1031 5.11 -5.81 -12.28
CA ILE A 1031 5.71 -7.14 -12.38
C ILE A 1031 7.18 -7.01 -11.97
N THR A 1032 7.95 -6.20 -12.68
CA THR A 1032 9.43 -6.25 -12.71
C THR A 1032 10.12 -5.53 -11.55
N MET A 1033 9.48 -4.54 -10.92
CA MET A 1033 10.10 -3.70 -9.87
C MET A 1033 10.17 -4.39 -8.48
N GLY A 1034 10.26 -5.72 -8.45
CA GLY A 1034 10.37 -6.54 -7.23
C GLY A 1034 11.70 -6.36 -6.50
N SER A 1035 12.78 -6.08 -7.23
CA SER A 1035 14.16 -5.94 -6.69
C SER A 1035 14.30 -4.81 -5.65
N ILE A 1036 13.51 -3.73 -5.76
CA ILE A 1036 13.49 -2.65 -4.76
C ILE A 1036 13.05 -3.16 -3.39
N SER A 1037 12.09 -4.11 -3.36
CA SER A 1037 11.62 -4.67 -2.10
C SER A 1037 12.69 -5.50 -1.40
N ASP A 1038 13.54 -6.20 -2.17
CA ASP A 1038 14.66 -6.97 -1.63
C ASP A 1038 15.79 -6.06 -1.14
N TYR A 1039 16.03 -4.95 -1.84
CA TYR A 1039 16.99 -3.94 -1.39
C TYR A 1039 16.53 -3.27 -0.08
N LYS A 1040 15.27 -2.84 0.00
CA LYS A 1040 14.73 -2.15 1.19
C LYS A 1040 14.78 -3.03 2.45
N LYS A 1041 14.56 -4.34 2.28
CA LYS A 1041 14.63 -5.29 3.38
C LYS A 1041 16.05 -5.71 3.74
N ASN A 1042 17.07 -5.23 3.03
CA ASN A 1042 18.45 -5.70 3.14
C ASN A 1042 18.64 -7.19 2.76
N ALA A 1043 17.63 -7.82 2.14
CA ALA A 1043 17.69 -9.22 1.70
C ALA A 1043 18.74 -9.42 0.60
N LYS A 1044 18.90 -8.44 -0.30
CA LYS A 1044 19.96 -8.47 -1.31
C LYS A 1044 21.36 -8.48 -0.66
N SER A 1045 21.56 -7.71 0.42
CA SER A 1045 22.85 -7.75 1.14
C SER A 1045 23.07 -9.04 1.89
N GLN A 1046 22.03 -9.62 2.50
CA GLN A 1046 22.18 -10.89 3.19
C GLN A 1046 22.49 -12.03 2.23
N LEU A 1047 21.79 -12.11 1.09
CA LEU A 1047 22.12 -13.08 0.04
C LEU A 1047 23.55 -12.93 -0.49
N TRP A 1048 24.02 -11.68 -0.60
CA TRP A 1048 25.37 -11.39 -1.05
C TRP A 1048 26.44 -11.82 -0.03
N ILE A 1049 26.19 -11.63 1.27
CA ILE A 1049 27.05 -12.14 2.36
C ILE A 1049 27.11 -13.67 2.34
N SER A 1050 25.97 -14.32 2.04
CA SER A 1050 25.89 -15.76 1.84
C SER A 1050 26.57 -16.27 0.56
N GLY A 1051 27.18 -15.40 -0.26
CA GLY A 1051 27.97 -15.79 -1.44
C GLY A 1051 27.27 -15.65 -2.81
N LEU A 1052 26.12 -14.98 -2.90
CA LEU A 1052 25.40 -14.81 -4.18
C LEU A 1052 26.16 -13.92 -5.18
N TYR A 1053 26.37 -14.41 -6.41
CA TYR A 1053 26.87 -13.60 -7.52
C TYR A 1053 25.87 -12.52 -7.95
N THR A 1054 26.37 -11.31 -8.22
CA THR A 1054 25.51 -10.18 -8.59
C THR A 1054 24.84 -10.42 -9.94
N SER A 1055 25.56 -11.00 -10.90
CA SER A 1055 24.98 -11.41 -12.18
C SER A 1055 23.90 -12.49 -12.01
N ALA A 1056 24.13 -13.48 -11.13
CA ALA A 1056 23.16 -14.54 -10.87
C ALA A 1056 21.83 -14.00 -10.33
N TYR A 1057 21.88 -12.96 -9.49
CA TYR A 1057 20.68 -12.27 -9.00
C TYR A 1057 19.85 -11.67 -10.15
N TRP A 1058 20.47 -10.88 -11.02
CA TRP A 1058 19.76 -10.20 -12.10
C TRP A 1058 19.29 -11.17 -13.20
N CYS A 1059 20.15 -12.11 -13.61
CA CYS A 1059 19.79 -13.13 -14.59
C CYS A 1059 18.68 -14.05 -14.08
N GLY A 1060 18.73 -14.46 -12.81
CA GLY A 1060 17.68 -15.29 -12.20
C GLY A 1060 16.32 -14.58 -12.15
N GLN A 1061 16.29 -13.27 -11.86
CA GLN A 1061 15.05 -12.51 -11.92
C GLN A 1061 14.55 -12.31 -13.36
N ALA A 1062 15.46 -11.95 -14.29
CA ALA A 1062 15.13 -11.73 -15.69
C ALA A 1062 14.54 -13.00 -16.34
N LEU A 1063 15.06 -14.19 -15.99
CA LEU A 1063 14.57 -15.47 -16.52
C LEU A 1063 13.07 -15.67 -16.27
N VAL A 1064 12.55 -15.18 -15.13
CA VAL A 1064 11.12 -15.26 -14.81
C VAL A 1064 10.35 -14.08 -15.36
N ASP A 1065 10.86 -12.85 -15.16
CA ASP A 1065 10.13 -11.63 -15.51
C ASP A 1065 9.98 -11.49 -17.05
N VAL A 1066 11.01 -11.80 -17.83
CA VAL A 1066 10.97 -11.77 -19.31
C VAL A 1066 10.02 -12.84 -19.84
N SER A 1067 10.15 -14.09 -19.38
CA SER A 1067 9.28 -15.19 -19.80
C SER A 1067 7.81 -14.93 -19.47
N PHE A 1068 7.55 -14.36 -18.29
CA PHE A 1068 6.18 -14.01 -17.88
C PHE A 1068 5.61 -12.87 -18.73
N PHE A 1069 6.41 -11.87 -19.10
CA PHE A 1069 5.94 -10.78 -19.96
C PHE A 1069 5.74 -11.23 -21.41
N ILE A 1070 6.59 -12.14 -21.93
CA ILE A 1070 6.37 -12.80 -23.24
C ILE A 1070 5.03 -13.53 -23.24
N LEU A 1071 4.72 -14.31 -22.19
CA LEU A 1071 3.44 -15.01 -22.09
C LEU A 1071 2.24 -14.06 -22.15
N ILE A 1072 2.32 -12.90 -21.49
CA ILE A 1072 1.25 -11.90 -21.50
C ILE A 1072 1.09 -11.28 -22.90
N LEU A 1073 2.20 -10.97 -23.59
CA LEU A 1073 2.18 -10.45 -24.96
C LEU A 1073 1.59 -11.46 -25.94
N LEU A 1074 1.96 -12.73 -25.83
CA LEU A 1074 1.39 -13.81 -26.64
C LEU A 1074 -0.11 -13.99 -26.41
N LEU A 1075 -0.58 -13.85 -25.15
CA LEU A 1075 -2.00 -13.90 -24.83
C LEU A 1075 -2.77 -12.76 -25.50
N MET A 1076 -2.20 -11.56 -25.52
CA MET A 1076 -2.78 -10.40 -26.22
C MET A 1076 -2.88 -10.65 -27.72
N TYR A 1077 -1.83 -11.18 -28.36
CA TYR A 1077 -1.89 -11.52 -29.79
C TYR A 1077 -2.91 -12.62 -30.08
N LEU A 1078 -3.07 -13.60 -29.18
CA LEU A 1078 -4.09 -14.63 -29.30
C LEU A 1078 -5.50 -14.03 -29.25
N ILE A 1079 -5.75 -13.05 -28.38
CA ILE A 1079 -7.04 -12.34 -28.30
C ILE A 1079 -7.32 -11.61 -29.62
N PHE A 1080 -6.34 -10.87 -30.14
CA PHE A 1080 -6.48 -10.18 -31.43
C PHE A 1080 -6.72 -11.16 -32.59
N TYR A 1081 -6.06 -12.31 -32.59
CA TYR A 1081 -6.27 -13.33 -33.60
C TYR A 1081 -7.68 -13.92 -33.54
N ILE A 1082 -8.21 -14.19 -32.33
CA ILE A 1082 -9.56 -14.72 -32.14
C ILE A 1082 -10.64 -13.73 -32.58
N GLU A 1083 -10.48 -12.44 -32.25
CA GLU A 1083 -11.51 -11.43 -32.53
C GLU A 1083 -11.64 -11.07 -34.01
N ASN A 1084 -10.57 -11.19 -34.82
CA ASN A 1084 -10.59 -10.80 -36.24
C ASN A 1084 -10.46 -11.97 -37.22
N MET A 1085 -10.90 -13.17 -36.84
CA MET A 1085 -10.87 -14.36 -37.71
C MET A 1085 -11.51 -14.15 -39.09
N GLN A 1086 -12.38 -13.14 -39.27
CA GLN A 1086 -13.05 -12.82 -40.54
C GLN A 1086 -12.37 -11.72 -41.38
N TYR A 1087 -11.45 -10.92 -40.83
CA TYR A 1087 -10.93 -9.70 -41.48
C TYR A 1087 -9.41 -9.66 -41.67
N LEU A 1088 -8.68 -10.64 -41.11
CA LEU A 1088 -7.22 -10.60 -41.05
C LEU A 1088 -6.58 -11.34 -42.22
N LEU A 1089 -6.17 -10.61 -43.26
CA LEU A 1089 -5.27 -11.13 -44.29
C LEU A 1089 -3.81 -11.01 -43.84
N ILE A 1090 -3.45 -11.64 -42.70
CA ILE A 1090 -2.06 -11.59 -42.22
C ILE A 1090 -1.18 -12.54 -43.04
N THR A 1091 -0.25 -11.98 -43.80
CA THR A 1091 0.84 -12.73 -44.44
C THR A 1091 1.75 -13.37 -43.38
N SER A 1092 2.23 -14.58 -43.65
CA SER A 1092 3.10 -15.35 -42.72
C SER A 1092 4.32 -14.56 -42.23
N GLN A 1093 4.82 -13.62 -43.04
CA GLN A 1093 5.92 -12.72 -42.73
C GLN A 1093 5.61 -11.71 -41.60
N ILE A 1094 4.39 -11.17 -41.52
CA ILE A 1094 3.99 -10.22 -40.47
C ILE A 1094 3.86 -10.95 -39.12
N VAL A 1095 3.30 -12.17 -39.11
CA VAL A 1095 3.29 -13.03 -37.92
C VAL A 1095 4.73 -13.31 -37.47
N PHE A 1096 5.61 -13.63 -38.41
CA PHE A 1096 7.02 -13.89 -38.12
C PHE A 1096 7.72 -12.66 -37.53
N ALA A 1097 7.47 -11.46 -38.06
CA ALA A 1097 8.01 -10.21 -37.53
C ALA A 1097 7.54 -9.92 -36.09
N LEU A 1098 6.24 -10.11 -35.82
CA LEU A 1098 5.65 -9.97 -34.47
C LEU A 1098 6.28 -10.96 -33.46
N VAL A 1099 6.49 -12.21 -33.87
CA VAL A 1099 7.13 -13.24 -33.04
C VAL A 1099 8.59 -12.90 -32.74
N ILE A 1100 9.34 -12.32 -33.69
CA ILE A 1100 10.73 -11.90 -33.48
C ILE A 1100 10.83 -10.68 -32.56
N VAL A 1101 9.96 -9.68 -32.72
CA VAL A 1101 9.97 -8.46 -31.91
C VAL A 1101 9.63 -8.75 -30.44
N THR A 1102 8.74 -9.70 -30.18
CA THR A 1102 8.16 -9.94 -28.84
C THR A 1102 9.21 -10.25 -27.75
N PRO A 1103 10.14 -11.21 -27.92
CA PRO A 1103 11.18 -11.48 -26.92
C PRO A 1103 12.12 -10.30 -26.72
N GLY A 1104 12.51 -9.62 -27.80
CA GLY A 1104 13.38 -8.45 -27.74
C GLY A 1104 12.74 -7.30 -26.98
N TYR A 1105 11.46 -7.01 -27.25
CA TYR A 1105 10.69 -5.99 -26.54
C TYR A 1105 10.54 -6.31 -25.06
N ALA A 1106 10.19 -7.56 -24.73
CA ALA A 1106 10.06 -8.00 -23.34
C ALA A 1106 11.37 -7.86 -22.57
N ALA A 1107 12.49 -8.24 -23.17
CA ALA A 1107 13.80 -8.09 -22.55
C ALA A 1107 14.17 -6.61 -22.37
N SER A 1108 13.99 -5.77 -23.41
CA SER A 1108 14.32 -4.34 -23.37
C SER A 1108 13.61 -3.65 -22.21
N LEU A 1109 12.29 -3.83 -22.12
CA LEU A 1109 11.45 -3.19 -21.10
C LEU A 1109 11.80 -3.66 -19.68
N VAL A 1110 12.05 -4.96 -19.50
CA VAL A 1110 12.43 -5.54 -18.20
C VAL A 1110 13.77 -4.99 -17.72
N PHE A 1111 14.80 -4.98 -18.56
CA PHE A 1111 16.12 -4.46 -18.18
C PHE A 1111 16.11 -2.95 -17.98
N PHE A 1112 15.32 -2.20 -18.75
CA PHE A 1112 15.08 -0.78 -18.51
C PHE A 1112 14.49 -0.53 -17.11
N ILE A 1113 13.50 -1.34 -16.70
CA ILE A 1113 12.91 -1.24 -15.35
C ILE A 1113 13.92 -1.65 -14.26
N TYR A 1114 14.81 -2.62 -14.52
CA TYR A 1114 15.88 -2.96 -13.57
C TYR A 1114 16.87 -1.83 -13.39
N MET A 1115 17.25 -1.14 -14.47
CA MET A 1115 18.07 0.08 -14.40
C MET A 1115 17.38 1.15 -13.54
N ILE A 1116 16.11 1.45 -13.83
CA ILE A 1116 15.31 2.39 -13.03
C ILE A 1116 15.25 1.94 -11.56
N SER A 1117 14.99 0.66 -11.31
CA SER A 1117 14.92 0.09 -9.96
C SER A 1117 16.23 0.26 -9.20
N PHE A 1118 17.37 0.14 -9.88
CA PHE A 1118 18.68 0.34 -9.28
C PHE A 1118 18.93 1.81 -8.94
N ILE A 1119 18.63 2.74 -9.86
CA ILE A 1119 18.77 4.19 -9.63
C ILE A 1119 17.94 4.62 -8.41
N PHE A 1120 16.72 4.13 -8.32
CA PHE A 1120 15.77 4.49 -7.26
C PHE A 1120 15.80 3.54 -6.04
N ARG A 1121 16.83 2.70 -5.89
CA ARG A 1121 16.93 1.66 -4.83
C ARG A 1121 16.76 2.18 -3.40
N LYS A 1122 17.16 3.42 -3.12
CA LYS A 1122 17.03 4.05 -1.79
C LYS A 1122 15.61 4.56 -1.50
N ARG A 1123 14.72 4.61 -2.50
CA ARG A 1123 13.36 5.15 -2.38
C ARG A 1123 12.30 4.04 -2.30
N ARG A 1124 11.06 4.38 -1.94
CA ARG A 1124 9.93 3.42 -1.91
C ARG A 1124 9.73 2.79 -3.29
N LYS A 1125 9.30 1.51 -3.29
CA LYS A 1125 8.75 0.83 -4.47
C LYS A 1125 7.54 1.63 -4.94
N ASN A 1126 7.69 2.30 -6.08
CA ASN A 1126 6.69 3.17 -6.68
C ASN A 1126 6.33 2.65 -8.07
N SER A 1127 5.95 1.36 -8.14
CA SER A 1127 5.56 0.71 -9.40
C SER A 1127 4.39 1.43 -10.07
N GLY A 1128 3.42 1.94 -9.29
CA GLY A 1128 2.29 2.70 -9.84
C GLY A 1128 2.69 4.02 -10.51
N LEU A 1129 3.67 4.73 -9.97
CA LEU A 1129 4.15 5.98 -10.58
C LEU A 1129 4.88 5.72 -11.90
N TRP A 1130 5.67 4.63 -11.98
CA TRP A 1130 6.36 4.30 -13.23
C TRP A 1130 5.41 3.73 -14.27
N SER A 1131 4.43 2.92 -13.84
CA SER A 1131 3.32 2.46 -14.67
C SER A 1131 2.58 3.65 -15.30
N PHE A 1132 2.27 4.66 -14.50
CA PHE A 1132 1.68 5.91 -14.96
C PHE A 1132 2.60 6.67 -15.93
N TYR A 1133 3.88 6.88 -15.60
CA TYR A 1133 4.79 7.55 -16.54
C TYR A 1133 4.91 6.81 -17.87
N PHE A 1134 4.86 5.47 -17.87
CA PHE A 1134 4.91 4.68 -19.10
C PHE A 1134 3.63 4.85 -19.91
N PHE A 1135 2.46 4.83 -19.27
CA PHE A 1135 1.18 5.12 -19.92
C PHE A 1135 1.23 6.49 -20.62
N PHE A 1136 1.56 7.54 -19.88
CA PHE A 1136 1.56 8.91 -20.40
C PHE A 1136 2.68 9.18 -21.39
N ALA A 1137 3.89 8.64 -21.18
CA ALA A 1137 4.95 8.76 -22.16
C ALA A 1137 4.48 8.14 -23.48
N SER A 1138 3.92 6.93 -23.47
CA SER A 1138 3.42 6.30 -24.68
C SER A 1138 2.24 7.06 -25.32
N THR A 1139 1.33 7.64 -24.53
CA THR A 1139 0.25 8.51 -25.05
C THR A 1139 0.78 9.79 -25.68
N ILE A 1140 1.72 10.50 -25.02
CA ILE A 1140 2.32 11.73 -25.55
C ILE A 1140 3.09 11.44 -26.83
N MET A 1141 3.88 10.35 -26.86
CA MET A 1141 4.60 9.97 -28.08
C MET A 1141 3.63 9.65 -29.22
N PHE A 1142 2.52 8.98 -28.93
CA PHE A 1142 1.46 8.76 -29.93
C PHE A 1142 0.82 10.08 -30.42
N SER A 1143 0.53 11.02 -29.52
CA SER A 1143 0.02 12.33 -29.91
C SER A 1143 1.02 13.10 -30.78
N ILE A 1144 2.33 13.00 -30.50
CA ILE A 1144 3.38 13.62 -31.32
C ILE A 1144 3.43 12.97 -32.72
N THR A 1145 3.32 11.65 -32.82
CA THR A 1145 3.26 10.98 -34.12
C THR A 1145 1.98 11.34 -34.89
N LEU A 1146 0.85 11.50 -34.19
CA LEU A 1146 -0.42 11.92 -34.78
C LEU A 1146 -0.34 13.35 -35.35
N ILE A 1147 0.22 14.30 -34.59
CA ILE A 1147 0.39 15.71 -35.02
C ILE A 1147 1.26 15.80 -36.28
N ASN A 1148 2.31 14.98 -36.36
CA ASN A 1148 3.22 14.94 -37.51
C ASN A 1148 2.74 14.01 -38.64
N HIS A 1149 1.44 13.66 -38.67
CA HIS A 1149 0.84 12.85 -39.74
C HIS A 1149 1.58 11.53 -40.00
N PHE A 1150 2.08 10.91 -38.93
CA PHE A 1150 2.77 9.62 -38.95
C PHE A 1150 4.06 9.54 -39.80
N ASP A 1151 4.85 10.61 -39.87
CA ASP A 1151 6.17 10.59 -40.51
C ASP A 1151 7.07 9.45 -39.98
N LEU A 1152 7.55 8.60 -40.91
CA LEU A 1152 8.34 7.39 -40.66
C LEU A 1152 9.64 7.70 -39.89
N SER A 1153 10.28 8.83 -40.17
CA SER A 1153 11.55 9.21 -39.52
C SER A 1153 11.35 9.52 -38.04
N ILE A 1154 10.28 10.26 -37.74
CA ILE A 1154 9.86 10.57 -36.38
C ILE A 1154 9.48 9.26 -35.67
N LEU A 1155 8.69 8.40 -36.32
CA LEU A 1155 8.27 7.12 -35.77
C LEU A 1155 9.45 6.23 -35.35
N ILE A 1156 10.44 6.00 -36.22
CA ILE A 1156 11.61 5.18 -35.88
C ILE A 1156 12.42 5.83 -34.75
N THR A 1157 12.59 7.15 -34.77
CA THR A 1157 13.32 7.88 -33.72
C THR A 1157 12.62 7.75 -32.35
N THR A 1158 11.29 7.85 -32.33
CA THR A 1158 10.50 7.66 -31.10
C THR A 1158 10.60 6.23 -30.56
N MET A 1159 10.64 5.20 -31.43
CA MET A 1159 10.83 3.80 -31.04
C MET A 1159 12.20 3.54 -30.41
N VAL A 1160 13.26 4.17 -30.91
CA VAL A 1160 14.63 4.04 -30.40
C VAL A 1160 14.79 4.72 -29.04
N LEU A 1161 14.25 5.94 -28.88
CA LEU A 1161 14.40 6.76 -27.67
C LEU A 1161 13.51 6.32 -26.51
N VAL A 1162 12.31 5.81 -26.79
CA VAL A 1162 11.31 5.49 -25.77
C VAL A 1162 10.96 4.00 -25.80
N PRO A 1163 11.64 3.17 -24.97
CA PRO A 1163 11.42 1.73 -24.92
C PRO A 1163 9.98 1.31 -24.60
N SER A 1164 9.18 2.15 -23.95
CA SER A 1164 7.77 1.85 -23.65
C SER A 1164 6.81 2.07 -24.84
N TYR A 1165 7.26 2.81 -25.86
CA TYR A 1165 6.48 3.07 -27.08
C TYR A 1165 6.85 2.12 -28.22
N THR A 1166 8.00 1.43 -28.15
CA THR A 1166 8.53 0.61 -29.25
C THR A 1166 7.54 -0.41 -29.82
N LEU A 1167 6.75 -1.10 -28.99
CA LEU A 1167 5.75 -2.06 -29.50
C LEU A 1167 4.58 -1.39 -30.22
N LEU A 1168 4.14 -0.25 -29.69
CA LEU A 1168 3.06 0.54 -30.25
C LEU A 1168 3.49 1.23 -31.54
N GLY A 1169 4.69 1.82 -31.55
CA GLY A 1169 5.30 2.38 -32.74
C GLY A 1169 5.57 1.33 -33.82
N PHE A 1170 5.87 0.07 -33.46
CA PHE A 1170 5.98 -1.01 -34.44
C PHE A 1170 4.63 -1.34 -35.10
N LYS A 1171 3.52 -1.31 -34.33
CA LYS A 1171 2.17 -1.45 -34.90
C LYS A 1171 1.88 -0.31 -35.88
N THR A 1172 2.09 0.94 -35.47
CA THR A 1172 1.87 2.12 -36.32
C THR A 1172 2.79 2.11 -37.54
N PHE A 1173 4.00 1.56 -37.43
CA PHE A 1173 4.92 1.39 -38.56
C PHE A 1173 4.36 0.41 -39.59
N LEU A 1174 3.79 -0.72 -39.15
CA LEU A 1174 3.12 -1.66 -40.04
C LEU A 1174 1.89 -1.02 -40.70
N GLU A 1175 1.10 -0.23 -39.95
CA GLU A 1175 -0.09 0.45 -40.46
C GLU A 1175 0.24 1.46 -41.57
N VAL A 1176 1.26 2.31 -41.35
CA VAL A 1176 1.68 3.30 -42.36
C VAL A 1176 2.20 2.62 -43.62
N ARG A 1177 2.95 1.51 -43.49
CA ARG A 1177 3.48 0.77 -44.63
C ARG A 1177 2.41 0.06 -45.44
N ASP A 1178 1.42 -0.52 -44.77
CA ASP A 1178 0.26 -1.14 -45.43
C ASP A 1178 -0.55 -0.09 -46.22
N GLN A 1179 -0.75 1.09 -45.63
CA GLN A 1179 -1.41 2.21 -46.30
C GLN A 1179 -0.64 2.75 -47.51
N GLU A 1180 0.69 2.87 -47.42
CA GLU A 1180 1.56 3.20 -48.56
C GLU A 1180 1.43 2.15 -49.67
N HIS A 1181 1.44 0.87 -49.32
CA HIS A 1181 1.34 -0.22 -50.29
C HIS A 1181 -0.01 -0.25 -51.01
N TYR A 1182 -1.13 -0.07 -50.28
CA TYR A 1182 -2.47 -0.07 -50.86
C TYR A 1182 -2.69 1.10 -51.83
N ARG A 1183 -2.09 2.27 -51.56
CA ARG A 1183 -2.12 3.41 -52.50
C ARG A 1183 -1.41 3.11 -53.81
N GLU A 1184 -0.36 2.30 -53.77
CA GLU A 1184 0.41 1.93 -54.96
C GLU A 1184 -0.18 0.70 -55.70
N PHE A 1185 -0.78 -0.25 -54.96
CA PHE A 1185 -1.28 -1.52 -55.50
C PHE A 1185 -2.63 -1.93 -54.85
N PRO A 1186 -3.78 -1.59 -55.44
CA PRO A 1186 -5.10 -1.84 -54.84
C PRO A 1186 -5.53 -3.33 -54.76
N GLU A 1187 -4.76 -4.28 -55.32
CA GLU A 1187 -5.17 -5.68 -55.47
C GLU A 1187 -4.21 -6.74 -54.87
N ALA A 1188 -3.12 -6.37 -54.16
CA ALA A 1188 -2.10 -7.34 -53.74
C ALA A 1188 -1.85 -7.43 -52.22
N ASN A 1189 -1.57 -8.64 -51.74
CA ASN A 1189 -1.19 -8.93 -50.35
C ASN A 1189 0.12 -8.24 -49.99
N PHE A 1190 0.12 -7.42 -48.93
CA PHE A 1190 1.30 -6.73 -48.42
C PHE A 1190 2.36 -7.72 -47.88
N GLU A 1191 3.59 -7.65 -48.44
CA GLU A 1191 4.78 -8.38 -47.99
C GLU A 1191 5.87 -7.43 -47.48
N LEU A 1192 6.58 -7.81 -46.40
CA LEU A 1192 7.54 -6.95 -45.71
C LEU A 1192 8.92 -7.02 -46.39
N SER A 1193 9.55 -5.87 -46.66
CA SER A 1193 10.88 -5.86 -47.28
C SER A 1193 12.00 -6.28 -46.30
N ALA A 1194 13.13 -6.76 -46.83
CA ALA A 1194 14.30 -7.12 -46.01
C ALA A 1194 14.82 -5.95 -45.15
N THR A 1195 14.68 -4.71 -45.65
CA THR A 1195 15.02 -3.49 -44.90
C THR A 1195 14.07 -3.22 -43.74
N ASP A 1196 12.79 -3.54 -43.88
CA ASP A 1196 11.81 -3.34 -42.81
C ASP A 1196 12.05 -4.32 -41.64
N PHE A 1197 12.62 -5.50 -41.90
CA PHE A 1197 13.03 -6.45 -40.85
C PHE A 1197 14.12 -5.89 -39.90
N LEU A 1198 14.92 -4.90 -40.32
CA LEU A 1198 15.92 -4.29 -39.43
C LEU A 1198 15.28 -3.58 -38.23
N VAL A 1199 14.06 -3.05 -38.41
CA VAL A 1199 13.29 -2.40 -37.34
C VAL A 1199 12.98 -3.39 -36.19
N CYS A 1200 12.85 -4.68 -36.51
CA CYS A 1200 12.60 -5.74 -35.52
C CYS A 1200 13.76 -5.93 -34.52
N PHE A 1201 14.98 -5.51 -34.86
CA PHE A 1201 16.15 -5.66 -34.01
C PHE A 1201 16.39 -4.51 -33.03
N ILE A 1202 15.67 -3.38 -33.16
CA ILE A 1202 15.78 -2.21 -32.26
C ILE A 1202 15.68 -2.61 -30.77
N PRO A 1203 14.70 -3.43 -30.33
CA PRO A 1203 14.58 -3.82 -28.92
C PRO A 1203 15.77 -4.65 -28.40
N TYR A 1204 16.42 -5.43 -29.26
CA TYR A 1204 17.59 -6.22 -28.87
C TYR A 1204 18.81 -5.34 -28.61
N PHE A 1205 19.02 -4.29 -29.41
CA PHE A 1205 20.05 -3.28 -29.16
C PHE A 1205 19.80 -2.53 -27.84
N GLN A 1206 18.56 -2.13 -27.58
CA GLN A 1206 18.18 -1.52 -26.30
C GLN A 1206 18.47 -2.46 -25.11
N THR A 1207 18.15 -3.75 -25.25
CA THR A 1207 18.44 -4.76 -24.23
C THR A 1207 19.92 -4.84 -23.89
N LEU A 1208 20.78 -4.94 -24.90
CA LEU A 1208 22.24 -4.99 -24.73
C LEU A 1208 22.76 -3.74 -24.00
N LEU A 1209 22.27 -2.56 -24.41
CA LEU A 1209 22.60 -1.28 -23.79
C LEU A 1209 22.23 -1.26 -22.31
N PHE A 1210 21.00 -1.66 -21.95
CA PHE A 1210 20.56 -1.63 -20.55
C PHE A 1210 21.28 -2.65 -19.66
N VAL A 1211 21.62 -3.83 -20.19
CA VAL A 1211 22.45 -4.81 -19.48
C VAL A 1211 23.85 -4.25 -19.22
N PHE A 1212 24.45 -3.58 -20.21
CA PHE A 1212 25.74 -2.93 -20.06
C PHE A 1212 25.71 -1.80 -19.01
N VAL A 1213 24.70 -0.92 -19.07
CA VAL A 1213 24.52 0.14 -18.07
C VAL A 1213 24.34 -0.46 -16.68
N LEU A 1214 23.52 -1.52 -16.51
CA LEU A 1214 23.33 -2.19 -15.23
C LEU A 1214 24.64 -2.77 -14.67
N ARG A 1215 25.49 -3.35 -15.54
CA ARG A 1215 26.84 -3.80 -15.17
C ARG A 1215 27.70 -2.64 -14.68
N CYS A 1216 27.75 -1.52 -15.41
CA CYS A 1216 28.50 -0.33 -15.00
C CYS A 1216 28.01 0.25 -13.67
N MET A 1217 26.69 0.24 -13.44
CA MET A 1217 26.10 0.68 -12.18
C MET A 1217 26.48 -0.23 -11.00
N GLU A 1218 26.47 -1.56 -11.19
CA GLU A 1218 26.93 -2.51 -10.17
C GLU A 1218 28.45 -2.42 -9.93
N LEU A 1219 29.24 -1.99 -10.90
CA LEU A 1219 30.67 -1.72 -10.72
C LEU A 1219 30.90 -0.48 -9.84
N LYS A 1220 30.23 0.64 -10.15
CA LYS A 1220 30.47 1.94 -9.51
C LYS A 1220 29.74 2.11 -8.18
N CYS A 1221 28.52 1.59 -8.09
CA CYS A 1221 27.59 1.80 -6.98
C CYS A 1221 27.22 0.50 -6.24
N GLY A 1222 27.70 -0.65 -6.70
CA GLY A 1222 27.52 -1.93 -6.02
C GLY A 1222 28.35 -2.00 -4.73
N LYS A 1223 28.08 -3.02 -3.91
CA LYS A 1223 28.90 -3.30 -2.71
C LYS A 1223 30.21 -3.99 -3.15
N LYS A 1224 31.31 -3.69 -2.45
CA LYS A 1224 32.67 -4.20 -2.77
C LYS A 1224 32.71 -5.73 -2.65
N ARG A 1225 33.09 -6.44 -3.71
CA ARG A 1225 32.98 -7.91 -3.86
C ARG A 1225 34.10 -8.66 -3.16
N MET A 1226 33.75 -9.81 -2.57
CA MET A 1226 34.72 -10.81 -2.07
C MET A 1226 35.19 -11.75 -3.21
N ARG A 1227 34.34 -12.03 -4.21
CA ARG A 1227 34.63 -12.96 -5.33
C ARG A 1227 34.53 -12.31 -6.71
N LYS A 1228 35.26 -12.86 -7.68
CA LYS A 1228 35.17 -12.49 -9.10
C LYS A 1228 33.88 -13.05 -9.70
N ASP A 1229 33.05 -12.19 -10.28
CA ASP A 1229 31.80 -12.60 -10.91
C ASP A 1229 32.07 -13.20 -12.31
N PRO A 1230 31.60 -14.42 -12.63
CA PRO A 1230 31.94 -15.09 -13.88
C PRO A 1230 31.35 -14.41 -15.13
N VAL A 1231 30.20 -13.75 -15.00
CA VAL A 1231 29.49 -13.14 -16.15
C VAL A 1231 29.79 -11.66 -16.25
N PHE A 1232 29.64 -10.91 -15.16
CA PHE A 1232 29.95 -9.47 -15.19
C PHE A 1232 31.46 -9.19 -15.21
N ARG A 1233 32.29 -10.19 -14.90
CA ARG A 1233 33.77 -10.13 -14.87
C ARG A 1233 34.30 -8.98 -14.02
N ILE A 1234 33.69 -8.76 -12.86
CA ILE A 1234 34.08 -7.69 -11.95
C ILE A 1234 35.01 -8.29 -10.90
N SER A 1235 36.25 -7.79 -10.83
CA SER A 1235 37.26 -8.21 -9.87
C SER A 1235 37.00 -7.68 -8.47
N PRO A 1236 37.42 -8.41 -7.41
CA PRO A 1236 37.43 -7.89 -6.05
C PRO A 1236 38.39 -6.69 -5.96
N GLN A 1237 37.93 -5.57 -5.38
CA GLN A 1237 38.78 -4.40 -5.12
C GLN A 1237 39.48 -4.57 -3.78
N SER A 1238 40.81 -4.41 -3.75
CA SER A 1238 41.57 -4.35 -2.49
C SER A 1238 41.08 -3.20 -1.60
N ARG A 1239 41.30 -3.34 -0.30
CA ARG A 1239 41.00 -2.30 0.68
C ARG A 1239 42.22 -1.41 0.81
N ASP A 1240 42.16 -0.18 0.30
CA ASP A 1240 43.11 0.85 0.73
C ASP A 1240 42.82 1.14 2.21
N ALA A 1241 43.66 0.58 3.09
CA ALA A 1241 43.65 0.86 4.52
C ALA A 1241 44.01 2.34 4.71
N LYS A 1242 43.08 3.10 5.29
CA LYS A 1242 43.37 4.48 5.70
C LYS A 1242 43.79 4.47 7.16
N PRO A 1243 44.85 5.20 7.54
CA PRO A 1243 45.24 5.35 8.94
C PRO A 1243 44.12 6.02 9.72
N ASN A 1244 44.01 5.63 10.99
CA ASN A 1244 42.96 6.11 11.87
C ASN A 1244 43.23 7.57 12.28
N PRO A 1245 42.26 8.50 12.17
CA PRO A 1245 42.47 9.90 12.54
C PRO A 1245 42.57 10.19 14.04
N GLU A 1246 42.12 9.27 14.92
CA GLU A 1246 42.20 9.44 16.38
C GLU A 1246 43.35 8.60 16.95
N GLU A 1247 44.18 9.21 17.81
CA GLU A 1247 45.16 8.50 18.63
C GLU A 1247 44.48 7.83 19.86
N PRO A 1248 44.95 6.66 20.31
CA PRO A 1248 44.43 6.00 21.50
C PRO A 1248 44.83 6.76 22.77
N ILE A 1249 43.84 7.23 23.55
CA ILE A 1249 44.02 7.99 24.81
C ILE A 1249 43.24 7.26 25.91
N ASP A 1250 43.83 7.08 27.10
CA ASP A 1250 43.26 6.41 28.28
C ASP A 1250 42.64 5.03 28.02
N GLU A 1251 43.34 4.19 27.26
CA GLU A 1251 42.95 2.79 27.07
C GLU A 1251 43.35 1.94 28.29
N ASP A 1252 42.43 1.12 28.77
CA ASP A 1252 42.67 0.10 29.80
C ASP A 1252 43.75 -0.89 29.33
N GLU A 1253 44.55 -1.45 30.25
CA GLU A 1253 45.70 -2.32 29.89
C GLU A 1253 45.27 -3.50 29.01
N ASP A 1254 44.11 -4.08 29.32
CA ASP A 1254 43.49 -5.19 28.61
C ASP A 1254 43.29 -4.86 27.11
N ILE A 1255 42.91 -3.62 26.78
CA ILE A 1255 42.66 -3.17 25.40
C ILE A 1255 43.96 -2.90 24.66
N GLN A 1256 44.93 -2.27 25.34
CA GLN A 1256 46.24 -2.01 24.75
C GLN A 1256 46.91 -3.32 24.33
N THR A 1257 46.83 -4.32 25.22
CA THR A 1257 47.34 -5.67 24.96
C THR A 1257 46.67 -6.31 23.75
N GLU A 1258 45.34 -6.23 23.65
CA GLU A 1258 44.61 -6.76 22.50
C GLU A 1258 44.91 -6.01 21.19
N ARG A 1259 45.07 -4.68 21.24
CA ARG A 1259 45.44 -3.87 20.07
C ARG A 1259 46.81 -4.27 19.55
N ILE A 1260 47.80 -4.45 20.43
CA ILE A 1260 49.13 -4.96 20.06
C ILE A 1260 48.99 -6.36 19.44
N ARG A 1261 48.21 -7.25 20.06
CA ARG A 1261 47.93 -8.60 19.57
C ARG A 1261 47.38 -8.60 18.14
N THR A 1262 46.41 -7.71 17.84
CA THR A 1262 45.86 -7.59 16.47
C THR A 1262 46.87 -7.06 15.46
N ALA A 1263 47.73 -6.12 15.84
CA ALA A 1263 48.76 -5.58 14.96
C ALA A 1263 49.78 -6.66 14.59
N THR A 1264 50.23 -7.46 15.57
CA THR A 1264 51.10 -8.62 15.32
C THR A 1264 50.44 -9.65 14.41
N ALA A 1265 49.16 -9.98 14.64
CA ALA A 1265 48.44 -10.98 13.85
C ALA A 1265 48.25 -10.57 12.36
N LEU A 1266 48.18 -9.28 12.07
CA LEU A 1266 48.11 -8.75 10.70
C LEU A 1266 49.42 -8.94 9.94
N THR A 1267 50.56 -8.84 10.63
CA THR A 1267 51.90 -9.02 10.05
C THR A 1267 52.34 -10.48 9.92
N THR A 1268 51.74 -11.42 10.68
CA THR A 1268 52.13 -12.84 10.64
C THR A 1268 51.69 -13.53 9.35
N SER A 1269 52.63 -14.20 8.66
CA SER A 1269 52.40 -14.90 7.39
C SER A 1269 52.05 -16.39 7.52
N ILE A 1270 52.15 -16.97 8.73
CA ILE A 1270 51.86 -18.38 9.00
C ILE A 1270 50.35 -18.59 9.08
N LEU A 1271 49.78 -19.44 8.22
CA LEU A 1271 48.33 -19.58 8.02
C LEU A 1271 47.60 -20.25 9.21
N ASP A 1272 48.27 -21.15 9.91
CA ASP A 1272 47.64 -22.04 10.91
C ASP A 1272 47.43 -21.35 12.26
N GLU A 1273 48.28 -20.41 12.66
CA GLU A 1273 48.11 -19.62 13.89
C GLU A 1273 47.31 -18.33 13.68
N LYS A 1274 46.85 -18.06 12.44
CA LYS A 1274 46.20 -16.80 12.12
C LYS A 1274 44.76 -16.79 12.65
N PRO A 1275 44.35 -15.77 13.44
CA PRO A 1275 42.99 -15.66 13.95
C PRO A 1275 41.94 -15.66 12.83
N VAL A 1276 40.75 -16.17 13.13
CA VAL A 1276 39.63 -16.26 12.18
C VAL A 1276 39.13 -14.87 11.77
N ILE A 1277 39.03 -13.97 12.74
CA ILE A 1277 38.62 -12.58 12.55
C ILE A 1277 39.73 -11.69 13.08
N ILE A 1278 40.24 -10.79 12.23
CA ILE A 1278 41.16 -9.73 12.64
C ILE A 1278 40.49 -8.40 12.31
N ALA A 1279 40.17 -7.61 13.34
CA ALA A 1279 39.69 -6.25 13.21
C ALA A 1279 40.73 -5.31 13.81
N SER A 1280 41.33 -4.43 12.98
CA SER A 1280 42.39 -3.52 13.43
C SER A 1280 42.01 -2.07 13.17
N CYS A 1281 42.05 -1.27 14.24
CA CYS A 1281 41.85 0.17 14.24
C CYS A 1281 40.59 0.62 13.47
N LEU A 1282 39.48 -0.10 13.64
CA LEU A 1282 38.24 0.18 12.92
C LEU A 1282 37.64 1.52 13.35
N HIS A 1283 37.42 2.38 12.36
CA HIS A 1283 36.77 3.69 12.55
C HIS A 1283 35.59 3.88 11.61
N LYS A 1284 34.47 4.37 12.14
CA LYS A 1284 33.28 4.67 11.33
C LYS A 1284 32.68 6.02 11.62
N GLU A 1285 32.73 6.86 10.59
CA GLU A 1285 31.98 8.12 10.52
C GLU A 1285 30.81 7.98 9.56
N TYR A 1286 29.62 8.35 10.05
CA TYR A 1286 28.44 8.57 9.21
C TYR A 1286 28.26 10.07 8.99
N ALA A 1287 28.15 10.46 7.72
CA ALA A 1287 27.78 11.82 7.37
C ALA A 1287 26.33 12.08 7.82
N GLY A 1288 26.15 12.99 8.79
CA GLY A 1288 24.82 13.37 9.26
C GLY A 1288 23.96 13.98 8.15
N GLN A 1289 22.63 13.82 8.29
CA GLN A 1289 21.70 14.50 7.40
C GLN A 1289 21.80 16.02 7.61
N LYS A 1290 21.87 16.79 6.51
CA LYS A 1290 21.73 18.25 6.57
C LYS A 1290 20.34 18.56 7.13
N LYS A 1291 20.27 19.14 8.33
CA LYS A 1291 19.02 19.69 8.90
C LYS A 1291 18.52 20.90 8.09
N SER A 1292 19.44 21.65 7.47
CA SER A 1292 19.18 22.83 6.63
C SER A 1292 20.24 22.96 5.52
N CYS A 1293 19.93 23.65 4.43
CA CYS A 1293 20.88 23.88 3.33
C CYS A 1293 22.16 24.62 3.78
N PHE A 1294 22.06 25.44 4.83
CA PHE A 1294 23.15 26.28 5.35
C PHE A 1294 23.92 25.70 6.55
N SER A 1295 23.43 24.62 7.16
CA SER A 1295 24.10 24.01 8.33
C SER A 1295 25.20 23.03 7.89
N LYS A 1296 26.39 23.15 8.51
CA LYS A 1296 27.48 22.17 8.36
C LYS A 1296 26.99 20.80 8.85
N ARG A 1297 27.30 19.73 8.11
CA ARG A 1297 26.89 18.36 8.49
C ARG A 1297 27.62 17.97 9.78
N LYS A 1298 26.92 17.93 10.93
CA LYS A 1298 27.46 17.25 12.13
C LYS A 1298 27.70 15.79 11.76
N LYS A 1299 28.96 15.35 11.85
CA LYS A 1299 29.35 13.96 11.61
C LYS A 1299 29.03 13.15 12.87
N LYS A 1300 28.45 11.97 12.72
CA LYS A 1300 28.24 11.05 13.84
C LYS A 1300 29.27 9.94 13.77
N ILE A 1301 30.14 9.88 14.77
CA ILE A 1301 31.13 8.81 14.91
C ILE A 1301 30.42 7.63 15.60
N ALA A 1302 30.47 6.46 14.99
CA ALA A 1302 29.80 5.26 15.49
C ALA A 1302 30.77 4.22 16.05
N ALA A 1303 32.03 4.24 15.61
CA ALA A 1303 33.09 3.37 16.07
C ALA A 1303 34.40 4.17 16.03
N ARG A 1304 35.16 4.14 17.12
CA ARG A 1304 36.40 4.88 17.35
C ARG A 1304 37.50 3.88 17.71
N ASN A 1305 38.44 3.67 16.79
CA ASN A 1305 39.65 2.85 16.98
C ASN A 1305 39.44 1.45 17.60
N ILE A 1306 38.47 0.69 17.09
CA ILE A 1306 38.16 -0.63 17.65
C ILE A 1306 39.14 -1.68 17.10
N SER A 1307 39.81 -2.41 17.99
CA SER A 1307 40.73 -3.49 17.63
C SER A 1307 40.45 -4.74 18.49
N PHE A 1308 40.26 -5.90 17.85
CA PHE A 1308 40.18 -7.21 18.51
C PHE A 1308 40.41 -8.36 17.52
N CYS A 1309 40.77 -9.53 18.04
CA CYS A 1309 40.89 -10.77 17.26
C CYS A 1309 40.06 -11.91 17.87
N VAL A 1310 39.57 -12.82 17.01
CA VAL A 1310 38.80 -14.01 17.40
C VAL A 1310 39.49 -15.26 16.85
N GLN A 1311 39.78 -16.21 17.73
CA GLN A 1311 40.43 -17.48 17.40
C GLN A 1311 39.43 -18.53 16.90
N GLU A 1312 39.95 -19.65 16.39
CA GLU A 1312 39.13 -20.83 16.06
C GLU A 1312 38.56 -21.44 17.35
N GLY A 1313 37.27 -21.77 17.34
CA GLY A 1313 36.53 -22.26 18.50
C GLY A 1313 36.21 -21.21 19.58
N GLU A 1314 36.55 -19.94 19.40
CA GLU A 1314 36.30 -18.87 20.38
C GLU A 1314 34.99 -18.11 20.10
N ILE A 1315 34.22 -17.82 21.16
CA ILE A 1315 33.07 -16.91 21.14
C ILE A 1315 33.45 -15.59 21.81
N LEU A 1316 33.61 -14.53 20.98
CA LEU A 1316 33.80 -13.17 21.46
C LEU A 1316 32.46 -12.40 21.51
N GLY A 1317 32.10 -11.91 22.69
CA GLY A 1317 30.90 -11.10 22.93
C GLY A 1317 31.19 -9.59 22.97
N LEU A 1318 30.71 -8.82 22.00
CA LEU A 1318 30.64 -7.36 22.06
C LEU A 1318 29.41 -6.94 22.89
N LEU A 1319 29.63 -6.60 24.15
CA LEU A 1319 28.61 -6.15 25.10
C LEU A 1319 28.58 -4.62 25.15
N GLY A 1320 27.40 -4.00 25.17
CA GLY A 1320 27.31 -2.53 25.23
C GLY A 1320 25.86 -2.04 25.14
N PRO A 1321 25.53 -0.83 25.58
CA PRO A 1321 24.18 -0.28 25.46
C PRO A 1321 23.83 0.02 23.99
N ASN A 1322 22.57 0.37 23.74
CA ASN A 1322 22.13 0.79 22.41
C ASN A 1322 22.86 2.05 21.97
N GLY A 1323 23.30 2.09 20.71
CA GLY A 1323 24.06 3.22 20.18
C GLY A 1323 25.56 3.20 20.50
N ALA A 1324 26.06 2.22 21.27
CA ALA A 1324 27.48 2.09 21.56
C ALA A 1324 28.34 1.83 20.31
N GLY A 1325 27.76 1.34 19.21
CA GLY A 1325 28.45 1.10 17.92
C GLY A 1325 28.53 -0.37 17.48
N LYS A 1326 28.12 -1.31 18.34
CA LYS A 1326 28.14 -2.77 18.15
C LYS A 1326 27.76 -3.25 16.74
N SER A 1327 26.51 -2.98 16.31
CA SER A 1327 26.03 -3.40 14.99
C SER A 1327 26.73 -2.66 13.84
N SER A 1328 27.28 -1.46 14.07
CA SER A 1328 28.13 -0.80 13.06
C SER A 1328 29.46 -1.53 12.88
N SER A 1329 30.06 -2.02 13.96
CA SER A 1329 31.27 -2.85 13.93
C SER A 1329 31.03 -4.16 13.17
N ILE A 1330 29.97 -4.91 13.50
CA ILE A 1330 29.58 -6.12 12.75
C ILE A 1330 29.32 -5.82 11.26
N ARG A 1331 28.67 -4.69 10.94
CA ARG A 1331 28.41 -4.30 9.54
C ARG A 1331 29.68 -3.94 8.78
N MET A 1332 30.72 -3.45 9.46
CA MET A 1332 32.04 -3.23 8.86
C MET A 1332 32.76 -4.56 8.62
N ILE A 1333 32.75 -5.45 9.61
CA ILE A 1333 33.39 -6.77 9.54
C ILE A 1333 32.76 -7.62 8.43
N SER A 1334 31.42 -7.68 8.36
CA SER A 1334 30.67 -8.38 7.30
C SER A 1334 30.78 -7.74 5.90
N GLY A 1335 31.40 -6.57 5.76
CA GLY A 1335 31.54 -5.86 4.47
C GLY A 1335 30.25 -5.19 3.95
N ILE A 1336 29.18 -5.15 4.74
CA ILE A 1336 27.94 -4.42 4.41
C ILE A 1336 28.21 -2.92 4.28
N THR A 1337 29.04 -2.39 5.17
CA THR A 1337 29.41 -0.97 5.30
C THR A 1337 30.92 -0.82 5.20
N LYS A 1338 31.41 0.10 4.37
CA LYS A 1338 32.85 0.39 4.28
C LYS A 1338 33.34 1.12 5.55
N PRO A 1339 34.43 0.68 6.21
CA PRO A 1339 35.07 1.45 7.28
C PRO A 1339 35.60 2.80 6.75
N THR A 1340 35.65 3.80 7.61
CA THR A 1340 36.24 5.11 7.29
C THR A 1340 37.77 5.05 7.38
N ALA A 1341 38.28 4.35 8.40
CA ALA A 1341 39.68 3.97 8.58
C ALA A 1341 39.77 2.58 9.23
N GLY A 1342 40.95 1.96 9.18
CA GLY A 1342 41.20 0.60 9.70
C GLY A 1342 41.00 -0.52 8.67
N GLU A 1343 41.32 -1.75 9.11
CA GLU A 1343 41.34 -2.96 8.29
C GLU A 1343 40.59 -4.12 8.96
N VAL A 1344 40.04 -5.03 8.14
CA VAL A 1344 39.44 -6.28 8.62
C VAL A 1344 39.85 -7.42 7.69
N GLU A 1345 40.39 -8.49 8.26
CA GLU A 1345 40.73 -9.74 7.58
C GLU A 1345 39.86 -10.87 8.14
N LEU A 1346 39.39 -11.77 7.27
CA LEU A 1346 38.56 -12.92 7.62
C LEU A 1346 39.11 -14.19 6.98
N LYS A 1347 39.39 -15.22 7.79
CA LYS A 1347 39.90 -16.52 7.33
C LYS A 1347 38.88 -17.19 6.40
N GLY A 1348 39.36 -17.72 5.26
CA GLY A 1348 38.54 -18.45 4.27
C GLY A 1348 37.86 -17.61 3.17
N CYS A 1349 37.94 -16.28 3.18
CA CYS A 1349 37.23 -15.47 2.17
C CYS A 1349 37.87 -15.53 0.76
N SER A 1350 39.10 -16.01 0.65
CA SER A 1350 39.85 -16.19 -0.61
C SER A 1350 39.66 -17.56 -1.27
N SER A 1351 39.13 -18.57 -0.56
CA SER A 1351 38.97 -19.94 -1.08
C SER A 1351 37.50 -20.29 -1.42
N VAL A 1352 37.33 -21.31 -2.27
CA VAL A 1352 36.06 -21.73 -2.89
C VAL A 1352 34.94 -22.04 -1.86
N LEU A 1353 35.29 -22.33 -0.60
CA LEU A 1353 34.36 -22.77 0.46
C LEU A 1353 33.94 -21.73 1.51
N GLY A 1354 34.69 -20.64 1.75
CA GLY A 1354 34.48 -19.80 2.93
C GLY A 1354 33.31 -18.82 2.82
N HIS A 1355 32.11 -19.27 3.16
CA HIS A 1355 30.92 -18.43 3.29
C HIS A 1355 30.83 -17.85 4.70
N LEU A 1356 30.40 -16.60 4.85
CA LEU A 1356 30.16 -15.97 6.16
C LEU A 1356 28.75 -16.33 6.67
N GLY A 1357 28.63 -16.83 7.89
CA GLY A 1357 27.35 -16.98 8.56
C GLY A 1357 26.98 -15.66 9.23
N TYR A 1358 25.88 -15.01 8.83
CA TYR A 1358 25.46 -13.74 9.45
C TYR A 1358 23.98 -13.77 9.85
N CYS A 1359 23.72 -13.57 11.14
CA CYS A 1359 22.40 -13.32 11.70
C CYS A 1359 22.26 -11.81 12.00
N PRO A 1360 21.56 -11.02 11.15
CA PRO A 1360 21.37 -9.58 11.38
C PRO A 1360 20.42 -9.27 12.54
N GLN A 1361 20.51 -8.07 13.13
CA GLN A 1361 19.56 -7.58 14.14
C GLN A 1361 18.11 -7.54 13.61
N GLU A 1362 17.93 -7.07 12.38
CA GLU A 1362 16.62 -7.05 11.73
C GLU A 1362 16.26 -8.44 11.15
N ASN A 1363 15.01 -8.87 11.28
CA ASN A 1363 14.53 -10.10 10.65
C ASN A 1363 14.37 -9.93 9.13
N VAL A 1364 15.46 -10.14 8.39
CA VAL A 1364 15.56 -9.99 6.94
C VAL A 1364 14.94 -11.20 6.21
N LEU A 1365 13.61 -11.28 6.25
CA LEU A 1365 12.84 -12.40 5.68
C LEU A 1365 11.78 -11.95 4.67
N TRP A 1366 11.37 -12.87 3.81
CA TRP A 1366 10.26 -12.67 2.89
C TRP A 1366 8.94 -13.15 3.52
N PRO A 1367 7.99 -12.25 3.87
CA PRO A 1367 6.81 -12.57 4.66
C PRO A 1367 5.87 -13.58 3.99
N MET A 1368 5.90 -13.64 2.65
CA MET A 1368 5.05 -14.56 1.88
C MET A 1368 5.63 -15.96 1.75
N LEU A 1369 6.94 -16.15 1.87
CA LEU A 1369 7.58 -17.46 1.73
C LEU A 1369 7.41 -18.28 3.01
N THR A 1370 7.39 -19.61 2.89
CA THR A 1370 7.43 -20.51 4.07
C THR A 1370 8.82 -20.62 4.64
N LEU A 1371 8.88 -21.13 5.87
CA LEU A 1371 10.12 -21.47 6.54
C LEU A 1371 10.97 -22.43 5.68
N ARG A 1372 10.38 -23.51 5.16
CA ARG A 1372 11.06 -24.46 4.24
C ARG A 1372 11.65 -23.77 3.01
N GLU A 1373 10.88 -22.89 2.37
CA GLU A 1373 11.34 -22.21 1.15
C GLU A 1373 12.53 -21.28 1.41
N HIS A 1374 12.59 -20.63 2.58
CA HIS A 1374 13.77 -19.83 2.95
C HIS A 1374 15.00 -20.70 3.09
N LEU A 1375 14.88 -21.82 3.80
CA LEU A 1375 16.00 -22.74 4.03
C LEU A 1375 16.54 -23.30 2.71
N GLU A 1376 15.65 -23.75 1.80
CA GLU A 1376 16.05 -24.27 0.49
C GLU A 1376 16.73 -23.21 -0.39
N VAL A 1377 16.26 -21.96 -0.36
CA VAL A 1377 16.87 -20.86 -1.14
C VAL A 1377 18.25 -20.53 -0.60
N TYR A 1378 18.42 -20.41 0.71
CA TYR A 1378 19.73 -20.11 1.31
C TYR A 1378 20.72 -21.27 1.16
N ALA A 1379 20.26 -22.52 1.27
CA ALA A 1379 21.08 -23.69 1.00
C ALA A 1379 21.62 -23.67 -0.44
N ALA A 1380 20.76 -23.35 -1.42
CA ALA A 1380 21.17 -23.26 -2.82
C ALA A 1380 22.13 -22.09 -3.09
N VAL A 1381 21.96 -20.95 -2.40
CA VAL A 1381 22.85 -19.79 -2.52
C VAL A 1381 24.25 -20.09 -1.99
N LYS A 1382 24.33 -20.82 -0.86
CA LYS A 1382 25.59 -21.28 -0.24
C LYS A 1382 26.22 -22.48 -0.96
N GLY A 1383 25.61 -22.98 -2.05
CA GLY A 1383 26.18 -24.04 -2.90
C GLY A 1383 25.92 -25.48 -2.46
N LEU A 1384 25.00 -25.72 -1.50
CA LEU A 1384 24.66 -27.07 -1.05
C LEU A 1384 23.83 -27.81 -2.11
N ARG A 1385 24.29 -28.97 -2.58
CA ARG A 1385 23.54 -29.81 -3.54
C ARG A 1385 22.18 -30.20 -2.94
N LYS A 1386 21.18 -30.46 -3.79
CA LYS A 1386 19.79 -30.74 -3.34
C LYS A 1386 19.68 -31.85 -2.28
N ALA A 1387 20.46 -32.91 -2.38
CA ALA A 1387 20.45 -34.01 -1.40
C ALA A 1387 21.01 -33.55 -0.04
N ASP A 1388 22.22 -32.99 -0.07
CA ASP A 1388 22.93 -32.44 1.09
C ASP A 1388 22.11 -31.35 1.78
N ALA A 1389 21.44 -30.48 1.00
CA ALA A 1389 20.56 -29.44 1.50
C ALA A 1389 19.34 -30.02 2.25
N ARG A 1390 18.69 -31.08 1.74
CA ARG A 1390 17.55 -31.69 2.43
C ARG A 1390 17.97 -32.29 3.77
N LEU A 1391 19.11 -32.98 3.80
CA LEU A 1391 19.65 -33.58 5.01
C LEU A 1391 20.00 -32.50 6.05
N ALA A 1392 20.72 -31.46 5.62
CA ALA A 1392 21.06 -30.30 6.44
C ALA A 1392 19.83 -29.61 7.03
N ILE A 1393 18.81 -29.39 6.20
CA ILE A 1393 17.56 -28.74 6.60
C ILE A 1393 16.80 -29.61 7.61
N ALA A 1394 16.69 -30.91 7.37
CA ALA A 1394 15.98 -31.81 8.29
C ALA A 1394 16.62 -31.80 9.69
N ARG A 1395 17.95 -31.89 9.76
CA ARG A 1395 18.71 -31.86 11.03
C ARG A 1395 18.59 -30.52 11.76
N LEU A 1396 18.67 -29.40 11.04
CA LEU A 1396 18.49 -28.08 11.66
C LEU A 1396 17.05 -27.87 12.13
N VAL A 1397 16.06 -28.39 11.40
CA VAL A 1397 14.66 -28.25 11.81
C VAL A 1397 14.36 -29.09 13.06
N SER A 1398 14.95 -30.28 13.20
CA SER A 1398 14.80 -31.09 14.41
C SER A 1398 15.48 -30.43 15.61
N ALA A 1399 16.71 -29.94 15.45
CA ALA A 1399 17.46 -29.27 16.51
C ALA A 1399 16.71 -28.07 17.12
N PHE A 1400 15.99 -27.29 16.31
CA PHE A 1400 15.23 -26.12 16.77
C PHE A 1400 13.73 -26.37 16.99
N LYS A 1401 13.27 -27.64 16.91
CA LYS A 1401 11.85 -28.04 17.04
C LYS A 1401 10.91 -27.24 16.12
N LEU A 1402 11.29 -27.04 14.85
CA LEU A 1402 10.56 -26.21 13.87
C LEU A 1402 9.64 -27.01 12.93
N HIS A 1403 9.34 -28.28 13.25
CA HIS A 1403 8.64 -29.20 12.34
C HIS A 1403 7.23 -28.71 11.98
N GLU A 1404 6.47 -28.22 12.95
CA GLU A 1404 5.09 -27.78 12.76
C GLU A 1404 4.97 -26.53 11.88
N GLN A 1405 5.99 -25.65 11.91
CA GLN A 1405 5.96 -24.36 11.23
C GLN A 1405 6.61 -24.37 9.84
N LEU A 1406 7.16 -25.51 9.40
CA LEU A 1406 7.87 -25.66 8.12
C LEU A 1406 7.09 -25.13 6.90
N ASN A 1407 5.77 -25.39 6.86
CA ASN A 1407 4.89 -25.02 5.75
C ASN A 1407 4.12 -23.71 6.01
N VAL A 1408 4.38 -23.03 7.13
CA VAL A 1408 3.71 -21.79 7.50
C VAL A 1408 4.46 -20.59 6.88
N PRO A 1409 3.77 -19.63 6.25
CA PRO A 1409 4.40 -18.41 5.74
C PRO A 1409 4.90 -17.51 6.87
N VAL A 1410 6.07 -16.90 6.70
CA VAL A 1410 6.74 -16.10 7.74
C VAL A 1410 5.86 -15.01 8.35
N GLN A 1411 4.95 -14.39 7.58
CA GLN A 1411 4.04 -13.37 8.10
C GLN A 1411 3.13 -13.84 9.24
N LYS A 1412 2.86 -15.15 9.34
CA LYS A 1412 2.02 -15.75 10.38
C LYS A 1412 2.82 -16.29 11.56
N LEU A 1413 4.15 -16.29 11.47
CA LEU A 1413 5.00 -16.77 12.55
C LEU A 1413 5.07 -15.73 13.67
N THR A 1414 5.25 -16.20 14.90
CA THR A 1414 5.55 -15.35 16.05
C THR A 1414 6.94 -14.74 15.89
N ALA A 1415 7.19 -13.60 16.56
CA ALA A 1415 8.48 -12.92 16.48
C ALA A 1415 9.64 -13.83 16.88
N GLY A 1416 9.48 -14.63 17.95
CA GLY A 1416 10.48 -15.58 18.43
C GLY A 1416 10.85 -16.67 17.41
N ILE A 1417 9.85 -17.30 16.77
CA ILE A 1417 10.11 -18.32 15.72
C ILE A 1417 10.77 -17.68 14.49
N THR A 1418 10.36 -16.47 14.15
CA THR A 1418 10.95 -15.70 13.05
C THR A 1418 12.44 -15.41 13.31
N ARG A 1419 12.79 -15.14 14.57
CA ARG A 1419 14.17 -14.95 15.02
C ARG A 1419 14.98 -16.24 14.97
N LYS A 1420 14.42 -17.36 15.46
CA LYS A 1420 15.02 -18.70 15.34
C LYS A 1420 15.33 -19.04 13.87
N LEU A 1421 14.43 -18.73 12.93
CA LEU A 1421 14.68 -18.92 11.51
C LEU A 1421 15.89 -18.10 11.00
N CYS A 1422 16.00 -16.82 11.35
CA CYS A 1422 17.16 -16.00 10.98
C CYS A 1422 18.48 -16.62 11.47
N PHE A 1423 18.48 -17.16 12.68
CA PHE A 1423 19.63 -17.85 13.25
C PHE A 1423 19.96 -19.14 12.48
N VAL A 1424 18.97 -19.99 12.21
CA VAL A 1424 19.15 -21.22 11.41
C VAL A 1424 19.70 -20.94 10.00
N LEU A 1425 19.27 -19.83 9.36
CA LEU A 1425 19.81 -19.41 8.06
C LEU A 1425 21.30 -19.04 8.10
N SER A 1426 21.78 -18.55 9.23
CA SER A 1426 23.20 -18.24 9.42
C SER A 1426 24.07 -19.51 9.52
N LEU A 1427 23.54 -20.57 10.14
CA LEU A 1427 24.22 -21.86 10.37
C LEU A 1427 24.34 -22.75 9.12
N LEU A 1428 23.41 -22.61 8.17
CA LEU A 1428 23.40 -23.37 6.92
C LEU A 1428 24.75 -23.27 6.18
N GLY A 1429 25.30 -24.39 5.69
CA GLY A 1429 26.48 -24.38 4.80
C GLY A 1429 27.87 -24.29 5.47
N ASN A 1430 27.98 -24.59 6.77
CA ASN A 1430 29.25 -24.74 7.51
C ASN A 1430 30.26 -23.60 7.30
N SER A 1431 29.81 -22.39 7.61
CA SER A 1431 30.64 -21.19 7.63
C SER A 1431 31.69 -21.26 8.76
N PRO A 1432 33.00 -21.04 8.47
CA PRO A 1432 34.04 -21.00 9.52
C PRO A 1432 33.90 -19.79 10.45
N VAL A 1433 33.23 -18.73 9.98
CA VAL A 1433 33.00 -17.49 10.72
C VAL A 1433 31.50 -17.27 10.90
N LEU A 1434 31.04 -17.08 12.14
CA LEU A 1434 29.65 -16.79 12.48
C LEU A 1434 29.52 -15.41 13.16
N LEU A 1435 28.75 -14.51 12.58
CA LEU A 1435 28.45 -13.18 13.11
C LEU A 1435 27.00 -13.12 13.58
N LEU A 1436 26.77 -12.87 14.87
CA LEU A 1436 25.45 -12.88 15.49
C LEU A 1436 25.14 -11.50 16.08
N ASP A 1437 24.21 -10.78 15.46
CA ASP A 1437 23.82 -9.41 15.88
C ASP A 1437 22.53 -9.46 16.71
N GLU A 1438 22.67 -9.57 18.04
CA GLU A 1438 21.62 -9.66 19.07
C GLU A 1438 20.64 -10.83 18.90
N PRO A 1439 21.11 -12.09 18.79
CA PRO A 1439 20.29 -13.22 18.35
C PRO A 1439 19.09 -13.49 19.29
N SER A 1440 19.23 -13.40 20.61
CA SER A 1440 18.18 -13.71 21.61
C SER A 1440 17.03 -12.71 21.74
N THR A 1441 17.14 -11.54 21.13
CA THR A 1441 16.16 -10.46 21.33
C THR A 1441 14.74 -10.82 20.89
N GLY A 1442 13.77 -10.64 21.80
CA GLY A 1442 12.34 -10.89 21.56
C GLY A 1442 11.95 -12.38 21.52
N ILE A 1443 12.82 -13.27 21.98
CA ILE A 1443 12.52 -14.69 22.22
C ILE A 1443 12.18 -14.87 23.71
N ASP A 1444 11.26 -15.78 24.00
CA ASP A 1444 10.90 -16.23 25.35
C ASP A 1444 12.08 -16.92 26.07
N PRO A 1445 12.12 -16.93 27.42
CA PRO A 1445 13.28 -17.45 28.17
C PRO A 1445 13.67 -18.88 27.81
N THR A 1446 12.69 -19.77 27.66
CA THR A 1446 12.89 -21.16 27.23
C THR A 1446 13.47 -21.23 25.80
N GLY A 1447 12.97 -20.39 24.89
CA GLY A 1447 13.49 -20.27 23.54
C GLY A 1447 14.91 -19.68 23.47
N GLN A 1448 15.27 -18.78 24.40
CA GLN A 1448 16.63 -18.24 24.52
C GLN A 1448 17.61 -19.34 24.95
N GLN A 1449 17.28 -20.11 25.99
CA GLN A 1449 18.13 -21.22 26.47
C GLN A 1449 18.39 -22.26 25.37
N GLN A 1450 17.35 -22.67 24.63
CA GLN A 1450 17.51 -23.59 23.49
C GLN A 1450 18.47 -23.04 22.44
N MET A 1451 18.37 -21.74 22.13
CA MET A 1451 19.26 -21.13 21.17
C MET A 1451 20.69 -21.03 21.69
N TRP A 1452 20.87 -20.76 22.98
CA TRP A 1452 22.19 -20.70 23.61
C TRP A 1452 22.89 -22.06 23.59
N GLN A 1453 22.18 -23.13 23.96
CA GLN A 1453 22.68 -24.51 23.84
C GLN A 1453 23.09 -24.82 22.40
N ALA A 1454 22.30 -24.38 21.42
CA ALA A 1454 22.63 -24.58 20.02
C ALA A 1454 23.87 -23.81 19.56
N ILE A 1455 24.10 -22.59 20.06
CA ILE A 1455 25.31 -21.82 19.77
C ILE A 1455 26.54 -22.56 20.33
N GLN A 1456 26.50 -22.98 21.60
CA GLN A 1456 27.62 -23.70 22.23
C GLN A 1456 27.94 -25.00 21.49
N ALA A 1457 26.92 -25.79 21.15
CA ALA A 1457 27.09 -27.05 20.43
C ALA A 1457 27.73 -26.83 19.05
N VAL A 1458 27.33 -25.78 18.32
CA VAL A 1458 27.91 -25.46 17.02
C VAL A 1458 29.38 -25.09 17.13
N VAL A 1459 29.77 -24.33 18.14
CA VAL A 1459 31.15 -23.85 18.28
C VAL A 1459 32.10 -24.96 18.70
N LYS A 1460 31.74 -25.72 19.75
CA LYS A 1460 32.57 -26.84 20.24
C LYS A 1460 32.85 -27.89 19.17
N ASN A 1461 31.86 -28.19 18.31
CA ASN A 1461 31.98 -29.31 17.37
C ASN A 1461 32.69 -28.97 16.06
N THR A 1462 32.93 -27.69 15.75
CA THR A 1462 33.40 -27.28 14.42
C THR A 1462 34.49 -26.21 14.41
N GLU A 1463 35.05 -25.88 15.58
CA GLU A 1463 36.14 -24.91 15.75
C GLU A 1463 35.86 -23.55 15.06
N ARG A 1464 34.59 -23.13 15.01
CA ARG A 1464 34.18 -21.87 14.37
C ARG A 1464 34.52 -20.66 15.25
N GLY A 1465 35.03 -19.60 14.63
CA GLY A 1465 35.12 -18.29 15.29
C GLY A 1465 33.77 -17.58 15.29
N VAL A 1466 33.26 -17.18 16.46
CA VAL A 1466 31.96 -16.51 16.61
C VAL A 1466 32.13 -15.11 17.19
N LEU A 1467 31.52 -14.12 16.53
CA LEU A 1467 31.36 -12.77 17.07
C LEU A 1467 29.89 -12.52 17.38
N LEU A 1468 29.57 -12.42 18.67
CA LEU A 1468 28.24 -12.12 19.18
C LEU A 1468 28.18 -10.65 19.60
N THR A 1469 27.16 -9.90 19.19
CA THR A 1469 26.83 -8.63 19.88
C THR A 1469 25.57 -8.83 20.69
N THR A 1470 25.61 -8.40 21.94
CA THR A 1470 24.44 -8.43 22.82
C THR A 1470 24.42 -7.22 23.75
N HIS A 1471 23.27 -6.95 24.33
CA HIS A 1471 23.12 -6.04 25.47
C HIS A 1471 22.64 -6.78 26.72
N ASN A 1472 22.35 -8.08 26.61
CA ASN A 1472 21.98 -8.93 27.73
C ASN A 1472 23.23 -9.60 28.28
N LEU A 1473 23.56 -9.26 29.53
CA LEU A 1473 24.71 -9.86 30.19
C LEU A 1473 24.53 -11.36 30.40
N ALA A 1474 23.32 -11.83 30.73
CA ALA A 1474 23.07 -13.26 30.94
C ALA A 1474 23.38 -14.09 29.68
N GLU A 1475 23.12 -13.54 28.50
CA GLU A 1475 23.50 -14.15 27.23
C GLU A 1475 25.02 -14.16 27.04
N ALA A 1476 25.70 -13.07 27.38
CA ALA A 1476 27.16 -13.00 27.30
C ALA A 1476 27.82 -13.99 28.27
N GLU A 1477 27.32 -14.08 29.51
CA GLU A 1477 27.84 -14.99 30.54
C GLU A 1477 27.60 -16.46 30.18
N ALA A 1478 26.45 -16.79 29.60
CA ALA A 1478 26.16 -18.15 29.20
C ALA A 1478 26.97 -18.61 27.97
N LEU A 1479 27.33 -17.70 27.07
CA LEU A 1479 27.86 -18.07 25.74
C LEU A 1479 29.30 -17.70 25.48
N CYS A 1480 29.79 -16.57 25.99
CA CYS A 1480 31.04 -15.99 25.50
C CYS A 1480 32.23 -16.46 26.33
N ASP A 1481 33.32 -16.87 25.67
CA ASP A 1481 34.59 -17.15 26.33
C ASP A 1481 35.27 -15.84 26.75
N ARG A 1482 35.15 -14.82 25.89
CA ARG A 1482 35.64 -13.46 26.12
C ARG A 1482 34.55 -12.44 25.82
N VAL A 1483 34.49 -11.38 26.62
CA VAL A 1483 33.57 -10.27 26.48
C VAL A 1483 34.35 -8.97 26.33
N ALA A 1484 33.97 -8.17 25.34
CA ALA A 1484 34.49 -6.84 25.07
C ALA A 1484 33.37 -5.82 25.34
N ILE A 1485 33.52 -5.01 26.39
CA ILE A 1485 32.55 -4.00 26.77
C ILE A 1485 32.79 -2.74 25.96
N MET A 1486 31.76 -2.24 25.30
CA MET A 1486 31.82 -1.16 24.33
C MET A 1486 30.90 -0.01 24.75
N VAL A 1487 31.45 1.20 24.87
CA VAL A 1487 30.76 2.43 25.32
C VAL A 1487 31.16 3.58 24.38
N SER A 1488 30.19 4.37 23.92
CA SER A 1488 30.42 5.56 23.07
C SER A 1488 31.32 5.35 21.82
N GLY A 1489 31.29 4.15 21.24
CA GLY A 1489 32.09 3.79 20.06
C GLY A 1489 33.48 3.24 20.36
N ARG A 1490 33.90 3.18 21.62
CA ARG A 1490 35.21 2.68 22.08
C ARG A 1490 35.06 1.39 22.86
N LEU A 1491 36.09 0.54 22.84
CA LEU A 1491 36.21 -0.56 23.80
C LEU A 1491 36.65 0.03 25.15
N ARG A 1492 36.05 -0.41 26.26
CA ARG A 1492 36.41 0.00 27.62
C ARG A 1492 37.20 -1.07 28.38
N CYS A 1493 36.84 -2.32 28.21
CA CYS A 1493 37.59 -3.45 28.74
C CYS A 1493 37.29 -4.70 27.90
N ILE A 1494 38.21 -5.67 27.92
CA ILE A 1494 38.09 -6.92 27.17
C ILE A 1494 38.74 -8.05 27.98
N GLY A 1495 38.06 -9.18 28.15
CA GLY A 1495 38.61 -10.30 28.91
C GLY A 1495 37.60 -11.43 29.12
N SER A 1496 37.99 -12.45 29.88
CA SER A 1496 37.04 -13.49 30.31
C SER A 1496 36.03 -12.94 31.30
N ILE A 1497 34.87 -13.60 31.43
CA ILE A 1497 33.84 -13.17 32.37
C ILE A 1497 34.36 -13.21 33.81
N GLN A 1498 35.15 -14.22 34.19
CA GLN A 1498 35.81 -14.28 35.50
C GLN A 1498 36.75 -13.08 35.73
N HIS A 1499 37.56 -12.73 34.74
CA HIS A 1499 38.47 -11.57 34.82
C HIS A 1499 37.68 -10.28 35.04
N LEU A 1500 36.60 -10.08 34.28
CA LEU A 1500 35.74 -8.90 34.42
C LEU A 1500 34.98 -8.88 35.77
N LYS A 1501 34.51 -10.03 36.26
CA LYS A 1501 33.90 -10.17 37.60
C LYS A 1501 34.88 -9.80 38.70
N ASN A 1502 36.11 -10.31 38.62
CA ASN A 1502 37.15 -10.03 39.61
C ASN A 1502 37.62 -8.58 39.58
N LYS A 1503 37.69 -7.97 38.39
CA LYS A 1503 38.11 -6.57 38.21
C LYS A 1503 37.05 -5.58 38.66
N LEU A 1504 35.77 -5.84 38.35
CA LEU A 1504 34.71 -4.83 38.48
C LEU A 1504 33.58 -5.18 39.47
N GLY A 1505 33.36 -6.46 39.80
CA GLY A 1505 32.23 -6.96 40.61
C GLY A 1505 32.56 -7.21 42.09
N LYS A 1506 33.50 -6.45 42.66
CA LYS A 1506 33.92 -6.66 44.06
C LYS A 1506 32.83 -6.28 45.05
N ASP A 1507 32.11 -5.19 44.83
CA ASP A 1507 31.17 -4.67 45.83
C ASP A 1507 29.98 -5.60 46.11
N TYR A 1508 29.41 -5.50 47.31
CA TYR A 1508 28.15 -6.13 47.74
C TYR A 1508 27.01 -5.12 47.69
N ILE A 1509 25.79 -5.64 47.64
CA ILE A 1509 24.56 -4.88 47.65
C ILE A 1509 23.72 -5.36 48.82
N LEU A 1510 23.34 -4.42 49.68
CA LEU A 1510 22.43 -4.63 50.80
C LEU A 1510 21.09 -3.97 50.48
N GLU A 1511 20.03 -4.75 50.43
CA GLU A 1511 18.65 -4.25 50.32
C GLU A 1511 17.93 -4.49 51.65
N LEU A 1512 17.28 -3.46 52.18
CA LEU A 1512 16.56 -3.53 53.46
C LEU A 1512 15.12 -3.07 53.25
N LYS A 1513 14.16 -3.86 53.72
CA LYS A 1513 12.74 -3.50 53.70
C LYS A 1513 12.25 -3.13 55.10
N VAL A 1514 11.84 -1.87 55.26
CA VAL A 1514 11.39 -1.29 56.53
C VAL A 1514 9.86 -1.33 56.59
N LYS A 1515 9.29 -1.83 57.69
CA LYS A 1515 7.82 -1.89 57.89
C LYS A 1515 7.18 -0.50 57.96
N GLU A 1516 7.80 0.42 58.69
CA GLU A 1516 7.30 1.77 58.89
C GLU A 1516 8.24 2.80 58.25
N THR A 1517 7.69 3.65 57.38
CA THR A 1517 8.40 4.76 56.72
C THR A 1517 9.08 5.72 57.72
N SER A 1518 8.56 5.84 58.94
CA SER A 1518 9.11 6.71 59.99
C SER A 1518 10.49 6.26 60.48
N GLN A 1519 10.83 4.97 60.33
CA GLN A 1519 12.09 4.42 60.83
C GLN A 1519 13.23 4.49 59.79
N VAL A 1520 12.94 4.88 58.56
CA VAL A 1520 13.90 4.89 57.44
C VAL A 1520 15.16 5.69 57.75
N THR A 1521 15.02 6.88 58.33
CA THR A 1521 16.15 7.75 58.72
C THR A 1521 16.99 7.14 59.83
N LEU A 1522 16.37 6.50 60.82
CA LEU A 1522 17.08 5.81 61.91
C LEU A 1522 17.87 4.61 61.38
N VAL A 1523 17.24 3.77 60.55
CA VAL A 1523 17.88 2.60 59.92
C VAL A 1523 19.04 3.04 59.04
N HIS A 1524 18.90 4.11 58.26
CA HIS A 1524 19.99 4.64 57.45
C HIS A 1524 21.21 5.06 58.28
N THR A 1525 20.96 5.73 59.40
CA THR A 1525 22.02 6.20 60.30
C THR A 1525 22.78 5.03 60.90
N GLU A 1526 22.07 3.97 61.30
CA GLU A 1526 22.71 2.77 61.85
C GLU A 1526 23.48 1.97 60.80
N ILE A 1527 23.00 1.91 59.55
CA ILE A 1527 23.72 1.27 58.45
C ILE A 1527 25.04 1.96 58.16
N LEU A 1528 25.06 3.30 58.06
CA LEU A 1528 26.29 4.07 57.88
C LEU A 1528 27.27 3.90 59.04
N LYS A 1529 26.74 3.66 60.25
CA LYS A 1529 27.55 3.40 61.44
C LYS A 1529 28.18 2.01 61.42
N LEU A 1530 27.48 1.00 60.90
CA LEU A 1530 27.99 -0.37 60.75
C LEU A 1530 28.93 -0.52 59.56
N PHE A 1531 28.67 0.21 58.47
CA PHE A 1531 29.40 0.16 57.21
C PHE A 1531 29.73 1.59 56.74
N PRO A 1532 30.88 2.15 57.15
CA PRO A 1532 31.22 3.55 56.92
C PRO A 1532 31.34 3.91 55.44
N GLN A 1533 31.73 2.96 54.58
CA GLN A 1533 31.86 3.18 53.13
C GLN A 1533 30.60 2.78 52.35
N ALA A 1534 29.47 2.55 53.04
CA ALA A 1534 28.22 2.24 52.38
C ALA A 1534 27.74 3.39 51.51
N ALA A 1535 27.74 3.19 50.19
CA ALA A 1535 27.19 4.15 49.25
C ALA A 1535 25.70 3.86 49.04
N GLY A 1536 24.82 4.76 49.47
CA GLY A 1536 23.40 4.66 49.17
C GLY A 1536 23.18 4.74 47.66
N GLN A 1537 22.51 3.74 47.06
CA GLN A 1537 22.13 3.78 45.65
C GLN A 1537 20.73 4.36 45.46
N GLU A 1538 19.75 3.83 46.20
CA GLU A 1538 18.34 4.20 46.03
C GLU A 1538 17.61 4.17 47.39
N ARG A 1539 16.77 5.18 47.66
CA ARG A 1539 15.84 5.23 48.82
C ARG A 1539 14.41 5.31 48.31
N TYR A 1540 13.60 4.30 48.58
CA TYR A 1540 12.14 4.34 48.42
C TYR A 1540 11.47 4.28 49.80
N SER A 1541 10.18 4.61 49.85
CA SER A 1541 9.41 4.75 51.11
C SER A 1541 9.61 3.59 52.11
N SER A 1542 9.84 2.36 51.63
CA SER A 1542 10.08 1.19 52.49
C SER A 1542 11.26 0.32 52.07
N LEU A 1543 11.97 0.62 50.96
CA LEU A 1543 13.11 -0.19 50.48
C LEU A 1543 14.36 0.69 50.39
N LEU A 1544 15.44 0.26 51.04
CA LEU A 1544 16.73 0.93 51.08
C LEU A 1544 17.81 0.06 50.44
N THR A 1545 18.56 0.59 49.47
CA THR A 1545 19.62 -0.16 48.80
C THR A 1545 20.97 0.53 48.98
N TYR A 1546 21.96 -0.22 49.49
CA TYR A 1546 23.33 0.23 49.73
C TYR A 1546 24.32 -0.61 48.94
N LYS A 1547 25.36 0.04 48.41
CA LYS A 1547 26.55 -0.61 47.85
C LYS A 1547 27.64 -0.63 48.93
N LEU A 1548 28.15 -1.81 49.24
CA LEU A 1548 29.11 -2.06 50.31
C LEU A 1548 30.42 -2.57 49.71
N PRO A 1549 31.57 -1.93 49.93
CA PRO A 1549 32.86 -2.46 49.49
C PRO A 1549 33.18 -3.81 50.17
N VAL A 1550 33.89 -4.71 49.50
CA VAL A 1550 34.32 -6.02 50.07
C VAL A 1550 34.99 -5.86 51.42
N ALA A 1551 35.80 -4.81 51.58
CA ALA A 1551 36.56 -4.53 52.78
C ALA A 1551 35.67 -4.31 54.02
N ASP A 1552 34.45 -3.80 53.83
CA ASP A 1552 33.49 -3.55 54.92
C ASP A 1552 32.61 -4.79 55.21
N VAL A 1553 32.57 -5.76 54.29
CA VAL A 1553 31.66 -6.93 54.34
C VAL A 1553 32.34 -8.19 54.85
N TYR A 1554 33.65 -8.37 54.61
CA TYR A 1554 34.37 -9.56 55.07
C TYR A 1554 34.88 -9.38 56.51
N PRO A 1555 34.72 -10.39 57.40
CA PRO A 1555 34.13 -11.72 57.16
C PRO A 1555 32.60 -11.71 57.07
N LEU A 1556 32.03 -12.51 56.15
CA LEU A 1556 30.58 -12.62 55.93
C LEU A 1556 29.81 -13.02 57.21
N SER A 1557 30.41 -13.86 58.05
CA SER A 1557 29.86 -14.27 59.35
C SER A 1557 29.52 -13.09 60.26
N GLN A 1558 30.45 -12.14 60.43
CA GLN A 1558 30.21 -10.93 61.24
C GLN A 1558 29.16 -10.00 60.61
N THR A 1559 29.16 -9.90 59.28
CA THR A 1559 28.21 -9.04 58.56
C THR A 1559 26.77 -9.54 58.71
N PHE A 1560 26.52 -10.83 58.51
CA PHE A 1560 25.20 -11.42 58.75
C PHE A 1560 24.79 -11.31 60.23
N HIS A 1561 25.73 -11.45 61.18
CA HIS A 1561 25.44 -11.25 62.60
C HIS A 1561 25.01 -9.80 62.92
N LYS A 1562 25.73 -8.81 62.39
CA LYS A 1562 25.38 -7.38 62.51
C LYS A 1562 24.02 -7.09 61.88
N LEU A 1563 23.76 -7.62 60.67
CA LEU A 1563 22.49 -7.41 59.97
C LEU A 1563 21.30 -8.04 60.69
N GLU A 1564 21.47 -9.22 61.29
CA GLU A 1564 20.41 -9.80 62.13
C GLU A 1564 20.14 -8.99 63.40
N ALA A 1565 21.17 -8.42 64.03
CA ALA A 1565 20.98 -7.51 65.15
C ALA A 1565 20.17 -6.26 64.72
N VAL A 1566 20.46 -5.69 63.54
CA VAL A 1566 19.68 -4.56 62.98
C VAL A 1566 18.23 -4.97 62.70
N LYS A 1567 18.02 -6.15 62.10
CA LYS A 1567 16.67 -6.67 61.82
C LYS A 1567 15.84 -6.78 63.09
N HIS A 1568 16.43 -7.31 64.17
CA HIS A 1568 15.75 -7.43 65.45
C HIS A 1568 15.50 -6.08 66.12
N ASN A 1569 16.49 -5.17 66.11
CA ASN A 1569 16.41 -3.88 66.80
C ASN A 1569 15.39 -2.92 66.16
N PHE A 1570 15.33 -2.88 64.83
CA PHE A 1570 14.44 -1.97 64.09
C PHE A 1570 13.21 -2.69 63.52
N ASN A 1571 12.96 -3.94 63.91
CA ASN A 1571 11.83 -4.76 63.43
C ASN A 1571 11.67 -4.69 61.90
N LEU A 1572 12.80 -4.77 61.19
CA LEU A 1572 12.82 -4.76 59.74
C LEU A 1572 11.97 -5.92 59.24
N GLU A 1573 11.25 -5.71 58.13
CA GLU A 1573 10.48 -6.78 57.52
C GLU A 1573 11.46 -7.88 57.11
N GLU A 1574 12.42 -7.53 56.25
CA GLU A 1574 13.45 -8.44 55.72
C GLU A 1574 14.70 -7.64 55.23
N TYR A 1575 15.83 -8.33 55.08
CA TYR A 1575 17.03 -7.80 54.42
C TYR A 1575 17.61 -8.81 53.43
N SER A 1576 18.27 -8.34 52.38
CA SER A 1576 19.03 -9.14 51.43
C SER A 1576 20.46 -8.62 51.31
N LEU A 1577 21.45 -9.51 51.40
CA LEU A 1577 22.85 -9.18 51.12
C LEU A 1577 23.33 -10.06 49.98
N SER A 1578 23.73 -9.46 48.86
CA SER A 1578 24.18 -10.20 47.68
C SER A 1578 25.36 -9.51 47.01
N GLN A 1579 26.22 -10.27 46.34
CA GLN A 1579 27.32 -9.67 45.59
C GLN A 1579 26.78 -8.89 44.37
N CYS A 1580 27.42 -7.76 44.05
CA CYS A 1580 27.03 -6.92 42.92
C CYS A 1580 27.19 -7.71 41.61
N THR A 1581 26.10 -7.82 40.85
CA THR A 1581 26.14 -8.49 39.55
C THR A 1581 26.89 -7.64 38.54
N LEU A 1582 27.55 -8.29 37.59
CA LEU A 1582 28.24 -7.61 36.49
C LEU A 1582 27.27 -6.71 35.68
N GLU A 1583 25.96 -6.94 35.80
CA GLU A 1583 24.90 -6.19 35.12
C GLU A 1583 24.77 -4.78 35.70
N LYS A 1584 24.96 -4.66 37.02
CA LYS A 1584 24.89 -3.39 37.75
C LYS A 1584 26.15 -2.55 37.52
N VAL A 1585 27.32 -3.21 37.44
CA VAL A 1585 28.58 -2.60 36.96
C VAL A 1585 28.44 -2.11 35.52
N PHE A 1586 27.85 -2.94 34.64
CA PHE A 1586 27.63 -2.58 33.26
C PHE A 1586 26.68 -1.38 33.11
N LEU A 1587 25.65 -1.28 33.95
CA LEU A 1587 24.79 -0.11 34.06
C LEU A 1587 25.58 1.16 34.45
N GLU A 1588 26.49 1.07 35.43
CA GLU A 1588 27.37 2.18 35.81
C GLU A 1588 28.27 2.63 34.65
N LEU A 1589 28.97 1.71 33.98
CA LEU A 1589 29.80 2.01 32.80
C LEU A 1589 28.98 2.61 31.65
N SER A 1590 27.72 2.18 31.50
CA SER A 1590 26.82 2.70 30.47
C SER A 1590 26.39 4.14 30.73
N LYS A 1591 26.38 4.63 31.98
CA LYS A 1591 26.03 6.02 32.32
C LYS A 1591 27.01 7.04 31.71
N GLU A 1592 28.26 6.66 31.43
CA GLU A 1592 29.24 7.51 30.72
C GLU A 1592 28.79 7.90 29.31
N GLN A 1593 27.88 7.12 28.71
CA GLN A 1593 27.43 7.32 27.33
C GLN A 1593 26.56 8.57 27.14
N GLU A 1594 25.92 9.08 28.20
CA GLU A 1594 25.21 10.37 28.18
C GLU A 1594 26.18 11.55 28.27
N VAL A 1595 27.22 11.44 29.10
CA VAL A 1595 28.21 12.51 29.30
C VAL A 1595 28.97 12.78 28.01
N GLY A 1596 29.32 11.73 27.25
CA GLY A 1596 30.06 11.87 25.98
C GLY A 1596 29.30 12.53 24.82
N ASN A 1597 28.00 12.85 24.96
CA ASN A 1597 27.27 13.67 23.98
C ASN A 1597 27.37 15.17 24.27
N PHE A 1598 27.93 15.58 25.41
CA PHE A 1598 28.33 16.95 25.66
C PHE A 1598 29.71 17.15 25.02
N ASP A 1599 29.78 17.96 23.95
CA ASP A 1599 31.01 18.27 23.20
C ASP A 1599 32.02 19.13 24.03
N GLU A 1600 32.11 18.96 25.36
CA GLU A 1600 33.12 19.60 26.20
C GLU A 1600 34.04 18.53 26.79
N GLU A 1601 35.35 18.66 26.48
CA GLU A 1601 36.45 17.92 27.11
C GLU A 1601 36.38 18.11 28.63
N ILE A 1602 35.78 17.14 29.32
CA ILE A 1602 35.92 17.03 30.77
C ILE A 1602 36.91 15.90 31.03
N ASP A 1603 37.99 16.28 31.69
CA ASP A 1603 39.10 15.45 32.15
C ASP A 1603 38.61 14.11 32.74
N THR A 1604 39.04 13.00 32.15
CA THR A 1604 38.64 11.62 32.44
C THR A 1604 39.13 11.09 33.80
N THR A 1605 39.81 11.91 34.59
CA THR A 1605 40.39 11.54 35.89
C THR A 1605 39.47 11.80 37.10
N MET A 1606 38.27 12.36 36.90
CA MET A 1606 37.32 12.71 37.97
C MET A 1606 35.95 12.03 37.80
N ARG A 1607 35.78 10.77 38.27
CA ARG A 1607 34.48 10.25 38.80
C ARG A 1607 34.53 8.78 39.25
N TRP A 1608 35.21 8.51 40.36
CA TRP A 1608 34.89 7.40 41.27
C TRP A 1608 34.84 7.85 42.74
N LYS A 1609 34.95 9.16 42.99
CA LYS A 1609 34.82 9.75 44.32
C LYS A 1609 33.41 10.30 44.50
N LEU A 1610 32.68 9.66 45.41
CA LEU A 1610 31.60 10.22 46.21
C LEU A 1610 30.42 10.80 45.40
N LEU A 1611 29.34 10.03 45.32
CA LEU A 1611 27.99 10.64 45.32
C LEU A 1611 27.94 11.57 46.54
N PRO A 1612 27.50 12.83 46.38
CA PRO A 1612 27.59 13.80 47.45
C PRO A 1612 26.80 13.30 48.65
N HIS A 1613 27.41 13.39 49.84
CA HIS A 1613 26.66 13.58 51.07
C HIS A 1613 25.68 14.73 50.80
N SER A 1614 24.42 14.40 50.55
CA SER A 1614 23.35 15.34 50.81
C SER A 1614 23.18 15.33 52.33
N ASP A 1615 24.05 16.09 53.00
CA ASP A 1615 23.77 16.76 54.27
C ASP A 1615 22.45 17.54 54.06
N GLU A 1616 21.39 17.42 54.85
CA GLU A 1616 21.24 17.55 56.30
C GLU A 1616 19.83 16.95 56.68
N PRO A 1617 19.50 16.77 57.98
CA PRO A 1617 18.51 15.80 58.51
C PRO A 1617 17.05 15.91 58.04
#